data_AF-A0ABD2IIB0-F1
#
_entry.id   AF-A0ABD2IIB0-F1
#
_cell.length_a   1.000
_cell.length_b   1.000
_cell.length_c   1.000
_cell.angle_alpha   90.00
_cell.angle_beta   90.00
_cell.angle_gamma   90.00
#
_symmetry.space_group_name_H-M   'P 1'
#
loop_
_entity.id
_entity.type
_entity.pdbx_description
1 polymer ?
#
loop_
_entity_poly.entity_id
_entity_poly.type
_entity_poly.pdbx_seq_one_letter_code
_entity_poly.pdbx_strand_id
1 'polypeptide(L)'
;MDMDNKAEPSAQFVREPRQIMAVHDPKLDQQQREVNAVLGQKAMALPLHIRGHYHVPAEPSNLLQFAQLLMATENAVHVQYQPNEESPRELTIRASGEHFRKAAQMQLPDTPQLHNFYAQQFHSSSSCDSDDSVNAANCEENAAEQQQQLGENGGEQYISNNDKQQQQLNSFISAYKPHQQYAHALRLSAQTSGGTRDAMARANIQTKSQLLSGSNAPKNGKIAATISKSIRSLLPSMLVIGVSAFISVAVYFFNNIQTPSKGAEDTNPANDAAFRAGANQTEEEIEEQLKENRETINAQQRELELFILCARLVRQFRKSDHKISAEDRKNFFEKYCEVTAWMEHNVGAPAVEVTQQKEAFEHLYNSIIDGASGNDYVATTGCVAGTSSQNEVATTGCPAGTSKKDEKDDDSQRVYMTKSPIVVAGGGLVGLSVAYGLAKRGAKEVFLFERHCIGAHNSTRISTGMINNPCFYTDRSLQSVVRKSHELYAELDNRGTLGFTRCGRVYLASSDDTAIQARRMFSRLSADPANSAAELVDCPSEMLSRWPMVATEDVKLALFSPLDATIDVQSLCCLLSDRCREMGVHIHETVGVKRVLLNERRTTYAVDTDEGFLETGAFVNAAGIWAGLVEVPELPDRQVRLAAHPCAYTFLSNDALPGIAERVHRRGAPFPIFIAMDENVYLCPTEFRTVSGGFVERDLNALTLPTQTKGAPEWHIPAPSWDNFAALLRHLLNRFPLMTELSRGSLISGAEMYTPDIRPLIGESDQARGYFIINGMNAQGLSFAGGLGDLLAQWVLEGRPPVTTQAVVDKLDVSRFLPLHANPQYLFQRVPEVASNIYKNFTASHQCHTARNLRTSPIHRHLRDAGAVFAENMGYERPIWYDFPAHPPDSSASSDFNEPRTHRQALFASQDPLVGKPNWFPMVAREYEACRESVGIIDMTSFAKFDISGPDVVPLLQKLCSANIDRAVGTTIYTGMHNEQGGYVSDATVSRMGNDSYFIVAPTVQQVRLALWIQRWADEWAMDVRLQDVTNNFIALDIVGPASRDLMRALTSESVTPHDFPSFAFRTIHLGLVGPIRAISVSHCGELGWMLYIPNELVLNAYEQLVDVGVEYSLRHCGYYALRHLRIEKFYVYWGQDIDSMTTPVECGRVFRVDFEKEFIGKEALNRQLERGVSKRFVQLLVDGHDMDRDPWPHGDEPIYRDGTLAGWTTTAAYGFTLGCQVCLGYVQNEQFGVSSDYLLRGSYEVELAGKRFPCRINLHSPSLPMISSEHPQHYRPTQ
;
A
#
# COMPACT_ATOMS: atom_id res chain seq x y z
N MET A 1 54.50 18.20 -44.75
CA MET A 1 55.77 18.50 -44.06
C MET A 1 56.01 17.34 -43.13
N ASP A 2 57.03 16.58 -43.44
CA ASP A 2 57.34 15.28 -42.87
C ASP A 2 58.35 15.45 -41.73
N MET A 3 58.34 14.54 -40.74
CA MET A 3 59.36 13.48 -40.66
C MET A 3 59.24 12.62 -39.39
N ASP A 4 59.73 11.40 -39.49
CA ASP A 4 59.72 10.33 -38.49
C ASP A 4 60.55 10.63 -37.21
N ASN A 5 60.24 9.94 -36.09
CA ASN A 5 60.99 8.71 -35.73
C ASN A 5 60.45 7.90 -34.53
N LYS A 6 60.19 6.61 -34.81
CA LYS A 6 60.46 5.38 -34.03
C LYS A 6 60.99 5.51 -32.58
N ALA A 7 60.40 4.72 -31.65
CA ALA A 7 61.05 3.52 -31.10
C ALA A 7 60.16 2.69 -30.14
N GLU A 8 60.26 1.37 -30.25
CA GLU A 8 59.94 0.30 -29.27
C GLU A 8 61.19 -0.65 -29.23
N PRO A 9 61.35 -1.67 -28.33
CA PRO A 9 60.36 -2.29 -27.43
C PRO A 9 60.86 -2.62 -25.99
N SER A 10 60.01 -3.38 -25.28
CA SER A 10 60.29 -4.45 -24.29
C SER A 10 60.75 -4.15 -22.84
N ALA A 11 59.96 -4.66 -21.88
CA ALA A 11 60.40 -5.56 -20.80
C ALA A 11 59.18 -6.22 -20.10
N GLN A 12 59.23 -7.53 -19.83
CA GLN A 12 58.22 -8.22 -18.99
C GLN A 12 58.65 -8.20 -17.53
N PHE A 13 57.70 -8.19 -16.60
CA PHE A 13 57.93 -8.73 -15.24
C PHE A 13 56.72 -9.54 -14.76
N VAL A 14 56.87 -10.86 -14.78
CA VAL A 14 56.00 -11.81 -14.07
C VAL A 14 56.21 -11.65 -12.56
N ARG A 15 55.15 -11.78 -11.76
CA ARG A 15 55.24 -12.00 -10.32
C ARG A 15 54.65 -13.36 -9.96
N GLU A 16 55.48 -14.24 -9.44
CA GLU A 16 55.05 -15.53 -8.88
C GLU A 16 54.29 -15.34 -7.55
N PRO A 17 53.37 -16.26 -7.20
CA PRO A 17 52.63 -16.18 -5.95
C PRO A 17 53.52 -16.54 -4.75
N ARG A 18 53.49 -15.71 -3.70
CA ARG A 18 54.11 -16.05 -2.42
C ARG A 18 53.32 -17.13 -1.71
N GLN A 19 53.87 -18.33 -1.62
CA GLN A 19 53.42 -19.32 -0.64
C GLN A 19 53.65 -18.77 0.79
N ILE A 20 52.58 -18.66 1.57
CA ILE A 20 52.66 -18.42 3.02
C ILE A 20 52.43 -19.76 3.70
N MET A 21 53.50 -20.42 4.15
CA MET A 21 53.38 -21.57 5.04
C MET A 21 52.91 -21.10 6.42
N ALA A 22 51.68 -21.43 6.80
CA ALA A 22 51.21 -21.25 8.16
C ALA A 22 51.94 -22.22 9.10
N VAL A 23 52.71 -21.69 10.05
CA VAL A 23 53.32 -22.50 11.11
C VAL A 23 52.25 -22.86 12.13
N HIS A 24 51.87 -24.14 12.16
CA HIS A 24 50.88 -24.66 13.09
C HIS A 24 51.47 -24.75 14.50
N ASP A 25 51.08 -23.85 15.41
CA ASP A 25 51.41 -23.95 16.84
C ASP A 25 50.39 -24.85 17.56
N PRO A 26 50.80 -26.03 18.09
CA PRO A 26 49.89 -26.93 18.80
C PRO A 26 49.42 -26.37 20.15
N LYS A 27 50.14 -25.41 20.74
CA LYS A 27 49.77 -24.81 22.04
C LYS A 27 48.61 -23.85 21.91
N LEU A 28 48.57 -23.06 20.83
CA LEU A 28 47.42 -22.19 20.54
C LEU A 28 46.15 -23.03 20.32
N ASP A 29 46.27 -24.11 19.55
CA ASP A 29 45.14 -25.02 19.28
C ASP A 29 44.73 -25.81 20.53
N GLN A 30 45.66 -26.19 21.43
CA GLN A 30 45.31 -26.73 22.74
C GLN A 30 44.58 -25.70 23.62
N GLN A 31 45.07 -24.46 23.71
CA GLN A 31 44.40 -23.39 24.45
C GLN A 31 43.01 -23.07 23.87
N GLN A 32 42.88 -23.04 22.55
CA GLN A 32 41.58 -22.83 21.88
C GLN A 32 40.61 -23.99 22.17
N ARG A 33 41.10 -25.24 22.24
CA ARG A 33 40.30 -26.41 22.64
C ARG A 33 39.93 -26.40 24.11
N GLU A 34 40.81 -25.94 25.01
CA GLU A 34 40.52 -25.78 26.44
C GLU A 34 39.50 -24.65 26.68
N VAL A 35 39.64 -23.51 25.99
CA VAL A 35 38.65 -22.41 25.99
C VAL A 35 37.31 -22.89 25.43
N ASN A 36 37.30 -23.60 24.29
CA ASN A 36 36.08 -24.14 23.69
C ASN A 36 35.46 -25.28 24.52
N ALA A 37 36.24 -26.02 25.31
CA ALA A 37 35.72 -26.99 26.28
C ALA A 37 35.06 -26.29 27.48
N VAL A 38 35.67 -25.22 28.01
CA VAL A 38 35.10 -24.41 29.11
C VAL A 38 33.84 -23.66 28.69
N LEU A 39 33.77 -23.19 27.44
CA LEU A 39 32.57 -22.59 26.84
C LEU A 39 31.51 -23.67 26.54
N GLY A 40 31.91 -24.77 25.89
CA GLY A 40 31.01 -25.87 25.51
C GLY A 40 30.35 -26.57 26.70
N GLN A 41 31.07 -26.76 27.82
CA GLN A 41 30.50 -27.34 29.03
C GLN A 41 29.58 -26.38 29.83
N LYS A 42 29.57 -25.08 29.52
CA LYS A 42 28.63 -24.11 30.11
C LYS A 42 27.38 -23.86 29.26
N ALA A 43 27.30 -24.44 28.07
CA ALA A 43 26.20 -24.20 27.11
C ALA A 43 24.97 -25.13 27.28
N MET A 44 24.99 -26.07 28.24
CA MET A 44 23.86 -26.98 28.49
C MET A 44 23.23 -26.81 29.89
N ALA A 45 21.90 -26.69 29.90
CA ALA A 45 21.02 -26.81 31.07
C ALA A 45 21.20 -25.81 32.24
N LEU A 46 20.90 -24.52 31.99
CA LEU A 46 20.58 -23.55 33.06
C LEU A 46 19.56 -22.50 32.57
N PRO A 47 18.38 -22.34 33.22
CA PRO A 47 17.45 -21.27 32.87
C PRO A 47 17.97 -19.91 33.37
N LEU A 48 18.23 -18.99 32.44
CA LEU A 48 18.73 -17.64 32.72
C LEU A 48 17.65 -16.75 33.37
N HIS A 49 17.51 -16.86 34.69
CA HIS A 49 16.74 -15.91 35.50
C HIS A 49 17.43 -14.54 35.60
N ILE A 50 17.37 -13.78 34.51
CA ILE A 50 17.68 -12.34 34.52
C ILE A 50 16.76 -11.67 35.54
N ARG A 51 17.34 -10.96 36.50
CA ARG A 51 16.64 -10.08 37.45
C ARG A 51 17.07 -8.65 37.15
N GLY A 52 16.12 -7.83 36.70
CA GLY A 52 16.34 -6.40 36.49
C GLY A 52 16.09 -5.61 37.77
N HIS A 53 16.91 -4.59 38.00
CA HIS A 53 16.64 -3.49 38.92
C HIS A 53 16.32 -2.25 38.10
N TYR A 54 15.17 -1.63 38.35
CA TYR A 54 14.83 -0.32 37.78
C TYR A 54 14.75 0.70 38.92
N HIS A 55 15.36 1.86 38.68
CA HIS A 55 15.16 3.09 39.43
C HIS A 55 14.23 3.97 38.59
N VAL A 56 13.15 4.46 39.19
CA VAL A 56 12.16 5.28 38.49
C VAL A 56 11.83 6.50 39.35
N PRO A 57 11.87 7.73 38.79
CA PRO A 57 11.39 8.93 39.48
C PRO A 57 9.92 8.78 39.85
N ALA A 58 9.57 9.08 41.11
CA ALA A 58 8.25 8.89 41.70
C ALA A 58 7.22 9.96 41.25
N GLU A 59 7.15 10.23 39.95
CA GLU A 59 6.20 11.17 39.36
C GLU A 59 4.86 10.49 39.03
N PRO A 60 3.72 11.23 39.07
CA PRO A 60 2.38 10.63 38.90
C PRO A 60 2.17 9.87 37.59
N SER A 61 2.76 10.34 36.49
CA SER A 61 2.75 9.70 35.16
C SER A 61 3.38 8.30 35.19
N ASN A 62 4.60 8.21 35.71
CA ASN A 62 5.37 6.97 35.85
C ASN A 62 4.67 5.99 36.79
N LEU A 63 4.15 6.50 37.92
CA LEU A 63 3.38 5.71 38.88
C LEU A 63 2.08 5.14 38.29
N LEU A 64 1.37 5.92 37.47
CA LEU A 64 0.14 5.48 36.81
C LEU A 64 0.41 4.39 35.76
N GLN A 65 1.43 4.57 34.91
CA GLN A 65 1.84 3.55 33.94
C GLN A 65 2.36 2.28 34.65
N PHE A 66 3.07 2.42 35.77
CA PHE A 66 3.52 1.28 36.57
C PHE A 66 2.35 0.54 37.26
N ALA A 67 1.33 1.26 37.73
CA ALA A 67 0.11 0.65 38.26
C ALA A 67 -0.66 -0.13 37.17
N GLN A 68 -0.69 0.38 35.93
CA GLN A 68 -1.23 -0.35 34.78
C GLN A 68 -0.41 -1.62 34.47
N LEU A 69 0.92 -1.55 34.53
CA LEU A 69 1.81 -2.70 34.36
C LEU A 69 1.57 -3.80 35.42
N LEU A 70 1.36 -3.41 36.67
CA LEU A 70 1.00 -4.32 37.78
C LEU A 70 -0.39 -4.95 37.63
N MET A 71 -1.34 -4.24 36.98
CA MET A 71 -2.68 -4.74 36.67
C MET A 71 -2.68 -5.69 35.45
N ALA A 72 -1.70 -5.56 34.55
CA ALA A 72 -1.57 -6.34 33.32
C ALA A 72 -0.71 -7.62 33.42
N THR A 73 0.10 -7.76 34.49
CA THR A 73 1.05 -8.89 34.65
C THR A 73 0.60 -9.86 35.76
N GLU A 74 0.00 -10.99 35.37
CA GLU A 74 -0.78 -11.81 36.31
C GLU A 74 0.04 -12.43 37.46
N ASN A 75 1.32 -12.76 37.26
CA ASN A 75 2.23 -13.27 38.30
C ASN A 75 3.68 -12.73 38.17
N ALA A 76 4.40 -12.70 39.30
CA ALA A 76 5.86 -12.53 39.43
C ALA A 76 6.52 -11.14 39.23
N VAL A 77 5.83 -10.02 39.52
CA VAL A 77 6.51 -8.76 39.92
C VAL A 77 6.51 -8.65 41.45
N HIS A 78 7.67 -8.35 42.05
CA HIS A 78 7.82 -8.15 43.50
C HIS A 78 8.34 -6.73 43.77
N VAL A 79 7.44 -5.84 44.19
CA VAL A 79 7.79 -4.47 44.57
C VAL A 79 8.15 -4.44 46.06
N GLN A 80 9.26 -3.80 46.39
CA GLN A 80 9.72 -3.60 47.75
C GLN A 80 10.29 -2.20 47.85
N TYR A 81 9.49 -1.25 48.36
CA TYR A 81 9.97 0.11 48.62
C TYR A 81 10.99 0.06 49.77
N GLN A 82 12.21 0.47 49.47
CA GLN A 82 13.22 0.83 50.46
C GLN A 82 13.48 2.33 50.26
N PRO A 83 13.26 3.18 51.26
CA PRO A 83 13.71 4.57 51.20
C PRO A 83 15.23 4.59 50.99
N ASN A 84 15.70 5.31 49.98
CA ASN A 84 17.13 5.59 49.82
C ASN A 84 17.45 6.91 50.53
N GLU A 85 18.34 6.89 51.52
CA GLU A 85 18.56 8.05 52.40
C GLU A 85 19.13 9.27 51.67
N GLU A 86 19.77 9.06 50.51
CA GLU A 86 20.33 10.11 49.65
C GLU A 86 19.37 10.64 48.57
N SER A 87 18.24 9.96 48.30
CA SER A 87 17.22 10.43 47.34
C SER A 87 15.82 9.89 47.66
N PRO A 88 14.95 10.68 48.31
CA PRO A 88 13.60 10.25 48.69
C PRO A 88 12.60 10.22 47.50
N ARG A 89 13.05 10.47 46.27
CA ARG A 89 12.19 10.61 45.06
C ARG A 89 12.25 9.42 44.09
N GLU A 90 12.94 8.33 44.44
CA GLU A 90 13.07 7.14 43.58
C GLU A 90 12.36 5.89 44.12
N LEU A 91 11.89 5.05 43.20
CA LEU A 91 11.29 3.74 43.46
C LEU A 91 12.13 2.62 42.82
N THR A 92 12.57 1.65 43.63
CA THR A 92 13.31 0.47 43.16
C THR A 92 12.36 -0.71 42.88
N ILE A 93 12.39 -1.23 41.65
CA ILE A 93 11.51 -2.32 41.18
C ILE A 93 12.34 -3.57 40.84
N ARG A 94 11.80 -4.77 41.12
CA ARG A 94 12.44 -6.08 40.84
C ARG A 94 11.50 -6.99 40.04
N ALA A 95 11.96 -7.45 38.87
CA ALA A 95 11.19 -8.31 37.96
C ALA A 95 12.07 -9.40 37.30
N SER A 96 11.44 -10.48 36.78
CA SER A 96 12.13 -11.64 36.18
C SER A 96 12.00 -11.73 34.65
N GLY A 97 13.08 -12.20 34.00
CA GLY A 97 13.40 -12.03 32.57
C GLY A 97 12.32 -12.25 31.51
N GLU A 98 11.38 -13.20 31.65
CA GLU A 98 10.37 -13.42 30.59
C GLU A 98 9.36 -12.25 30.49
N HIS A 99 9.09 -11.57 31.61
CA HIS A 99 8.23 -10.39 31.65
C HIS A 99 8.99 -9.10 31.25
N PHE A 100 10.32 -9.10 31.36
CA PHE A 100 11.21 -8.00 30.97
C PHE A 100 11.04 -7.64 29.48
N ARG A 101 10.89 -8.65 28.61
CA ARG A 101 10.60 -8.45 27.18
C ARG A 101 9.26 -7.77 26.91
N LYS A 102 8.21 -8.07 27.69
CA LYS A 102 6.89 -7.42 27.52
C LYS A 102 6.89 -5.96 27.98
N ALA A 103 7.61 -5.64 29.06
CA ALA A 103 7.77 -4.26 29.51
C ALA A 103 8.51 -3.41 28.45
N ALA A 104 9.60 -3.93 27.88
CA ALA A 104 10.36 -3.27 26.83
C ALA A 104 9.56 -3.06 25.51
N GLN A 105 8.52 -3.87 25.26
CA GLN A 105 7.66 -3.74 24.08
C GLN A 105 6.54 -2.69 24.22
N MET A 106 6.35 -2.08 25.40
CA MET A 106 5.23 -1.17 25.69
C MET A 106 5.58 0.33 25.63
N GLN A 107 6.74 0.70 25.08
CA GLN A 107 7.16 2.09 24.79
C GLN A 107 6.87 3.09 25.93
N LEU A 108 7.69 3.05 26.98
CA LEU A 108 7.86 4.21 27.86
C LEU A 108 8.47 5.38 27.04
N PRO A 109 8.06 6.63 27.26
CA PRO A 109 8.52 7.77 26.46
C PRO A 109 10.02 8.06 26.67
N ASP A 110 10.67 8.56 25.62
CA ASP A 110 12.11 8.77 25.58
C ASP A 110 12.61 9.72 26.68
N THR A 111 13.54 9.24 27.50
CA THR A 111 14.33 10.06 28.42
C THR A 111 15.76 10.17 27.87
N PRO A 112 16.26 11.36 27.47
CA PRO A 112 17.54 11.53 26.74
C PRO A 112 18.85 11.14 27.46
N GLN A 113 18.80 10.38 28.55
CA GLN A 113 19.95 9.99 29.37
C GLN A 113 20.30 8.50 29.26
N LEU A 114 19.42 7.66 28.71
CA LEU A 114 19.64 6.21 28.59
C LEU A 114 20.75 5.81 27.61
N HIS A 115 21.11 6.68 26.65
CA HIS A 115 22.11 6.38 25.62
C HIS A 115 23.57 6.42 26.09
N ASN A 116 23.88 7.03 27.24
CA ASN A 116 25.26 7.19 27.72
C ASN A 116 25.73 6.10 28.71
N PHE A 117 24.85 5.24 29.22
CA PHE A 117 25.21 4.33 30.32
C PHE A 117 25.96 3.05 29.89
N TYR A 118 26.03 2.74 28.58
CA TYR A 118 26.77 1.58 28.06
C TYR A 118 28.13 1.91 27.42
N ALA A 119 28.52 3.18 27.40
CA ALA A 119 29.79 3.63 26.81
C ALA A 119 30.97 3.73 27.80
N GLN A 120 30.77 3.47 29.10
CA GLN A 120 31.78 3.71 30.15
C GLN A 120 32.03 2.52 31.09
N GLN A 121 32.43 1.35 30.56
CA GLN A 121 33.11 0.31 31.36
C GLN A 121 34.20 -0.50 30.61
N PHE A 122 34.97 0.14 29.72
CA PHE A 122 36.35 -0.31 29.45
C PHE A 122 37.28 0.89 29.26
N HIS A 123 38.53 0.73 29.71
CA HIS A 123 39.63 1.71 29.77
C HIS A 123 39.51 2.86 30.79
N SER A 124 40.18 2.65 31.93
CA SER A 124 40.80 3.72 32.72
C SER A 124 42.32 3.61 32.63
N SER A 125 43.00 4.61 32.05
CA SER A 125 44.42 4.99 32.26
C SER A 125 44.89 6.00 31.21
N SER A 126 45.82 6.89 31.61
CA SER A 126 46.47 7.97 30.84
C SER A 126 45.55 9.03 30.17
N SER A 127 45.63 10.36 30.32
CA SER A 127 46.62 11.37 30.83
C SER A 127 47.31 12.18 29.71
N CYS A 128 47.15 13.51 29.76
CA CYS A 128 47.92 14.58 29.08
C CYS A 128 48.03 14.52 27.53
N ASP A 129 48.09 15.62 26.76
CA ASP A 129 48.29 17.05 27.08
C ASP A 129 47.39 17.99 26.22
N SER A 130 47.65 19.30 26.34
CA SER A 130 47.19 20.45 25.55
C SER A 130 47.57 20.39 24.04
N ASP A 131 47.26 21.30 23.11
CA ASP A 131 46.71 22.68 23.04
C ASP A 131 45.71 22.73 21.82
N ASP A 132 45.16 23.82 21.26
CA ASP A 132 45.42 25.27 21.33
C ASP A 132 44.15 26.09 20.98
N SER A 133 44.23 27.41 21.10
CA SER A 133 43.18 28.40 20.87
C SER A 133 43.30 29.09 19.49
N VAL A 134 42.25 29.83 19.09
CA VAL A 134 42.32 31.27 18.71
C VAL A 134 40.93 31.82 18.37
N ASN A 135 40.70 33.10 18.72
CA ASN A 135 39.41 33.78 18.68
C ASN A 135 38.89 34.12 17.27
N ALA A 136 37.56 34.18 17.14
CA ALA A 136 36.89 35.15 16.27
C ALA A 136 36.72 36.49 17.01
N ALA A 137 36.82 37.62 16.31
CA ALA A 137 36.53 38.95 16.88
C ALA A 137 36.20 39.98 15.79
N ASN A 138 35.37 40.97 16.15
CA ASN A 138 35.02 42.20 15.42
C ASN A 138 34.12 42.00 14.17
N CYS A 139 33.09 42.83 13.90
CA CYS A 139 32.61 44.05 14.58
C CYS A 139 31.10 44.00 14.86
N GLU A 140 30.68 44.62 15.95
CA GLU A 140 29.36 45.28 16.06
C GLU A 140 29.49 46.74 15.61
N GLU A 141 28.44 47.37 15.07
CA GLU A 141 27.86 48.64 15.59
C GLU A 141 26.80 49.30 14.68
N ASN A 142 25.98 50.15 15.30
CA ASN A 142 25.23 51.30 14.75
C ASN A 142 24.12 51.05 13.71
N ALA A 143 22.90 50.88 14.22
CA ALA A 143 21.66 51.19 13.51
C ALA A 143 20.92 52.35 14.23
N ALA A 144 21.08 53.58 13.75
CA ALA A 144 20.28 54.73 14.17
C ALA A 144 20.36 55.89 13.17
N GLU A 145 19.28 56.18 12.43
CA GLU A 145 18.75 57.53 12.17
C GLU A 145 17.50 57.55 11.25
N GLN A 146 16.72 58.63 11.35
CA GLN A 146 15.61 59.06 10.47
C GLN A 146 14.26 58.31 10.52
N GLN A 147 13.43 58.72 11.49
CA GLN A 147 11.99 58.91 11.27
C GLN A 147 11.70 60.39 11.00
N GLN A 148 10.92 60.69 9.94
CA GLN A 148 9.98 61.82 9.73
C GLN A 148 9.48 61.71 8.26
N GLN A 149 8.28 62.13 7.86
CA GLN A 149 7.25 62.97 8.49
C GLN A 149 5.84 62.65 7.88
N LEU A 150 4.78 63.33 8.36
CA LEU A 150 3.36 63.27 7.89
C LEU A 150 2.57 62.01 8.33
N GLY A 151 1.28 62.09 8.71
CA GLY A 151 0.43 63.29 8.83
C GLY A 151 -0.85 63.05 9.67
N GLU A 152 -1.10 63.99 10.57
CA GLU A 152 -2.02 63.99 11.73
C GLU A 152 -3.55 64.04 11.50
N ASN A 153 -4.29 63.70 12.58
CA ASN A 153 -5.62 64.19 13.03
C ASN A 153 -6.94 63.69 12.41
N GLY A 154 -7.91 63.37 13.30
CA GLY A 154 -9.29 63.09 12.91
C GLY A 154 -10.23 62.42 13.93
N GLY A 155 -10.23 62.76 15.23
CA GLY A 155 -11.25 62.20 16.13
C GLY A 155 -11.33 62.73 17.56
N GLU A 156 -12.49 63.31 17.92
CA GLU A 156 -13.06 63.28 19.28
C GLU A 156 -14.58 63.60 19.28
N GLN A 157 -15.30 63.17 20.34
CA GLN A 157 -16.77 63.20 20.59
C GLN A 157 -17.58 62.05 19.97
N TYR A 158 -18.10 61.05 20.70
CA TYR A 158 -18.96 61.17 21.89
C TYR A 158 -18.87 59.92 22.81
N ILE A 159 -18.36 60.09 24.04
CA ILE A 159 -18.48 59.07 25.10
C ILE A 159 -19.78 59.32 25.87
N SER A 160 -20.85 58.59 25.54
CA SER A 160 -22.09 58.59 26.35
C SER A 160 -22.96 57.34 26.12
N ASN A 161 -22.43 56.14 26.39
CA ASN A 161 -23.24 54.90 26.49
C ASN A 161 -22.61 53.75 27.31
N ASN A 162 -21.29 53.78 27.61
CA ASN A 162 -20.60 52.62 28.22
C ASN A 162 -21.16 52.18 29.59
N ASP A 163 -21.60 53.09 30.46
CA ASP A 163 -22.01 52.73 31.84
C ASP A 163 -23.21 51.76 31.91
N LYS A 164 -24.02 51.66 30.85
CA LYS A 164 -25.08 50.64 30.74
C LYS A 164 -24.61 49.36 30.04
N GLN A 165 -23.72 49.44 29.05
CA GLN A 165 -23.16 48.25 28.41
C GLN A 165 -22.17 47.51 29.33
N GLN A 166 -21.44 48.20 30.19
CA GLN A 166 -20.44 47.59 31.08
C GLN A 166 -21.09 46.82 32.25
N GLN A 167 -22.27 47.26 32.72
CA GLN A 167 -23.10 46.46 33.63
C GLN A 167 -23.73 45.23 32.93
N GLN A 168 -24.16 45.33 31.67
CA GLN A 168 -24.63 44.16 30.92
C GLN A 168 -23.49 43.18 30.61
N LEU A 169 -22.30 43.68 30.25
CA LEU A 169 -21.13 42.84 29.97
C LEU A 169 -20.68 42.06 31.22
N ASN A 170 -20.68 42.70 32.40
CA ASN A 170 -20.39 42.01 33.66
C ASN A 170 -21.45 40.96 34.04
N SER A 171 -22.70 41.10 33.58
CA SER A 171 -23.73 40.04 33.72
C SER A 171 -23.58 38.89 32.72
N PHE A 172 -22.85 39.09 31.63
CA PHE A 172 -22.61 38.08 30.58
C PHE A 172 -21.31 37.30 30.80
N ILE A 173 -20.28 37.96 31.36
CA ILE A 173 -18.97 37.35 31.65
C ILE A 173 -19.05 36.30 32.77
N SER A 174 -20.06 36.33 33.64
CA SER A 174 -20.29 35.30 34.66
C SER A 174 -20.82 33.97 34.13
N ALA A 175 -21.04 33.81 32.81
CA ALA A 175 -21.77 32.68 32.25
C ALA A 175 -20.91 31.52 31.67
N TYR A 176 -19.64 31.73 31.30
CA TYR A 176 -18.84 30.72 30.58
C TYR A 176 -17.33 30.71 30.92
N LYS A 177 -16.90 29.70 31.69
CA LYS A 177 -15.54 29.12 31.71
C LYS A 177 -15.62 27.62 32.13
N PRO A 178 -14.57 26.79 31.96
CA PRO A 178 -14.77 25.46 31.36
C PRO A 178 -14.91 24.28 32.34
N HIS A 179 -16.05 23.58 32.29
CA HIS A 179 -16.22 22.21 32.83
C HIS A 179 -17.05 21.31 31.89
N GLN A 180 -16.61 21.12 30.63
CA GLN A 180 -17.29 20.21 29.69
C GLN A 180 -16.76 18.77 29.66
N GLN A 181 -15.51 18.52 30.06
CA GLN A 181 -14.97 17.14 30.11
C GLN A 181 -15.65 16.29 31.20
N TYR A 182 -16.01 16.88 32.35
CA TYR A 182 -16.70 16.16 33.44
C TYR A 182 -18.12 15.71 33.05
N ALA A 183 -18.83 16.53 32.28
CA ALA A 183 -20.18 16.21 31.79
C ALA A 183 -20.20 15.02 30.81
N HIS A 184 -19.08 14.70 30.14
CA HIS A 184 -19.00 13.55 29.24
C HIS A 184 -18.89 12.23 30.02
N ALA A 185 -18.09 12.18 31.08
CA ALA A 185 -18.00 11.01 31.97
C ALA A 185 -19.32 10.72 32.69
N LEU A 186 -19.99 11.77 33.21
CA LEU A 186 -21.32 11.64 33.83
C LEU A 186 -22.40 11.19 32.84
N ARG A 187 -22.34 11.60 31.56
CA ARG A 187 -23.25 11.08 30.53
C ARG A 187 -23.04 9.59 30.24
N LEU A 188 -21.81 9.09 30.29
CA LEU A 188 -21.51 7.67 30.14
C LEU A 188 -22.03 6.82 31.33
N SER A 189 -21.96 7.34 32.55
CA SER A 189 -22.58 6.66 33.71
C SER A 189 -24.12 6.69 33.62
N ALA A 190 -24.71 7.81 33.21
CA ALA A 190 -26.15 7.92 32.99
C ALA A 190 -26.65 6.97 31.88
N GLN A 191 -25.91 6.82 30.77
CA GLN A 191 -26.25 5.89 29.69
C GLN A 191 -26.15 4.41 30.12
N THR A 192 -25.16 4.04 30.93
CA THR A 192 -25.06 2.68 31.47
C THR A 192 -26.16 2.37 32.52
N SER A 193 -26.57 3.36 33.32
CA SER A 193 -27.74 3.22 34.21
C SER A 193 -29.07 3.09 33.45
N GLY A 194 -29.22 3.82 32.33
CA GLY A 194 -30.33 3.66 31.39
C GLY A 194 -30.37 2.25 30.79
N GLY A 195 -29.23 1.73 30.35
CA GLY A 195 -29.09 0.38 29.80
C GLY A 195 -29.47 -0.73 30.79
N THR A 196 -29.20 -0.56 32.09
CA THR A 196 -29.63 -1.52 33.13
C THR A 196 -31.14 -1.45 33.38
N ARG A 197 -31.74 -0.25 33.36
CA ARG A 197 -33.20 -0.07 33.44
C ARG A 197 -33.92 -0.78 32.28
N ASP A 198 -33.37 -0.66 31.08
CA ASP A 198 -33.92 -1.27 29.87
C ASP A 198 -33.70 -2.80 29.84
N ALA A 199 -32.56 -3.28 30.34
CA ALA A 199 -32.32 -4.72 30.54
C ALA A 199 -33.29 -5.34 31.57
N MET A 200 -33.58 -4.64 32.67
CA MET A 200 -34.59 -5.08 33.66
C MET A 200 -36.01 -5.06 33.07
N ALA A 201 -36.36 -4.06 32.26
CA ALA A 201 -37.65 -4.03 31.56
C ALA A 201 -37.79 -5.24 30.61
N ARG A 202 -36.78 -5.52 29.79
CA ARG A 202 -36.74 -6.69 28.89
C ARG A 202 -36.83 -8.01 29.65
N ALA A 203 -36.10 -8.15 30.77
CA ALA A 203 -36.17 -9.35 31.63
C ALA A 203 -37.56 -9.55 32.26
N ASN A 204 -38.21 -8.48 32.74
CA ASN A 204 -39.58 -8.54 33.26
C ASN A 204 -40.60 -8.92 32.16
N ILE A 205 -40.47 -8.36 30.96
CA ILE A 205 -41.32 -8.71 29.80
C ILE A 205 -41.14 -10.19 29.42
N GLN A 206 -39.89 -10.68 29.35
CA GLN A 206 -39.58 -12.06 28.99
C GLN A 206 -40.07 -13.06 30.06
N THR A 207 -40.03 -12.67 31.34
CA THR A 207 -40.59 -13.47 32.45
C THR A 207 -42.13 -13.50 32.42
N LYS A 208 -42.78 -12.36 32.13
CA LYS A 208 -44.24 -12.29 31.94
C LYS A 208 -44.71 -13.15 30.74
N SER A 209 -43.94 -13.15 29.65
CA SER A 209 -44.20 -13.96 28.46
C SER A 209 -44.26 -15.47 28.79
N GLN A 210 -43.29 -15.98 29.55
CA GLN A 210 -43.23 -17.41 29.91
C GLN A 210 -44.25 -17.84 30.97
N LEU A 211 -44.81 -16.90 31.76
CA LEU A 211 -45.87 -17.17 32.74
C LEU A 211 -47.28 -17.19 32.14
N LEU A 212 -47.47 -16.68 30.91
CA LEU A 212 -48.78 -16.61 30.24
C LEU A 212 -49.00 -17.73 29.20
N SER A 213 -47.94 -18.44 28.78
CA SER A 213 -48.04 -19.61 27.89
C SER A 213 -48.33 -20.90 28.66
N GLY A 214 -49.60 -21.21 28.88
CA GLY A 214 -50.01 -22.34 29.72
C GLY A 214 -49.89 -23.73 29.06
N SER A 215 -49.01 -24.59 29.57
CA SER A 215 -49.26 -26.04 29.82
C SER A 215 -48.02 -26.75 30.39
N ASN A 216 -48.22 -27.82 31.17
CA ASN A 216 -47.20 -28.76 31.69
C ASN A 216 -46.05 -28.17 32.52
N ALA A 217 -46.28 -27.96 33.82
CA ALA A 217 -45.27 -27.47 34.77
C ALA A 217 -44.35 -28.58 35.35
N PRO A 218 -43.01 -28.45 35.28
CA PRO A 218 -42.07 -29.34 35.96
C PRO A 218 -41.47 -28.71 37.23
N LYS A 219 -41.95 -29.16 38.40
CA LYS A 219 -41.38 -29.07 39.78
C LYS A 219 -40.36 -27.95 40.09
N ASN A 220 -40.69 -27.13 41.10
CA ASN A 220 -40.05 -25.87 41.55
C ASN A 220 -38.51 -25.78 41.68
N GLY A 221 -37.75 -26.88 41.60
CA GLY A 221 -36.28 -26.83 41.68
C GLY A 221 -35.61 -26.10 40.49
N LYS A 222 -36.23 -26.08 39.30
CA LYS A 222 -35.61 -25.44 38.12
C LYS A 222 -35.71 -23.91 38.09
N ILE A 223 -36.76 -23.31 38.66
CA ILE A 223 -36.94 -21.85 38.64
C ILE A 223 -35.92 -21.17 39.56
N ALA A 224 -35.74 -21.69 40.78
CA ALA A 224 -34.72 -21.19 41.71
C ALA A 224 -33.29 -21.33 41.14
N ALA A 225 -33.01 -22.42 40.41
CA ALA A 225 -31.73 -22.60 39.72
C ALA A 225 -31.51 -21.55 38.62
N THR A 226 -32.54 -21.22 37.82
CA THR A 226 -32.45 -20.17 36.80
C THR A 226 -32.25 -18.79 37.42
N ILE A 227 -32.99 -18.42 38.47
CA ILE A 227 -32.84 -17.14 39.17
C ILE A 227 -31.43 -17.01 39.78
N SER A 228 -30.93 -18.04 40.46
CA SER A 228 -29.56 -18.04 40.98
C SER A 228 -28.50 -17.95 39.88
N LYS A 229 -28.77 -18.48 38.67
CA LYS A 229 -27.86 -18.36 37.52
C LYS A 229 -27.87 -16.94 36.93
N SER A 230 -29.04 -16.31 36.79
CA SER A 230 -29.18 -14.93 36.30
C SER A 230 -28.52 -13.90 37.25
N ILE A 231 -28.68 -14.08 38.56
CA ILE A 231 -28.00 -13.22 39.57
C ILE A 231 -26.47 -13.41 39.50
N ARG A 232 -25.98 -14.65 39.32
CA ARG A 232 -24.54 -14.91 39.11
C ARG A 232 -23.99 -14.30 37.82
N SER A 233 -24.80 -14.12 36.77
CA SER A 233 -24.36 -13.42 35.55
C SER A 233 -24.37 -11.89 35.66
N LEU A 234 -25.01 -11.30 36.68
CA LEU A 234 -24.98 -9.85 36.94
C LEU A 234 -23.83 -9.42 37.86
N LEU A 235 -23.31 -10.35 38.67
CA LEU A 235 -22.15 -10.13 39.55
C LEU A 235 -20.91 -9.54 38.83
N PRO A 236 -20.52 -10.00 37.62
CA PRO A 236 -19.43 -9.37 36.86
C PRO A 236 -19.72 -7.91 36.49
N SER A 237 -20.96 -7.59 36.11
CA SER A 237 -21.39 -6.22 35.78
C SER A 237 -21.35 -5.30 37.00
N MET A 238 -21.76 -5.78 38.17
CA MET A 238 -21.61 -5.06 39.45
C MET A 238 -20.14 -4.84 39.80
N LEU A 239 -19.27 -5.84 39.54
CA LEU A 239 -17.82 -5.70 39.71
C LEU A 239 -17.24 -4.62 38.79
N VAL A 240 -17.65 -4.59 37.52
CA VAL A 240 -17.23 -3.58 36.54
C VAL A 240 -17.71 -2.18 36.94
N ILE A 241 -18.94 -2.03 37.46
CA ILE A 241 -19.44 -0.73 37.96
C ILE A 241 -18.62 -0.26 39.16
N GLY A 242 -18.39 -1.13 40.16
CA GLY A 242 -17.58 -0.78 41.34
C GLY A 242 -16.12 -0.44 41.00
N VAL A 243 -15.50 -1.21 40.09
CA VAL A 243 -14.13 -0.94 39.61
C VAL A 243 -14.08 0.34 38.76
N SER A 244 -15.09 0.62 37.93
CA SER A 244 -15.17 1.85 37.14
C SER A 244 -15.33 3.09 38.01
N ALA A 245 -16.16 3.02 39.05
CA ALA A 245 -16.27 4.07 40.06
C ALA A 245 -14.94 4.28 40.79
N PHE A 246 -14.27 3.21 41.22
CA PHE A 246 -12.97 3.29 41.91
C PHE A 246 -11.84 3.84 41.02
N ILE A 247 -11.82 3.49 39.72
CA ILE A 247 -10.89 4.08 38.73
C ILE A 247 -11.21 5.57 38.53
N SER A 248 -12.48 5.94 38.44
CA SER A 248 -12.90 7.35 38.30
C SER A 248 -12.49 8.19 39.51
N VAL A 249 -12.61 7.64 40.72
CA VAL A 249 -12.12 8.24 41.97
C VAL A 249 -10.60 8.38 41.97
N ALA A 250 -9.86 7.34 41.55
CA ALA A 250 -8.40 7.41 41.48
C ALA A 250 -7.91 8.47 40.47
N VAL A 251 -8.54 8.56 39.29
CA VAL A 251 -8.24 9.60 38.29
C VAL A 251 -8.61 11.00 38.81
N TYR A 252 -9.72 11.14 39.53
CA TYR A 252 -10.08 12.41 40.17
C TYR A 252 -9.07 12.84 41.25
N PHE A 253 -8.59 11.91 42.08
CA PHE A 253 -7.56 12.19 43.08
C PHE A 253 -6.23 12.61 42.44
N PHE A 254 -5.71 11.83 41.49
CA PHE A 254 -4.43 12.14 40.83
C PHE A 254 -4.43 13.49 40.09
N ASN A 255 -5.57 13.89 39.51
CA ASN A 255 -5.71 15.18 38.84
C ASN A 255 -5.83 16.39 39.79
N ASN A 256 -5.99 16.18 41.10
CA ASN A 256 -6.14 17.25 42.11
C ASN A 256 -5.00 17.29 43.14
N ILE A 257 -3.90 16.55 42.94
CA ILE A 257 -2.68 16.68 43.75
C ILE A 257 -2.04 18.03 43.42
N GLN A 258 -2.29 19.05 44.25
CA GLN A 258 -1.60 20.33 44.15
C GLN A 258 -0.14 20.18 44.57
N THR A 259 0.78 20.23 43.61
CA THR A 259 2.13 20.71 43.88
C THR A 259 2.08 22.23 44.08
N PRO A 260 2.85 22.81 45.04
CA PRO A 260 2.95 24.26 45.19
C PRO A 260 3.43 24.91 43.89
N SER A 261 2.75 25.97 43.45
CA SER A 261 2.92 26.52 42.11
C SER A 261 4.25 27.27 41.94
N LYS A 262 4.95 26.98 40.83
CA LYS A 262 5.92 27.90 40.22
C LYS A 262 5.44 28.29 38.83
N GLY A 263 4.79 29.45 38.73
CA GLY A 263 4.70 30.18 37.46
C GLY A 263 5.93 31.07 37.31
N ALA A 264 6.87 30.70 36.45
CA ALA A 264 8.09 31.48 36.20
C ALA A 264 8.81 31.07 34.89
N GLU A 265 8.10 30.96 33.77
CA GLU A 265 8.70 30.90 32.41
C GLU A 265 8.22 32.06 31.55
N ASP A 266 8.45 33.27 32.05
CA ASP A 266 8.34 34.53 31.31
C ASP A 266 9.71 35.24 31.41
N THR A 267 10.74 34.57 30.85
CA THR A 267 12.16 34.93 31.02
C THR A 267 12.58 36.06 30.09
N ASN A 268 12.13 37.27 30.43
CA ASN A 268 12.78 38.50 30.01
C ASN A 268 14.28 38.45 30.40
N PRO A 269 15.23 38.62 29.45
CA PRO A 269 16.67 38.39 29.69
C PRO A 269 17.33 39.23 30.80
N ALA A 270 16.65 40.26 31.33
CA ALA A 270 17.19 41.14 32.37
C ALA A 270 17.36 40.50 33.76
N ASN A 271 16.66 39.40 34.07
CA ASN A 271 16.58 38.88 35.45
C ASN A 271 17.65 37.82 35.82
N ASP A 272 18.29 37.16 34.86
CA ASP A 272 19.25 36.06 35.14
C ASP A 272 20.54 36.55 35.83
N ALA A 273 20.84 37.86 35.73
CA ALA A 273 21.94 38.50 36.44
C ALA A 273 21.74 38.53 37.98
N ALA A 274 20.50 38.44 38.48
CA ALA A 274 20.22 38.57 39.91
C ALA A 274 20.43 37.27 40.70
N PHE A 275 20.24 36.09 40.07
CA PHE A 275 20.25 34.80 40.76
C PHE A 275 21.65 34.31 41.20
N ARG A 276 22.72 35.05 40.82
CA ARG A 276 24.11 34.75 41.19
C ARG A 276 24.63 35.50 42.42
N ALA A 277 23.77 36.27 43.11
CA ALA A 277 24.08 36.90 44.39
C ALA A 277 23.25 36.26 45.51
N GLY A 278 23.91 35.54 46.42
CA GLY A 278 23.23 34.78 47.48
C GLY A 278 22.65 35.65 48.60
N ALA A 279 21.49 35.24 49.12
CA ALA A 279 20.88 35.77 50.33
C ALA A 279 20.31 34.59 51.17
N ASN A 280 20.40 34.71 52.49
CA ASN A 280 20.11 33.60 53.41
C ASN A 280 18.59 33.40 53.61
N GLN A 281 18.13 32.15 53.63
CA GLN A 281 16.96 31.76 54.41
C GLN A 281 17.40 31.39 55.84
N THR A 282 16.50 31.48 56.81
CA THR A 282 16.77 31.17 58.22
C THR A 282 16.44 29.71 58.57
N GLU A 283 17.09 29.16 59.60
CA GLU A 283 16.86 27.75 60.01
C GLU A 283 15.41 27.48 60.41
N GLU A 284 14.71 28.47 60.97
CA GLU A 284 13.31 28.36 61.42
C GLU A 284 12.34 28.20 60.23
N GLU A 285 12.56 28.94 59.13
CA GLU A 285 11.82 28.76 57.86
C GLU A 285 12.08 27.39 57.23
N ILE A 286 13.32 26.88 57.36
CA ILE A 286 13.71 25.56 56.83
C ILE A 286 13.08 24.44 57.67
N GLU A 287 13.04 24.55 59.00
CA GLU A 287 12.35 23.56 59.85
C GLU A 287 10.84 23.55 59.62
N GLU A 288 10.18 24.70 59.47
CA GLU A 288 8.74 24.76 59.21
C GLU A 288 8.39 24.16 57.83
N GLN A 289 9.18 24.47 56.80
CA GLN A 289 8.98 23.89 55.47
C GLN A 289 9.36 22.40 55.40
N LEU A 290 10.34 21.92 56.17
CA LEU A 290 10.62 20.48 56.33
C LEU A 290 9.50 19.76 57.10
N LYS A 291 8.80 20.44 58.01
CA LYS A 291 7.67 19.91 58.75
C LYS A 291 6.42 19.77 57.88
N GLU A 292 6.06 20.78 57.09
CA GLU A 292 5.00 20.66 56.07
C GLU A 292 5.30 19.50 55.11
N ASN A 293 6.50 19.44 54.54
CA ASN A 293 6.91 18.35 53.65
C ASN A 293 6.80 16.98 54.34
N ARG A 294 7.17 16.85 55.63
CA ARG A 294 6.98 15.61 56.39
C ARG A 294 5.51 15.26 56.60
N GLU A 295 4.63 16.22 56.87
CA GLU A 295 3.20 15.95 57.04
C GLU A 295 2.55 15.56 55.70
N THR A 296 2.91 16.22 54.58
CA THR A 296 2.48 15.83 53.23
C THR A 296 2.97 14.44 52.83
N ILE A 297 4.25 14.11 53.09
CA ILE A 297 4.81 12.78 52.79
C ILE A 297 4.11 11.70 53.64
N ASN A 298 3.84 11.95 54.93
CA ASN A 298 3.11 11.00 55.77
C ASN A 298 1.65 10.79 55.33
N ALA A 299 0.99 11.82 54.78
CA ALA A 299 -0.34 11.70 54.18
C ALA A 299 -0.30 10.81 52.92
N GLN A 300 0.56 11.16 51.96
CA GLN A 300 0.76 10.41 50.71
C GLN A 300 1.16 8.95 50.98
N GLN A 301 1.97 8.68 52.02
CA GLN A 301 2.37 7.34 52.40
C GLN A 301 1.19 6.50 52.92
N ARG A 302 0.28 7.08 53.72
CA ARG A 302 -0.96 6.41 54.17
C ARG A 302 -1.94 6.17 53.03
N GLU A 303 -2.06 7.13 52.11
CA GLU A 303 -2.91 7.01 50.92
C GLU A 303 -2.40 5.94 49.96
N LEU A 304 -1.08 5.83 49.78
CA LEU A 304 -0.46 4.76 49.00
C LEU A 304 -0.63 3.38 49.66
N GLU A 305 -0.55 3.28 50.99
CA GLU A 305 -0.86 2.05 51.72
C GLU A 305 -2.33 1.62 51.54
N LEU A 306 -3.28 2.56 51.60
CA LEU A 306 -4.69 2.35 51.28
C LEU A 306 -4.89 1.85 49.85
N PHE A 307 -4.25 2.49 48.86
CA PHE A 307 -4.30 2.08 47.46
C PHE A 307 -3.75 0.66 47.25
N ILE A 308 -2.60 0.33 47.87
CA ILE A 308 -2.00 -1.01 47.85
C ILE A 308 -2.91 -2.05 48.54
N LEU A 309 -3.59 -1.68 49.63
CA LEU A 309 -4.55 -2.56 50.31
C LEU A 309 -5.77 -2.86 49.43
N CYS A 310 -6.35 -1.85 48.78
CA CYS A 310 -7.45 -2.00 47.83
C CYS A 310 -7.04 -2.84 46.61
N ALA A 311 -5.86 -2.60 46.02
CA ALA A 311 -5.34 -3.41 44.92
C ALA A 311 -5.13 -4.88 45.32
N ARG A 312 -4.67 -5.14 46.56
CA ARG A 312 -4.57 -6.51 47.10
C ARG A 312 -5.93 -7.16 47.28
N LEU A 313 -6.94 -6.46 47.78
CA LEU A 313 -8.32 -6.95 47.93
C LEU A 313 -8.94 -7.30 46.57
N VAL A 314 -8.83 -6.42 45.57
CA VAL A 314 -9.30 -6.69 44.20
C VAL A 314 -8.58 -7.90 43.59
N ARG A 315 -7.27 -8.07 43.83
CA ARG A 315 -6.51 -9.25 43.40
C ARG A 315 -6.95 -10.53 44.12
N GLN A 316 -7.38 -10.44 45.37
CA GLN A 316 -7.92 -11.57 46.14
C GLN A 316 -9.28 -12.00 45.57
N PHE A 317 -10.19 -11.05 45.33
CA PHE A 317 -11.48 -11.29 44.66
C PHE A 317 -11.31 -11.90 43.26
N ARG A 318 -10.32 -11.46 42.48
CA ARG A 318 -10.02 -12.02 41.14
C ARG A 318 -9.45 -13.44 41.17
N LYS A 319 -8.80 -13.87 42.25
CA LYS A 319 -8.20 -15.22 42.35
C LYS A 319 -9.11 -16.27 43.01
N SER A 320 -10.23 -15.89 43.61
CA SER A 320 -11.15 -16.81 44.28
C SER A 320 -12.27 -17.31 43.36
N ASP A 321 -12.02 -18.37 42.61
CA ASP A 321 -13.06 -19.05 41.84
C ASP A 321 -14.10 -19.69 42.80
N HIS A 322 -15.26 -19.03 42.91
CA HIS A 322 -16.48 -19.54 43.54
C HIS A 322 -16.40 -19.98 45.04
N LYS A 323 -15.71 -19.21 45.91
CA LYS A 323 -16.02 -19.14 47.36
C LYS A 323 -15.34 -17.94 48.05
N ILE A 324 -16.13 -16.91 48.37
CA ILE A 324 -15.81 -15.84 49.33
C ILE A 324 -16.84 -15.94 50.47
N SER A 325 -16.44 -15.78 51.73
CA SER A 325 -17.38 -15.92 52.86
C SER A 325 -18.42 -14.78 52.90
N ALA A 326 -19.37 -14.83 53.83
CA ALA A 326 -20.25 -13.70 54.11
C ALA A 326 -19.48 -12.57 54.83
N GLU A 327 -18.61 -12.95 55.77
CA GLU A 327 -17.79 -12.05 56.58
C GLU A 327 -16.85 -11.20 55.70
N ASP A 328 -16.19 -11.79 54.70
CA ASP A 328 -15.27 -11.07 53.82
C ASP A 328 -16.01 -10.02 52.96
N ARG A 329 -17.25 -10.32 52.55
CA ARG A 329 -18.09 -9.39 51.79
C ARG A 329 -18.61 -8.26 52.67
N LYS A 330 -18.95 -8.56 53.92
CA LYS A 330 -19.35 -7.56 54.93
C LYS A 330 -18.17 -6.63 55.26
N ASN A 331 -16.98 -7.18 55.53
CA ASN A 331 -15.75 -6.40 55.73
C ASN A 331 -15.38 -5.51 54.53
N PHE A 332 -15.60 -6.00 53.30
CA PHE A 332 -15.39 -5.20 52.08
C PHE A 332 -16.42 -4.06 51.97
N PHE A 333 -17.69 -4.33 52.25
CA PHE A 333 -18.76 -3.33 52.22
C PHE A 333 -18.56 -2.25 53.31
N GLU A 334 -18.25 -2.65 54.54
CA GLU A 334 -18.00 -1.72 55.65
C GLU A 334 -16.84 -0.77 55.34
N LYS A 335 -15.72 -1.27 54.77
CA LYS A 335 -14.61 -0.41 54.33
C LYS A 335 -14.90 0.43 53.10
N TYR A 336 -15.76 -0.02 52.20
CA TYR A 336 -16.25 0.83 51.10
C TYR A 336 -17.09 2.00 51.63
N CYS A 337 -17.91 1.75 52.66
CA CYS A 337 -18.68 2.79 53.35
C CYS A 337 -17.79 3.74 54.18
N GLU A 338 -16.75 3.25 54.86
CA GLU A 338 -15.77 4.12 55.55
C GLU A 338 -15.07 5.07 54.56
N VAL A 339 -14.59 4.55 53.43
CA VAL A 339 -13.88 5.35 52.41
C VAL A 339 -14.81 6.37 51.74
N THR A 340 -16.06 6.01 51.42
CA THR A 340 -17.02 6.95 50.83
C THR A 340 -17.47 8.04 51.81
N ALA A 341 -17.74 7.70 53.08
CA ALA A 341 -18.04 8.69 54.11
C ALA A 341 -16.87 9.65 54.39
N TRP A 342 -15.62 9.15 54.32
CA TRP A 342 -14.43 10.00 54.41
C TRP A 342 -14.31 10.97 53.21
N MET A 343 -14.69 10.55 52.00
CA MET A 343 -14.71 11.42 50.82
C MET A 343 -15.81 12.49 50.90
N GLU A 344 -17.01 12.14 51.36
CA GLU A 344 -18.11 13.09 51.62
C GLU A 344 -17.68 14.21 52.59
N HIS A 345 -16.90 13.87 53.63
CA HIS A 345 -16.46 14.83 54.64
C HIS A 345 -15.27 15.71 54.21
N ASN A 346 -14.33 15.20 53.40
CA ASN A 346 -13.03 15.86 53.17
C ASN A 346 -12.80 16.39 51.74
N VAL A 347 -13.61 15.98 50.75
CA VAL A 347 -13.34 16.27 49.33
C VAL A 347 -14.43 17.15 48.67
N GLY A 348 -15.57 17.36 49.34
CA GLY A 348 -16.57 18.36 48.90
C GLY A 348 -17.29 18.04 47.58
N ALA A 349 -17.35 16.76 47.19
CA ALA A 349 -18.09 16.32 46.01
C ALA A 349 -19.61 16.56 46.17
N PRO A 350 -20.40 16.65 45.07
CA PRO A 350 -21.84 16.91 45.15
C PRO A 350 -22.59 15.78 45.89
N ALA A 351 -23.02 16.06 47.13
CA ALA A 351 -23.61 15.11 48.09
C ALA A 351 -25.03 14.58 47.73
N VAL A 352 -25.36 14.54 46.44
CA VAL A 352 -26.63 14.00 45.90
C VAL A 352 -26.37 12.72 45.11
N GLU A 353 -25.31 12.66 44.29
CA GLU A 353 -25.06 11.49 43.43
C GLU A 353 -24.35 10.34 44.17
N VAL A 354 -23.46 10.63 45.12
CA VAL A 354 -22.84 9.60 46.00
C VAL A 354 -23.93 8.94 46.86
N THR A 355 -24.79 9.76 47.46
CA THR A 355 -25.96 9.32 48.24
C THR A 355 -26.91 8.47 47.41
N GLN A 356 -27.25 8.87 46.18
CA GLN A 356 -28.10 8.06 45.30
C GLN A 356 -27.45 6.74 44.85
N GLN A 357 -26.14 6.70 44.61
CA GLN A 357 -25.45 5.44 44.32
C GLN A 357 -25.39 4.52 45.54
N LYS A 358 -25.18 5.08 46.74
CA LYS A 358 -25.25 4.38 48.02
C LYS A 358 -26.65 3.81 48.26
N GLU A 359 -27.70 4.62 48.17
CA GLU A 359 -29.10 4.19 48.26
C GLU A 359 -29.43 3.09 47.23
N ALA A 360 -29.02 3.25 45.97
CA ALA A 360 -29.26 2.24 44.94
C ALA A 360 -28.54 0.91 45.24
N PHE A 361 -27.33 0.95 45.80
CA PHE A 361 -26.57 -0.25 46.14
C PHE A 361 -27.06 -0.90 47.45
N GLU A 362 -27.45 -0.11 48.45
CA GLU A 362 -28.10 -0.57 49.68
C GLU A 362 -29.48 -1.18 49.39
N HIS A 363 -30.29 -0.56 48.54
CA HIS A 363 -31.59 -1.10 48.13
C HIS A 363 -31.44 -2.38 47.29
N LEU A 364 -30.36 -2.52 46.52
CA LEU A 364 -30.02 -3.76 45.80
C LEU A 364 -29.48 -4.84 46.74
N TYR A 365 -28.66 -4.48 47.73
CA TYR A 365 -28.14 -5.39 48.75
C TYR A 365 -29.24 -5.93 49.67
N ASN A 366 -30.10 -5.04 50.16
CA ASN A 366 -31.25 -5.40 51.00
C ASN A 366 -32.26 -6.24 50.22
N SER A 367 -32.60 -5.90 48.97
CA SER A 367 -33.49 -6.75 48.16
C SER A 367 -32.90 -8.13 47.77
N ILE A 368 -31.57 -8.30 47.81
CA ILE A 368 -30.91 -9.61 47.69
C ILE A 368 -31.02 -10.43 49.00
N ILE A 369 -31.15 -9.78 50.17
CA ILE A 369 -31.35 -10.43 51.47
C ILE A 369 -32.84 -10.69 51.73
N ASP A 370 -33.70 -9.69 51.58
CA ASP A 370 -35.16 -9.77 51.76
C ASP A 370 -35.82 -10.65 50.69
N GLY A 371 -35.15 -10.89 49.56
CA GLY A 371 -35.51 -11.92 48.57
C GLY A 371 -35.55 -13.35 49.11
N ALA A 372 -35.11 -13.59 50.36
CA ALA A 372 -35.32 -14.83 51.10
C ALA A 372 -36.71 -14.94 51.79
N SER A 373 -37.49 -13.85 51.85
CA SER A 373 -38.81 -13.78 52.51
C SER A 373 -39.81 -12.99 51.66
N GLY A 374 -40.57 -13.70 50.81
CA GLY A 374 -41.48 -13.06 49.86
C GLY A 374 -42.90 -12.83 50.38
N ASN A 375 -43.46 -11.67 50.08
CA ASN A 375 -44.85 -11.52 49.58
C ASN A 375 -45.10 -10.12 48.96
N ASP A 376 -46.19 -10.02 48.20
CA ASP A 376 -46.95 -8.82 47.78
C ASP A 376 -46.23 -7.65 47.06
N TYR A 377 -46.66 -7.36 45.81
CA TYR A 377 -47.59 -6.24 45.55
C TYR A 377 -48.19 -6.28 44.11
N VAL A 378 -49.17 -5.40 43.85
CA VAL A 378 -50.19 -5.52 42.77
C VAL A 378 -49.99 -4.53 41.61
N ALA A 379 -50.56 -4.83 40.44
CA ALA A 379 -50.39 -4.11 39.17
C ALA A 379 -51.49 -3.09 38.82
N THR A 380 -51.21 -2.20 37.86
CA THR A 380 -52.19 -1.40 37.08
C THR A 380 -51.69 -1.18 35.64
N THR A 381 -52.61 -0.92 34.69
CA THR A 381 -52.35 -0.83 33.24
C THR A 381 -53.33 0.11 32.53
N GLY A 382 -52.97 0.66 31.36
CA GLY A 382 -53.86 1.44 30.47
C GLY A 382 -53.52 1.23 28.99
N CYS A 383 -54.52 1.42 28.10
CA CYS A 383 -54.47 1.07 26.66
C CYS A 383 -54.91 2.26 25.76
N VAL A 384 -54.78 2.11 24.43
CA VAL A 384 -55.76 2.50 23.35
C VAL A 384 -55.22 1.99 21.98
N ALA A 385 -56.05 1.82 20.93
CA ALA A 385 -55.71 1.06 19.70
C ALA A 385 -56.50 1.43 18.41
N GLY A 386 -56.12 0.81 17.26
CA GLY A 386 -56.82 0.68 15.95
C GLY A 386 -55.99 -0.24 15.00
N THR A 387 -56.39 -0.93 13.90
CA THR A 387 -57.56 -0.99 12.95
C THR A 387 -57.60 0.08 11.85
N SER A 388 -57.84 -0.19 10.54
CA SER A 388 -58.02 -1.42 9.70
C SER A 388 -57.74 -1.08 8.20
N SER A 389 -57.97 -1.84 7.10
CA SER A 389 -58.70 -3.09 6.78
C SER A 389 -58.05 -3.93 5.62
N GLN A 390 -58.75 -4.24 4.50
CA GLN A 390 -58.36 -5.14 3.37
C GLN A 390 -59.11 -4.81 2.06
N ASN A 391 -58.69 -5.39 0.91
CA ASN A 391 -59.57 -5.98 -0.15
C ASN A 391 -58.79 -6.82 -1.19
N GLU A 392 -59.47 -7.73 -1.90
CA GLU A 392 -58.92 -8.68 -2.91
C GLU A 392 -59.73 -8.64 -4.26
N VAL A 393 -59.66 -9.73 -5.07
CA VAL A 393 -60.45 -10.12 -6.29
C VAL A 393 -59.82 -9.71 -7.64
N ALA A 394 -59.67 -10.56 -8.67
CA ALA A 394 -59.74 -12.04 -8.80
C ALA A 394 -59.10 -12.53 -10.13
N THR A 395 -59.06 -13.85 -10.37
CA THR A 395 -58.27 -14.53 -11.42
C THR A 395 -59.04 -15.08 -12.63
N THR A 396 -58.44 -14.97 -13.82
CA THR A 396 -58.53 -15.88 -14.98
C THR A 396 -57.15 -15.93 -15.66
N GLY A 397 -56.76 -16.87 -16.53
CA GLY A 397 -57.39 -18.10 -17.04
C GLY A 397 -56.38 -18.91 -17.88
N CYS A 398 -56.74 -20.08 -18.42
CA CYS A 398 -55.84 -20.92 -19.25
C CYS A 398 -56.62 -21.70 -20.33
N PRO A 399 -56.00 -22.03 -21.48
CA PRO A 399 -55.82 -23.46 -21.80
C PRO A 399 -54.46 -23.81 -22.45
N ALA A 400 -54.08 -25.08 -22.38
CA ALA A 400 -52.85 -25.62 -22.96
C ALA A 400 -53.02 -26.16 -24.39
N GLY A 401 -51.91 -26.26 -25.14
CA GLY A 401 -51.83 -26.92 -26.44
C GLY A 401 -50.44 -27.51 -26.70
N THR A 402 -50.36 -28.68 -27.34
CA THR A 402 -49.11 -29.44 -27.49
C THR A 402 -48.72 -29.66 -28.95
N SER A 403 -47.48 -29.37 -29.30
CA SER A 403 -46.77 -30.00 -30.43
C SER A 403 -45.27 -30.00 -30.20
N LYS A 404 -44.58 -31.03 -30.70
CA LYS A 404 -43.13 -31.04 -30.91
C LYS A 404 -42.86 -30.89 -32.40
N LYS A 405 -41.77 -30.20 -32.75
CA LYS A 405 -40.90 -30.57 -33.88
C LYS A 405 -39.53 -29.96 -33.71
N ASP A 406 -38.55 -30.63 -34.30
CA ASP A 406 -37.13 -30.36 -34.13
C ASP A 406 -36.64 -29.35 -35.18
N GLU A 407 -35.97 -28.28 -34.73
CA GLU A 407 -35.01 -27.52 -35.53
C GLU A 407 -33.67 -27.52 -34.81
N LYS A 408 -32.57 -27.39 -35.56
CA LYS A 408 -31.21 -27.40 -35.02
C LYS A 408 -30.75 -25.96 -34.82
N ASP A 409 -30.46 -25.57 -33.59
CA ASP A 409 -29.76 -24.31 -33.32
C ASP A 409 -28.31 -24.38 -33.83
N ASP A 410 -27.96 -23.41 -34.69
CA ASP A 410 -26.59 -23.14 -35.14
C ASP A 410 -25.97 -22.07 -34.22
N ASP A 411 -25.68 -22.45 -32.96
CA ASP A 411 -25.04 -21.59 -31.96
C ASP A 411 -23.52 -21.45 -32.23
N SER A 412 -23.18 -20.86 -33.38
CA SER A 412 -21.80 -20.66 -33.85
C SER A 412 -21.36 -19.19 -33.94
N GLN A 413 -22.23 -18.23 -33.57
CA GLN A 413 -21.89 -16.80 -33.47
C GLN A 413 -22.45 -16.14 -32.21
N ARG A 414 -21.71 -16.21 -31.10
CA ARG A 414 -22.04 -15.51 -29.85
C ARG A 414 -21.67 -14.03 -29.87
N VAL A 415 -22.49 -13.25 -30.55
CA VAL A 415 -22.74 -11.86 -30.16
C VAL A 415 -23.73 -11.88 -29.00
N TYR A 416 -23.57 -11.02 -27.97
CA TYR A 416 -24.55 -10.85 -26.90
C TYR A 416 -25.81 -10.11 -27.42
N MET A 417 -26.60 -10.78 -28.26
CA MET A 417 -27.72 -10.21 -29.01
C MET A 417 -28.96 -9.95 -28.15
N THR A 418 -28.90 -8.84 -27.39
CA THR A 418 -29.99 -7.85 -27.24
C THR A 418 -31.39 -8.36 -26.80
N LYS A 419 -31.44 -9.46 -26.02
CA LYS A 419 -32.68 -10.09 -25.52
C LYS A 419 -32.72 -10.32 -23.99
N SER A 420 -31.69 -9.90 -23.26
CA SER A 420 -31.62 -10.04 -21.81
C SER A 420 -31.20 -8.69 -21.21
N PRO A 421 -31.83 -8.22 -20.13
CA PRO A 421 -31.43 -7.03 -19.41
C PRO A 421 -29.96 -7.04 -18.99
N ILE A 422 -29.32 -5.87 -19.03
CA ILE A 422 -27.98 -5.62 -18.47
C ILE A 422 -28.16 -4.88 -17.15
N VAL A 423 -27.55 -5.37 -16.08
CA VAL A 423 -27.70 -4.81 -14.73
C VAL A 423 -26.42 -4.12 -14.29
N VAL A 424 -26.52 -2.88 -13.81
CA VAL A 424 -25.41 -2.09 -13.25
C VAL A 424 -25.69 -1.80 -11.77
N ALA A 425 -24.79 -2.23 -10.88
CA ALA A 425 -24.88 -1.91 -9.46
C ALA A 425 -24.03 -0.67 -9.12
N GLY A 426 -24.66 0.38 -8.59
CA GLY A 426 -24.03 1.62 -8.12
C GLY A 426 -24.33 2.83 -9.01
N GLY A 427 -24.95 3.85 -8.40
CA GLY A 427 -25.28 5.15 -8.98
C GLY A 427 -24.24 6.25 -8.75
N GLY A 428 -23.00 5.87 -8.43
CA GLY A 428 -21.85 6.76 -8.48
C GLY A 428 -21.42 7.04 -9.93
N LEU A 429 -20.49 7.99 -10.11
CA LEU A 429 -20.01 8.46 -11.42
C LEU A 429 -19.61 7.31 -12.37
N VAL A 430 -18.97 6.26 -11.84
CA VAL A 430 -18.47 5.12 -12.62
C VAL A 430 -19.63 4.29 -13.21
N GLY A 431 -20.63 3.94 -12.40
CA GLY A 431 -21.77 3.15 -12.85
C GLY A 431 -22.67 3.91 -13.82
N LEU A 432 -22.88 5.21 -13.57
CA LEU A 432 -23.51 6.12 -14.53
C LEU A 432 -22.76 6.15 -15.88
N SER A 433 -21.43 6.21 -15.86
CA SER A 433 -20.63 6.24 -17.10
C SER A 433 -20.71 4.94 -17.89
N VAL A 434 -20.81 3.77 -17.23
CA VAL A 434 -21.12 2.50 -17.91
C VAL A 434 -22.53 2.50 -18.48
N ALA A 435 -23.55 2.89 -17.70
CA ALA A 435 -24.94 2.91 -18.16
C ALA A 435 -25.13 3.85 -19.36
N TYR A 436 -24.49 5.02 -19.32
CA TYR A 436 -24.42 5.96 -20.45
C TYR A 436 -23.69 5.33 -21.66
N GLY A 437 -22.53 4.70 -21.45
CA GLY A 437 -21.76 4.03 -22.49
C GLY A 437 -22.50 2.87 -23.17
N LEU A 438 -23.34 2.15 -22.42
CA LEU A 438 -24.22 1.07 -22.92
C LEU A 438 -25.37 1.65 -23.75
N ALA A 439 -26.07 2.66 -23.22
CA ALA A 439 -27.16 3.33 -23.92
C ALA A 439 -26.69 4.04 -25.20
N LYS A 440 -25.50 4.68 -25.18
CA LYS A 440 -24.86 5.32 -26.36
C LYS A 440 -24.51 4.31 -27.46
N ARG A 441 -24.46 3.01 -27.14
CA ARG A 441 -24.28 1.88 -28.07
C ARG A 441 -25.60 1.17 -28.45
N GLY A 442 -26.75 1.66 -27.99
CA GLY A 442 -28.06 1.12 -28.34
C GLY A 442 -28.50 -0.10 -27.52
N ALA A 443 -27.91 -0.33 -26.35
CA ALA A 443 -28.43 -1.30 -25.39
C ALA A 443 -29.85 -0.89 -24.93
N LYS A 444 -30.84 -1.77 -25.09
CA LYS A 444 -32.27 -1.43 -24.93
C LYS A 444 -32.82 -1.63 -23.52
N GLU A 445 -32.27 -2.57 -22.77
CA GLU A 445 -32.73 -2.94 -21.43
C GLU A 445 -31.53 -2.83 -20.48
N VAL A 446 -31.31 -1.63 -19.96
CA VAL A 446 -30.24 -1.34 -19.00
C VAL A 446 -30.88 -0.88 -17.70
N PHE A 447 -30.60 -1.61 -16.62
CA PHE A 447 -31.11 -1.32 -15.28
C PHE A 447 -29.96 -0.93 -14.37
N LEU A 448 -29.99 0.29 -13.82
CA LEU A 448 -29.05 0.75 -12.81
C LEU A 448 -29.74 0.78 -11.45
N PHE A 449 -29.16 0.07 -10.47
CA PHE A 449 -29.64 0.02 -9.09
C PHE A 449 -28.69 0.77 -8.16
N GLU A 450 -29.21 1.75 -7.43
CA GLU A 450 -28.50 2.53 -6.42
C GLU A 450 -29.18 2.38 -5.05
N ARG A 451 -28.43 1.90 -4.06
CA ARG A 451 -28.90 1.61 -2.70
C ARG A 451 -29.44 2.84 -1.96
N HIS A 452 -28.95 4.03 -2.33
CA HIS A 452 -29.32 5.31 -1.74
C HIS A 452 -29.86 6.27 -2.80
N CYS A 453 -29.07 7.22 -3.29
CA CYS A 453 -29.45 8.11 -4.38
C CYS A 453 -28.23 8.54 -5.20
N ILE A 454 -28.47 8.96 -6.46
CA ILE A 454 -27.43 9.20 -7.47
C ILE A 454 -26.33 10.16 -6.96
N GLY A 455 -25.07 9.72 -7.07
CA GLY A 455 -23.89 10.46 -6.66
C GLY A 455 -23.79 10.82 -5.15
N ALA A 456 -24.78 10.45 -4.34
CA ALA A 456 -25.03 11.10 -3.05
C ALA A 456 -24.29 10.46 -1.86
N HIS A 457 -23.50 9.41 -2.05
CA HIS A 457 -22.83 8.70 -0.95
C HIS A 457 -21.32 8.45 -1.20
N ASN A 458 -20.54 8.52 -0.10
CA ASN A 458 -19.08 8.34 -0.04
C ASN A 458 -18.30 8.99 -1.21
N SER A 459 -17.37 8.28 -1.87
CA SER A 459 -16.42 8.74 -2.90
C SER A 459 -16.93 9.85 -3.82
N THR A 460 -18.04 9.59 -4.52
CA THR A 460 -18.58 10.53 -5.52
C THR A 460 -19.11 11.81 -4.87
N ARG A 461 -19.73 11.71 -3.69
CA ARG A 461 -20.30 12.83 -2.94
C ARG A 461 -19.24 13.78 -2.36
N ILE A 462 -18.14 13.21 -1.88
CA ILE A 462 -17.07 13.97 -1.20
C ILE A 462 -15.97 14.43 -2.16
N SER A 463 -16.05 14.04 -3.43
CA SER A 463 -14.97 14.28 -4.39
C SER A 463 -14.57 15.75 -4.47
N THR A 464 -13.26 15.98 -4.53
CA THR A 464 -12.69 17.33 -4.60
C THR A 464 -12.99 18.04 -5.93
N GLY A 465 -13.39 17.28 -6.96
CA GLY A 465 -13.67 17.77 -8.33
C GLY A 465 -12.45 17.77 -9.25
N MET A 466 -11.28 17.34 -8.77
CA MET A 466 -10.00 17.42 -9.47
C MET A 466 -9.84 16.33 -10.54
N ILE A 467 -9.40 16.71 -11.74
CA ILE A 467 -9.16 15.82 -12.89
C ILE A 467 -7.71 15.98 -13.36
N ASN A 468 -7.01 14.86 -13.55
CA ASN A 468 -5.63 14.87 -14.02
C ASN A 468 -5.53 15.18 -15.52
N ASN A 469 -4.48 15.89 -15.92
CA ASN A 469 -4.04 15.95 -17.32
C ASN A 469 -3.76 14.52 -17.85
N PRO A 470 -4.19 14.15 -19.07
CA PRO A 470 -3.84 12.86 -19.67
C PRO A 470 -2.35 12.51 -19.59
N CYS A 471 -1.44 13.48 -19.75
CA CYS A 471 0.01 13.25 -19.75
C CYS A 471 0.66 13.15 -18.36
N PHE A 472 -0.11 13.29 -17.27
CA PHE A 472 0.34 12.92 -15.92
C PHE A 472 0.84 11.47 -15.89
N TYR A 473 0.03 10.57 -16.46
CA TYR A 473 0.33 9.16 -16.62
C TYR A 473 1.44 8.96 -17.64
N THR A 474 2.53 8.31 -17.23
CA THR A 474 3.60 7.89 -18.14
C THR A 474 3.06 6.96 -19.24
N ASP A 475 2.21 6.00 -18.85
CA ASP A 475 1.67 4.97 -19.73
C ASP A 475 0.71 5.54 -20.79
N ARG A 476 1.11 5.48 -22.07
CA ARG A 476 0.34 5.99 -23.22
C ARG A 476 -1.05 5.36 -23.36
N SER A 477 -1.26 4.12 -22.91
CA SER A 477 -2.57 3.45 -22.92
C SER A 477 -3.50 4.10 -21.89
N LEU A 478 -3.00 4.43 -20.69
CA LEU A 478 -3.77 5.18 -19.70
C LEU A 478 -4.04 6.62 -20.13
N GLN A 479 -3.11 7.28 -20.82
CA GLN A 479 -3.35 8.62 -21.39
C GLN A 479 -4.56 8.65 -22.33
N SER A 480 -4.81 7.59 -23.11
CA SER A 480 -5.95 7.55 -24.04
C SER A 480 -7.29 7.44 -23.31
N VAL A 481 -7.35 6.64 -22.23
CA VAL A 481 -8.51 6.52 -21.33
C VAL A 481 -8.86 7.87 -20.70
N VAL A 482 -7.85 8.58 -20.19
CA VAL A 482 -8.06 9.86 -19.51
C VAL A 482 -8.44 10.96 -20.50
N ARG A 483 -7.88 10.95 -21.71
CA ARG A 483 -8.28 11.85 -22.80
C ARG A 483 -9.76 11.66 -23.18
N LYS A 484 -10.26 10.41 -23.27
CA LYS A 484 -11.71 10.13 -23.43
C LYS A 484 -12.58 10.70 -22.31
N SER A 485 -12.12 10.68 -21.06
CA SER A 485 -12.86 11.30 -19.95
C SER A 485 -12.94 12.83 -20.10
N HIS A 486 -11.83 13.48 -20.47
CA HIS A 486 -11.82 14.93 -20.78
C HIS A 486 -12.71 15.29 -21.97
N GLU A 487 -12.74 14.45 -23.01
CA GLU A 487 -13.61 14.61 -24.19
C GLU A 487 -15.09 14.49 -23.80
N LEU A 488 -15.46 13.49 -23.00
CA LEU A 488 -16.82 13.31 -22.48
C LEU A 488 -17.28 14.49 -21.61
N TYR A 489 -16.43 15.00 -20.73
CA TYR A 489 -16.80 16.13 -19.88
C TYR A 489 -16.91 17.45 -20.65
N ALA A 490 -16.11 17.64 -21.71
CA ALA A 490 -16.29 18.73 -22.67
C ALA A 490 -17.56 18.58 -23.53
N GLU A 491 -17.92 17.35 -23.94
CA GLU A 491 -19.17 17.05 -24.66
C GLU A 491 -20.39 17.39 -23.78
N LEU A 492 -20.35 17.01 -22.50
CA LEU A 492 -21.43 17.24 -21.55
C LEU A 492 -21.55 18.69 -21.09
N ASP A 493 -20.44 19.40 -20.88
CA ASP A 493 -20.46 20.80 -20.42
C ASP A 493 -20.60 21.85 -21.55
N ASN A 494 -21.25 21.47 -22.67
CA ASN A 494 -21.50 22.35 -23.82
C ASN A 494 -22.35 23.62 -23.51
N ARG A 495 -22.81 23.79 -22.26
CA ARG A 495 -23.55 24.95 -21.76
C ARG A 495 -22.85 25.68 -20.58
N GLY A 496 -21.69 25.22 -20.11
CA GLY A 496 -21.02 25.78 -18.93
C GLY A 496 -21.78 25.57 -17.62
N THR A 497 -22.56 24.49 -17.52
CA THR A 497 -23.42 24.12 -16.40
C THR A 497 -22.77 23.15 -15.39
N LEU A 498 -21.66 22.50 -15.75
CA LEU A 498 -20.88 21.61 -14.87
C LEU A 498 -19.64 22.31 -14.28
N GLY A 499 -19.26 23.46 -14.82
CA GLY A 499 -18.06 24.19 -14.41
C GLY A 499 -16.76 23.46 -14.80
N PHE A 500 -16.75 22.69 -15.89
CA PHE A 500 -15.58 21.96 -16.38
C PHE A 500 -14.48 22.94 -16.82
N THR A 501 -13.58 23.22 -15.90
CA THR A 501 -12.63 24.33 -15.98
C THR A 501 -11.21 23.79 -16.05
N ARG A 502 -10.53 24.01 -17.18
CA ARG A 502 -9.08 23.75 -17.31
C ARG A 502 -8.29 24.85 -16.60
N CYS A 503 -8.20 24.72 -15.29
CA CYS A 503 -7.42 25.59 -14.41
C CYS A 503 -5.92 25.32 -14.48
N GLY A 504 -5.53 24.15 -14.99
CA GLY A 504 -4.17 23.65 -14.94
C GLY A 504 -3.73 23.25 -13.53
N ARG A 505 -2.47 22.82 -13.41
CA ARG A 505 -1.88 22.36 -12.17
C ARG A 505 -0.41 22.73 -12.10
N VAL A 506 0.05 23.13 -10.91
CA VAL A 506 1.45 23.38 -10.59
C VAL A 506 1.96 22.26 -9.70
N TYR A 507 3.05 21.62 -10.12
CA TYR A 507 3.82 20.69 -9.30
C TYR A 507 5.05 21.44 -8.78
N LEU A 508 5.15 21.59 -7.46
CA LEU A 508 6.24 22.28 -6.76
C LEU A 508 7.26 21.24 -6.28
N ALA A 509 8.53 21.46 -6.60
CA ALA A 509 9.65 20.60 -6.25
C ALA A 509 10.70 21.37 -5.44
N SER A 510 10.97 20.92 -4.21
CA SER A 510 11.97 21.50 -3.31
C SER A 510 13.25 20.65 -3.21
N SER A 511 13.22 19.37 -3.62
CA SER A 511 14.42 18.54 -3.77
C SER A 511 14.89 18.47 -5.23
N ASP A 512 16.15 18.08 -5.44
CA ASP A 512 16.68 17.87 -6.78
C ASP A 512 16.03 16.65 -7.46
N ASP A 513 15.67 15.63 -6.67
CA ASP A 513 14.94 14.46 -7.15
C ASP A 513 13.54 14.84 -7.67
N THR A 514 12.74 15.60 -6.90
CA THR A 514 11.42 16.05 -7.38
C THR A 514 11.55 17.03 -8.54
N ALA A 515 12.62 17.83 -8.62
CA ALA A 515 12.91 18.68 -9.76
C ALA A 515 13.24 17.86 -11.04
N ILE A 516 13.99 16.77 -10.93
CA ILE A 516 14.20 15.84 -12.06
C ILE A 516 12.89 15.15 -12.45
N GLN A 517 12.03 14.75 -11.51
CA GLN A 517 10.71 14.21 -11.85
C GLN A 517 9.82 15.24 -12.56
N ALA A 518 9.81 16.49 -12.11
CA ALA A 518 9.12 17.59 -12.80
C ALA A 518 9.66 17.81 -14.22
N ARG A 519 10.98 17.69 -14.45
CA ARG A 519 11.56 17.72 -15.80
C ARG A 519 11.16 16.50 -16.64
N ARG A 520 11.11 15.29 -16.09
CA ARG A 520 10.58 14.09 -16.80
C ARG A 520 9.10 14.25 -17.17
N MET A 521 8.30 14.84 -16.29
CA MET A 521 6.89 15.17 -16.57
C MET A 521 6.78 16.23 -17.67
N PHE A 522 7.63 17.27 -17.65
CA PHE A 522 7.71 18.29 -18.68
C PHE A 522 8.04 17.69 -20.06
N SER A 523 9.07 16.85 -20.17
CA SER A 523 9.39 16.14 -21.43
C SER A 523 8.21 15.34 -22.00
N ARG A 524 7.37 14.74 -21.15
CA ARG A 524 6.13 14.05 -21.60
C ARG A 524 5.02 15.01 -22.01
N LEU A 525 4.91 16.17 -21.36
CA LEU A 525 3.94 17.22 -21.70
C LEU A 525 4.31 17.90 -23.02
N SER A 526 5.54 18.40 -23.16
CA SER A 526 6.02 19.09 -24.37
C SER A 526 6.01 18.23 -25.63
N ALA A 527 5.94 16.90 -25.48
CA ALA A 527 5.77 15.94 -26.56
C ALA A 527 4.32 15.77 -27.06
N ASP A 528 3.31 16.31 -26.36
CA ASP A 528 1.91 16.39 -26.84
C ASP A 528 1.56 17.85 -27.18
N PRO A 529 1.28 18.20 -28.45
CA PRO A 529 0.97 19.58 -28.86
C PRO A 529 -0.20 20.23 -28.11
N ALA A 530 -1.12 19.44 -27.53
CA ALA A 530 -2.21 19.95 -26.71
C ALA A 530 -1.73 20.56 -25.37
N ASN A 531 -0.49 20.26 -24.96
CA ASN A 531 0.18 20.78 -23.78
C ASN A 531 1.24 21.86 -24.13
N SER A 532 1.12 22.52 -25.28
CA SER A 532 2.04 23.59 -25.72
C SER A 532 2.12 24.81 -24.79
N ALA A 533 1.22 24.93 -23.80
CA ALA A 533 1.26 25.91 -22.72
C ALA A 533 1.85 25.36 -21.40
N ALA A 534 2.47 24.18 -21.40
CA ALA A 534 3.26 23.70 -20.27
C ALA A 534 4.58 24.46 -20.17
N GLU A 535 5.02 24.75 -18.94
CA GLU A 535 6.21 25.55 -18.65
C GLU A 535 6.91 25.02 -17.40
N LEU A 536 8.23 25.21 -17.35
CA LEU A 536 9.03 25.11 -16.14
C LEU A 536 9.37 26.53 -15.68
N VAL A 537 9.18 26.79 -14.39
CA VAL A 537 9.56 28.05 -13.72
C VAL A 537 10.54 27.72 -12.62
N ASP A 538 11.67 28.42 -12.55
CA ASP A 538 12.74 28.23 -11.55
C ASP A 538 13.08 29.53 -10.78
N CYS A 539 12.35 30.61 -11.04
CA CYS A 539 12.53 31.92 -10.41
C CYS A 539 11.49 32.15 -9.28
N PRO A 540 11.88 32.16 -7.98
CA PRO A 540 10.92 32.29 -6.87
C PRO A 540 10.09 33.57 -6.92
N SER A 541 10.66 34.71 -7.32
CA SER A 541 9.89 35.96 -7.47
C SER A 541 8.86 35.91 -8.61
N GLU A 542 9.10 35.11 -9.64
CA GLU A 542 8.10 34.86 -10.69
C GLU A 542 7.01 33.92 -10.17
N MET A 543 7.37 32.84 -9.46
CA MET A 543 6.41 31.94 -8.82
C MET A 543 5.49 32.72 -7.86
N LEU A 544 6.05 33.56 -7.00
CA LEU A 544 5.32 34.39 -6.05
C LEU A 544 4.41 35.42 -6.75
N SER A 545 4.87 36.02 -7.86
CA SER A 545 4.05 36.93 -8.67
C SER A 545 2.91 36.21 -9.41
N ARG A 546 3.12 34.96 -9.83
CA ARG A 546 2.10 34.13 -10.51
C ARG A 546 1.13 33.48 -9.52
N TRP A 547 1.58 33.17 -8.31
CA TRP A 547 0.87 32.39 -7.31
C TRP A 547 1.10 32.91 -5.86
N PRO A 548 0.56 34.10 -5.48
CA PRO A 548 0.86 34.75 -4.19
C PRO A 548 0.36 34.04 -2.91
N MET A 549 -0.09 32.80 -3.01
CA MET A 549 -0.55 31.95 -1.90
C MET A 549 0.45 30.85 -1.52
N VAL A 550 1.55 30.73 -2.26
CA VAL A 550 2.55 29.66 -2.16
C VAL A 550 3.82 30.23 -1.52
N ALA A 551 4.39 29.52 -0.54
CA ALA A 551 5.77 29.72 -0.10
C ALA A 551 6.71 29.16 -1.18
N THR A 552 7.68 29.96 -1.63
CA THR A 552 8.50 29.70 -2.84
C THR A 552 10.00 29.73 -2.57
N GLU A 553 10.41 30.04 -1.34
CA GLU A 553 11.78 30.31 -0.91
C GLU A 553 12.70 29.08 -1.02
N ASP A 554 12.15 27.88 -0.88
CA ASP A 554 12.83 26.58 -1.00
C ASP A 554 12.49 25.81 -2.30
N VAL A 555 11.58 26.34 -3.13
CA VAL A 555 11.11 25.65 -4.35
C VAL A 555 12.16 25.81 -5.45
N LYS A 556 12.86 24.72 -5.76
CA LYS A 556 13.90 24.66 -6.80
C LYS A 556 13.32 24.70 -8.22
N LEU A 557 12.12 24.16 -8.41
CA LEU A 557 11.47 24.08 -9.71
C LEU A 557 9.95 23.96 -9.55
N ALA A 558 9.20 24.64 -10.40
CA ALA A 558 7.76 24.48 -10.55
C ALA A 558 7.42 24.07 -11.99
N LEU A 559 6.62 23.02 -12.16
CA LEU A 559 6.06 22.60 -13.44
C LEU A 559 4.58 23.02 -13.50
N PHE A 560 4.21 23.84 -14.48
CA PHE A 560 2.80 24.07 -14.82
C PHE A 560 2.35 23.13 -15.96
N SER A 561 1.25 22.43 -15.70
CA SER A 561 0.57 21.48 -16.57
C SER A 561 -0.80 22.07 -16.98
N PRO A 562 -1.06 22.37 -18.25
CA PRO A 562 -2.18 23.24 -18.65
C PRO A 562 -3.53 22.53 -18.77
N LEU A 563 -3.56 21.21 -18.94
CA LEU A 563 -4.80 20.45 -19.17
C LEU A 563 -5.39 19.77 -17.92
N ASP A 564 -4.79 19.93 -16.74
CA ASP A 564 -5.47 19.57 -15.49
C ASP A 564 -6.71 20.45 -15.28
N ALA A 565 -7.76 19.88 -14.68
CA ALA A 565 -9.07 20.52 -14.64
C ALA A 565 -9.83 20.28 -13.33
N THR A 566 -10.88 21.06 -13.12
CA THR A 566 -11.90 20.89 -12.07
C THR A 566 -13.30 20.79 -12.67
N ILE A 567 -14.22 20.06 -12.03
CA ILE A 567 -15.64 20.00 -12.38
C ILE A 567 -16.50 19.85 -11.12
N ASP A 568 -17.77 20.28 -11.14
CA ASP A 568 -18.71 19.81 -10.12
C ASP A 568 -19.16 18.37 -10.42
N VAL A 569 -18.79 17.47 -9.51
CA VAL A 569 -19.09 16.05 -9.60
C VAL A 569 -20.58 15.77 -9.37
N GLN A 570 -21.27 16.60 -8.57
CA GLN A 570 -22.68 16.36 -8.28
C GLN A 570 -23.56 16.70 -9.48
N SER A 571 -23.41 17.89 -10.08
CA SER A 571 -24.07 18.23 -11.36
C SER A 571 -23.68 17.29 -12.50
N LEU A 572 -22.42 16.81 -12.57
CA LEU A 572 -22.02 15.79 -13.54
C LEU A 572 -22.81 14.48 -13.37
N CYS A 573 -22.99 14.01 -12.14
CA CYS A 573 -23.78 12.79 -11.88
C CYS A 573 -25.27 12.98 -12.19
N CYS A 574 -25.85 14.12 -11.81
CA CYS A 574 -27.24 14.43 -12.14
C CYS A 574 -27.44 14.45 -13.67
N LEU A 575 -26.62 15.22 -14.41
CA LEU A 575 -26.71 15.30 -15.87
C LEU A 575 -26.52 13.94 -16.55
N LEU A 576 -25.54 13.13 -16.11
CA LEU A 576 -25.36 11.78 -16.64
C LEU A 576 -26.59 10.90 -16.37
N SER A 577 -27.19 10.97 -15.18
CA SER A 577 -28.41 10.21 -14.85
C SER A 577 -29.60 10.61 -15.71
N ASP A 578 -29.73 11.90 -16.03
CA ASP A 578 -30.80 12.40 -16.89
C ASP A 578 -30.57 12.03 -18.36
N ARG A 579 -29.31 12.08 -18.86
CA ARG A 579 -28.98 11.51 -20.19
C ARG A 579 -29.27 10.02 -20.26
N CYS A 580 -28.94 9.25 -19.21
CA CYS A 580 -29.28 7.84 -19.13
C CYS A 580 -30.80 7.62 -19.23
N ARG A 581 -31.62 8.39 -18.49
CA ARG A 581 -33.09 8.32 -18.54
C ARG A 581 -33.65 8.72 -19.91
N GLU A 582 -33.16 9.81 -20.52
CA GLU A 582 -33.51 10.23 -21.89
C GLU A 582 -33.22 9.14 -22.94
N MET A 583 -32.18 8.33 -22.70
CA MET A 583 -31.74 7.25 -23.59
C MET A 583 -32.34 5.88 -23.23
N GLY A 584 -33.27 5.80 -22.27
CA GLY A 584 -34.03 4.59 -21.94
C GLY A 584 -33.45 3.71 -20.83
N VAL A 585 -32.46 4.19 -20.07
CA VAL A 585 -31.94 3.46 -18.89
C VAL A 585 -32.95 3.54 -17.74
N HIS A 586 -33.29 2.38 -17.17
CA HIS A 586 -34.09 2.26 -15.96
C HIS A 586 -33.21 2.53 -14.73
N ILE A 587 -33.33 3.70 -14.10
CA ILE A 587 -32.58 4.06 -12.89
C ILE A 587 -33.49 3.88 -11.66
N HIS A 588 -33.12 2.97 -10.78
CA HIS A 588 -33.81 2.63 -9.53
C HIS A 588 -32.96 3.13 -8.34
N GLU A 589 -33.43 4.20 -7.69
CA GLU A 589 -32.81 4.76 -6.47
C GLU A 589 -33.52 4.20 -5.22
N THR A 590 -32.81 4.15 -4.09
CA THR A 590 -33.19 3.44 -2.85
C THR A 590 -33.40 1.92 -3.00
N VAL A 591 -32.78 1.31 -4.01
CA VAL A 591 -32.86 -0.12 -4.31
C VAL A 591 -31.45 -0.72 -4.38
N GLY A 592 -31.08 -1.53 -3.38
CA GLY A 592 -29.81 -2.24 -3.37
C GLY A 592 -29.85 -3.55 -4.14
N VAL A 593 -28.72 -3.91 -4.76
CA VAL A 593 -28.46 -5.30 -5.17
C VAL A 593 -27.99 -6.08 -3.95
N LYS A 594 -28.68 -7.18 -3.63
CA LYS A 594 -28.37 -8.07 -2.50
C LYS A 594 -27.37 -9.14 -2.90
N ARG A 595 -27.67 -9.82 -4.02
CA ARG A 595 -26.86 -10.93 -4.54
C ARG A 595 -27.03 -11.13 -6.04
N VAL A 596 -26.02 -11.71 -6.66
CA VAL A 596 -26.04 -12.23 -8.03
C VAL A 596 -26.14 -13.75 -7.97
N LEU A 597 -26.92 -14.37 -8.86
CA LEU A 597 -27.14 -15.81 -8.90
C LEU A 597 -26.45 -16.43 -10.12
N LEU A 598 -25.69 -17.50 -9.88
CA LEU A 598 -24.99 -18.26 -10.92
C LEU A 598 -25.65 -19.61 -11.18
N ASN A 599 -25.60 -20.07 -12.43
CA ASN A 599 -25.99 -21.43 -12.79
C ASN A 599 -24.85 -22.45 -12.53
N GLU A 600 -25.09 -23.74 -12.80
CA GLU A 600 -24.12 -24.83 -12.62
C GLU A 600 -22.79 -24.63 -13.38
N ARG A 601 -22.81 -23.84 -14.47
CA ARG A 601 -21.63 -23.48 -15.28
C ARG A 601 -20.93 -22.19 -14.80
N ARG A 602 -21.33 -21.67 -13.63
CA ARG A 602 -20.94 -20.36 -13.08
C ARG A 602 -21.21 -19.18 -14.03
N THR A 603 -22.26 -19.25 -14.83
CA THR A 603 -22.74 -18.09 -15.61
C THR A 603 -23.84 -17.38 -14.83
N THR A 604 -23.77 -16.05 -14.79
CA THR A 604 -24.81 -15.17 -14.26
C THR A 604 -26.13 -15.40 -15.00
N TYR A 605 -27.23 -15.52 -14.26
CA TYR A 605 -28.57 -15.66 -14.86
C TYR A 605 -29.64 -14.75 -14.22
N ALA A 606 -29.43 -14.29 -12.98
CA ALA A 606 -30.35 -13.38 -12.29
C ALA A 606 -29.64 -12.55 -11.21
N VAL A 607 -30.26 -11.44 -10.85
CA VAL A 607 -29.86 -10.56 -9.74
C VAL A 607 -31.05 -10.39 -8.78
N ASP A 608 -30.80 -10.45 -7.48
CA ASP A 608 -31.78 -10.24 -6.41
C ASP A 608 -31.58 -8.83 -5.81
N THR A 609 -32.63 -8.03 -5.81
CA THR A 609 -32.64 -6.61 -5.42
C THR A 609 -33.64 -6.35 -4.30
N ASP A 610 -33.70 -5.14 -3.76
CA ASP A 610 -34.76 -4.75 -2.82
C ASP A 610 -36.19 -4.83 -3.42
N GLU A 611 -36.35 -4.74 -4.74
CA GLU A 611 -37.65 -4.87 -5.43
C GLU A 611 -37.96 -6.29 -5.92
N GLY A 612 -36.97 -7.19 -5.95
CA GLY A 612 -37.14 -8.60 -6.34
C GLY A 612 -36.06 -9.12 -7.28
N PHE A 613 -36.35 -10.21 -7.99
CA PHE A 613 -35.45 -10.83 -8.95
C PHE A 613 -35.60 -10.22 -10.35
N LEU A 614 -34.47 -9.96 -11.00
CA LEU A 614 -34.38 -9.60 -12.42
C LEU A 614 -33.50 -10.62 -13.15
N GLU A 615 -34.02 -11.23 -14.22
CA GLU A 615 -33.25 -12.14 -15.07
C GLU A 615 -32.24 -11.34 -15.91
N THR A 616 -30.98 -11.78 -15.94
CA THR A 616 -29.90 -11.10 -16.65
C THR A 616 -28.73 -12.03 -16.94
N GLY A 617 -28.18 -11.98 -18.15
CA GLY A 617 -26.92 -12.61 -18.51
C GLY A 617 -25.67 -11.76 -18.24
N ALA A 618 -25.82 -10.51 -17.81
CA ALA A 618 -24.72 -9.54 -17.70
C ALA A 618 -24.91 -8.56 -16.53
N PHE A 619 -24.09 -8.71 -15.49
CA PHE A 619 -24.05 -7.87 -14.30
C PHE A 619 -22.75 -7.07 -14.24
N VAL A 620 -22.83 -5.76 -13.99
CA VAL A 620 -21.68 -4.86 -13.80
C VAL A 620 -21.63 -4.37 -12.35
N ASN A 621 -20.60 -4.80 -11.63
CA ASN A 621 -20.30 -4.32 -10.29
C ASN A 621 -19.49 -3.01 -10.34
N ALA A 622 -20.21 -1.88 -10.27
CA ALA A 622 -19.65 -0.53 -10.15
C ALA A 622 -19.86 0.05 -8.73
N ALA A 623 -20.15 -0.78 -7.73
CA ALA A 623 -20.67 -0.39 -6.42
C ALA A 623 -19.61 0.18 -5.45
N GLY A 624 -18.59 0.88 -5.95
CA GLY A 624 -17.59 1.58 -5.14
C GLY A 624 -16.99 0.73 -4.03
N ILE A 625 -16.92 1.26 -2.80
CA ILE A 625 -16.39 0.53 -1.65
C ILE A 625 -17.20 -0.74 -1.29
N TRP A 626 -18.48 -0.82 -1.69
CA TRP A 626 -19.37 -1.96 -1.41
C TRP A 626 -19.26 -3.10 -2.43
N ALA A 627 -18.50 -2.95 -3.52
CA ALA A 627 -18.41 -3.96 -4.58
C ALA A 627 -17.99 -5.35 -4.06
N GLY A 628 -17.01 -5.41 -3.15
CA GLY A 628 -16.55 -6.64 -2.52
C GLY A 628 -17.52 -7.22 -1.48
N LEU A 629 -18.68 -6.60 -1.26
CA LEU A 629 -19.72 -7.07 -0.34
C LEU A 629 -20.93 -7.70 -1.06
N VAL A 630 -21.02 -7.57 -2.39
CA VAL A 630 -22.11 -8.15 -3.20
C VAL A 630 -22.05 -9.67 -3.13
N GLU A 631 -23.08 -10.31 -2.56
CA GLU A 631 -23.10 -11.76 -2.42
C GLU A 631 -23.28 -12.48 -3.77
N VAL A 632 -22.63 -13.63 -3.89
CA VAL A 632 -22.72 -14.58 -5.01
C VAL A 632 -22.74 -15.98 -4.38
N PRO A 633 -23.93 -16.49 -3.98
CA PRO A 633 -24.04 -17.62 -3.03
C PRO A 633 -23.44 -18.94 -3.52
N GLU A 634 -23.28 -19.11 -4.83
CA GLU A 634 -22.74 -20.31 -5.47
C GLU A 634 -21.20 -20.34 -5.51
N LEU A 635 -20.53 -19.25 -5.14
CA LEU A 635 -19.07 -19.21 -4.99
C LEU A 635 -18.62 -19.65 -3.58
N PRO A 636 -17.45 -20.31 -3.42
CA PRO A 636 -16.99 -20.81 -2.12
C PRO A 636 -16.85 -19.72 -1.04
N ASP A 637 -16.42 -18.53 -1.45
CA ASP A 637 -16.24 -17.37 -0.57
C ASP A 637 -17.54 -16.53 -0.42
N ARG A 638 -18.65 -17.00 -1.02
CA ARG A 638 -19.95 -16.30 -1.19
C ARG A 638 -19.88 -14.93 -1.86
N GLN A 639 -18.74 -14.54 -2.44
CA GLN A 639 -18.48 -13.25 -3.06
C GLN A 639 -17.50 -13.46 -4.23
N VAL A 640 -17.48 -12.54 -5.19
CA VAL A 640 -16.39 -12.49 -6.19
C VAL A 640 -15.18 -11.82 -5.56
N ARG A 641 -14.01 -12.44 -5.71
CA ARG A 641 -12.73 -11.97 -5.20
C ARG A 641 -12.34 -10.66 -5.86
N LEU A 642 -12.12 -9.64 -5.05
CA LEU A 642 -11.72 -8.32 -5.50
C LEU A 642 -10.32 -8.00 -4.96
N ALA A 643 -9.35 -7.80 -5.86
CA ALA A 643 -8.02 -7.31 -5.49
C ALA A 643 -8.04 -5.78 -5.26
N ALA A 644 -8.95 -5.32 -4.41
CA ALA A 644 -9.09 -3.93 -4.01
C ALA A 644 -9.78 -3.84 -2.63
N HIS A 645 -9.40 -2.86 -1.81
CA HIS A 645 -9.97 -2.66 -0.47
C HIS A 645 -10.08 -1.15 -0.13
N PRO A 646 -11.09 -0.72 0.65
CA PRO A 646 -11.29 0.68 0.95
C PRO A 646 -10.28 1.25 1.97
N CYS A 647 -9.75 2.44 1.68
CA CYS A 647 -8.92 3.23 2.60
C CYS A 647 -9.60 4.55 2.95
N ALA A 648 -9.70 4.84 4.24
CA ALA A 648 -10.06 6.16 4.73
C ALA A 648 -8.92 7.16 4.49
N TYR A 649 -9.31 8.36 4.06
CA TYR A 649 -8.46 9.54 3.94
C TYR A 649 -9.21 10.74 4.53
N THR A 650 -8.48 11.78 4.91
CA THR A 650 -9.04 13.01 5.48
C THR A 650 -8.49 14.23 4.74
N PHE A 651 -9.36 15.18 4.43
CA PHE A 651 -9.02 16.43 3.76
C PHE A 651 -9.83 17.60 4.34
N LEU A 652 -9.38 18.83 4.10
CA LEU A 652 -9.98 20.05 4.63
C LEU A 652 -10.69 20.83 3.51
N SER A 653 -11.93 21.25 3.77
CA SER A 653 -12.70 22.14 2.91
C SER A 653 -13.00 23.44 3.65
N ASN A 654 -12.44 24.55 3.17
CA ASN A 654 -12.59 25.89 3.72
C ASN A 654 -13.43 26.78 2.79
N ASP A 655 -13.76 27.97 3.29
CA ASP A 655 -14.19 29.10 2.46
C ASP A 655 -13.11 29.45 1.41
N ALA A 656 -13.46 30.27 0.42
CA ALA A 656 -12.51 30.76 -0.59
C ALA A 656 -11.36 31.58 0.04
N LEU A 657 -10.13 31.43 -0.47
CA LEU A 657 -8.96 32.19 0.02
C LEU A 657 -9.20 33.71 -0.02
N PRO A 658 -8.73 34.50 0.97
CA PRO A 658 -9.00 35.94 1.05
C PRO A 658 -8.60 36.69 -0.23
N GLY A 659 -9.59 37.30 -0.89
CA GLY A 659 -9.40 38.03 -2.16
C GLY A 659 -9.08 37.16 -3.38
N ILE A 660 -9.31 35.84 -3.36
CA ILE A 660 -9.00 34.96 -4.50
C ILE A 660 -9.79 35.34 -5.77
N ALA A 661 -11.09 35.65 -5.63
CA ALA A 661 -11.95 36.05 -6.75
C ALA A 661 -11.50 37.36 -7.41
N GLU A 662 -11.05 38.35 -6.62
CA GLU A 662 -10.51 39.60 -7.16
C GLU A 662 -9.22 39.35 -7.96
N ARG A 663 -8.35 38.44 -7.48
CA ARG A 663 -7.14 38.03 -8.19
C ARG A 663 -7.45 37.23 -9.46
N VAL A 664 -8.46 36.35 -9.45
CA VAL A 664 -8.95 35.63 -10.64
C VAL A 664 -9.49 36.61 -11.68
N HIS A 665 -10.35 37.54 -11.27
CA HIS A 665 -10.88 38.60 -12.15
C HIS A 665 -9.76 39.46 -12.75
N ARG A 666 -8.78 39.88 -11.93
CA ARG A 666 -7.62 40.67 -12.37
C ARG A 666 -6.68 39.88 -13.31
N ARG A 667 -6.58 38.56 -13.16
CA ARG A 667 -5.80 37.65 -14.01
C ARG A 667 -6.53 37.29 -15.32
N GLY A 668 -7.86 37.33 -15.33
CA GLY A 668 -8.68 36.82 -16.43
C GLY A 668 -8.70 35.29 -16.54
N ALA A 669 -8.20 34.58 -15.53
CA ALA A 669 -8.10 33.11 -15.51
C ALA A 669 -8.13 32.59 -14.06
N PRO A 670 -8.67 31.37 -13.83
CA PRO A 670 -8.64 30.72 -12.52
C PRO A 670 -7.21 30.43 -12.04
N PHE A 671 -7.06 30.19 -10.74
CA PHE A 671 -5.80 29.65 -10.21
C PHE A 671 -5.73 28.13 -10.44
N PRO A 672 -4.53 27.59 -10.66
CA PRO A 672 -4.32 26.16 -10.84
C PRO A 672 -4.50 25.39 -9.52
N ILE A 673 -4.64 24.07 -9.65
CA ILE A 673 -4.37 23.13 -8.56
C ILE A 673 -2.87 23.22 -8.21
N PHE A 674 -2.50 23.18 -6.94
CA PHE A 674 -1.11 23.05 -6.49
C PHE A 674 -0.89 21.67 -5.89
N ILE A 675 0.22 21.01 -6.25
CA ILE A 675 0.76 19.82 -5.62
C ILE A 675 2.17 20.17 -5.13
N ALA A 676 2.46 19.97 -3.85
CA ALA A 676 3.81 20.06 -3.33
C ALA A 676 4.35 18.63 -3.18
N MET A 677 5.38 18.32 -3.97
CA MET A 677 5.77 16.94 -4.26
C MET A 677 6.51 16.28 -3.10
N ASP A 678 7.36 17.05 -2.41
CA ASP A 678 8.20 16.57 -1.32
C ASP A 678 7.39 16.36 -0.02
N GLU A 679 6.42 17.22 0.27
CA GLU A 679 5.50 17.09 1.40
C GLU A 679 4.27 16.21 1.11
N ASN A 680 4.04 15.85 -0.15
CA ASN A 680 2.90 15.03 -0.61
C ASN A 680 1.52 15.64 -0.27
N VAL A 681 1.40 16.96 -0.43
CA VAL A 681 0.18 17.75 -0.14
C VAL A 681 -0.37 18.46 -1.38
N TYR A 682 -1.65 18.83 -1.33
CA TYR A 682 -2.35 19.54 -2.40
C TYR A 682 -3.23 20.68 -1.90
N LEU A 683 -3.40 21.68 -2.77
CA LEU A 683 -4.33 22.81 -2.62
C LEU A 683 -5.09 23.02 -3.93
N CYS A 684 -6.42 23.09 -3.86
CA CYS A 684 -7.32 23.41 -4.96
C CYS A 684 -8.12 24.68 -4.59
N PRO A 685 -7.61 25.88 -4.91
CA PRO A 685 -8.30 27.14 -4.63
C PRO A 685 -9.33 27.44 -5.73
N THR A 686 -10.56 27.79 -5.32
CA THR A 686 -11.61 28.28 -6.23
C THR A 686 -12.22 29.57 -5.69
N GLU A 687 -13.01 30.27 -6.50
CA GLU A 687 -13.71 31.49 -6.09
C GLU A 687 -14.78 31.25 -5.01
N PHE A 688 -15.20 30.00 -4.79
CA PHE A 688 -16.29 29.63 -3.88
C PHE A 688 -15.82 28.88 -2.63
N ARG A 689 -14.82 28.00 -2.76
CA ARG A 689 -14.24 27.19 -1.68
C ARG A 689 -12.75 26.93 -1.89
N THR A 690 -12.05 26.58 -0.83
CA THR A 690 -10.67 26.09 -0.89
C THR A 690 -10.64 24.65 -0.40
N VAL A 691 -10.10 23.72 -1.19
CA VAL A 691 -9.96 22.31 -0.78
C VAL A 691 -8.48 21.96 -0.65
N SER A 692 -8.08 21.29 0.42
CA SER A 692 -6.68 20.96 0.69
C SER A 692 -6.53 19.63 1.42
N GLY A 693 -5.40 18.96 1.24
CA GLY A 693 -5.14 17.66 1.86
C GLY A 693 -3.80 17.08 1.42
N GLY A 694 -3.63 15.77 1.58
CA GLY A 694 -2.40 15.05 1.22
C GLY A 694 -2.51 13.57 1.56
N PHE A 695 -1.47 12.82 1.22
CA PHE A 695 -1.48 11.36 1.30
C PHE A 695 -0.33 10.83 2.19
N VAL A 696 -0.27 11.33 3.43
CA VAL A 696 0.69 10.86 4.44
C VAL A 696 0.29 9.47 4.92
N GLU A 697 1.20 8.49 4.82
CA GLU A 697 0.91 7.08 5.06
C GLU A 697 0.34 6.78 6.45
N ARG A 698 0.82 7.49 7.48
CA ARG A 698 0.36 7.32 8.88
C ARG A 698 -1.09 7.77 9.10
N ASP A 699 -1.61 8.63 8.23
CA ASP A 699 -2.96 9.20 8.35
C ASP A 699 -3.98 8.37 7.56
N LEU A 700 -3.51 7.54 6.61
CA LEU A 700 -4.32 6.67 5.75
C LEU A 700 -4.63 5.35 6.45
N ASN A 701 -5.90 4.97 6.46
CA ASN A 701 -6.38 3.85 7.28
C ASN A 701 -7.28 2.91 6.47
N ALA A 702 -6.81 1.69 6.19
CA ALA A 702 -7.64 0.66 5.59
C ALA A 702 -8.87 0.39 6.48
N LEU A 703 -10.07 0.35 5.91
CA LEU A 703 -11.27 0.13 6.73
C LEU A 703 -11.25 -1.29 7.30
N THR A 704 -11.57 -1.43 8.58
CA THR A 704 -11.78 -2.74 9.19
C THR A 704 -12.96 -3.45 8.51
N LEU A 705 -12.82 -4.75 8.23
CA LEU A 705 -13.88 -5.56 7.65
C LEU A 705 -15.21 -5.40 8.43
N PRO A 706 -16.37 -5.31 7.75
CA PRO A 706 -17.65 -5.17 8.42
C PRO A 706 -17.89 -6.31 9.41
N THR A 707 -18.06 -5.98 10.69
CA THR A 707 -18.54 -6.94 11.68
C THR A 707 -19.95 -7.37 11.30
N GLN A 708 -20.28 -8.67 11.42
CA GLN A 708 -21.65 -9.17 11.21
C GLN A 708 -22.60 -8.72 12.34
N THR A 709 -22.98 -7.44 12.30
CA THR A 709 -24.17 -6.90 12.97
C THR A 709 -25.44 -7.47 12.34
N LYS A 710 -26.59 -7.35 13.02
CA LYS A 710 -27.89 -7.77 12.46
C LYS A 710 -28.34 -6.80 11.36
N GLY A 711 -27.89 -7.04 10.13
CA GLY A 711 -28.20 -6.25 8.94
C GLY A 711 -27.35 -6.69 7.76
N ALA A 712 -27.37 -5.91 6.67
CA ALA A 712 -26.37 -6.02 5.61
C ALA A 712 -24.98 -5.59 6.16
N PRO A 713 -23.86 -6.08 5.60
CA PRO A 713 -22.53 -5.62 5.99
C PRO A 713 -22.32 -4.15 5.57
N GLU A 714 -21.90 -3.30 6.51
CA GLU A 714 -21.63 -1.88 6.25
C GLU A 714 -20.22 -1.48 6.66
N TRP A 715 -19.60 -0.64 5.84
CA TRP A 715 -18.30 -0.06 6.11
C TRP A 715 -18.42 1.12 7.08
N HIS A 716 -17.77 1.03 8.24
CA HIS A 716 -17.64 2.16 9.15
C HIS A 716 -16.50 3.07 8.70
N ILE A 717 -16.84 4.24 8.15
CA ILE A 717 -15.88 5.31 7.84
C ILE A 717 -15.55 6.04 9.15
N PRO A 718 -14.26 6.18 9.54
CA PRO A 718 -13.86 6.90 10.74
C PRO A 718 -14.30 8.36 10.73
N ALA A 719 -14.67 8.91 11.89
CA ALA A 719 -14.89 10.34 12.04
C ALA A 719 -13.59 11.13 11.77
N PRO A 720 -13.66 12.34 11.18
CA PRO A 720 -12.48 13.16 10.92
C PRO A 720 -11.78 13.55 12.23
N SER A 721 -10.47 13.27 12.30
CA SER A 721 -9.63 13.53 13.48
C SER A 721 -8.65 14.67 13.22
N TRP A 722 -8.76 15.75 14.00
CA TRP A 722 -7.80 16.86 13.96
C TRP A 722 -6.42 16.44 14.47
N ASP A 723 -6.34 15.51 15.43
CA ASP A 723 -5.07 15.05 15.99
C ASP A 723 -4.24 14.28 14.94
N ASN A 724 -4.92 13.46 14.11
CA ASN A 724 -4.30 12.79 12.97
C ASN A 724 -3.89 13.84 11.92
N PHE A 725 -4.83 14.71 11.51
CA PHE A 725 -4.61 15.72 10.48
C PHE A 725 -3.57 16.78 10.88
N ALA A 726 -3.18 16.90 12.16
CA ALA A 726 -2.24 17.89 12.65
C ALA A 726 -0.83 17.78 12.06
N ALA A 727 -0.42 16.63 11.53
CA ALA A 727 0.82 16.50 10.75
C ALA A 727 0.67 17.13 9.36
N LEU A 728 -0.31 16.65 8.59
CA LEU A 728 -0.67 17.14 7.27
C LEU A 728 -0.98 18.65 7.24
N LEU A 729 -1.67 19.16 8.25
CA LEU A 729 -1.99 20.58 8.39
C LEU A 729 -0.72 21.46 8.51
N ARG A 730 0.34 20.99 9.18
CA ARG A 730 1.61 21.75 9.26
C ARG A 730 2.28 21.86 7.90
N HIS A 731 2.30 20.79 7.12
CA HIS A 731 2.81 20.83 5.74
C HIS A 731 1.98 21.80 4.87
N LEU A 732 0.65 21.76 4.97
CA LEU A 732 -0.24 22.67 4.25
C LEU A 732 -0.02 24.14 4.63
N LEU A 733 0.04 24.48 5.92
CA LEU A 733 0.22 25.87 6.37
C LEU A 733 1.61 26.43 6.05
N ASN A 734 2.66 25.59 6.13
CA ASN A 734 4.01 25.99 5.73
C ASN A 734 4.09 26.29 4.23
N ARG A 735 3.52 25.44 3.38
CA ARG A 735 3.56 25.58 1.92
C ARG A 735 2.58 26.62 1.38
N PHE A 736 1.46 26.85 2.07
CA PHE A 736 0.39 27.75 1.63
C PHE A 736 -0.01 28.77 2.72
N PRO A 737 0.84 29.76 3.06
CA PRO A 737 0.65 30.61 4.23
C PRO A 737 -0.70 31.36 4.31
N LEU A 738 -1.32 31.72 3.17
CA LEU A 738 -2.64 32.39 3.15
C LEU A 738 -3.77 31.51 3.72
N MET A 739 -3.56 30.20 3.90
CA MET A 739 -4.51 29.36 4.64
C MET A 739 -4.63 29.74 6.13
N THR A 740 -3.63 30.40 6.71
CA THR A 740 -3.68 30.85 8.13
C THR A 740 -4.74 31.93 8.38
N GLU A 741 -5.17 32.66 7.34
CA GLU A 741 -6.21 33.68 7.42
C GLU A 741 -7.65 33.09 7.40
N LEU A 742 -7.80 31.78 7.13
CA LEU A 742 -9.09 31.12 6.96
C LEU A 742 -9.78 30.82 8.30
N SER A 743 -10.67 31.71 8.74
CA SER A 743 -11.47 31.56 9.97
C SER A 743 -12.47 30.38 9.99
N ARG A 744 -12.65 29.66 8.87
CA ARG A 744 -13.59 28.54 8.73
C ARG A 744 -13.01 27.39 7.92
N GLY A 745 -13.21 26.17 8.40
CA GLY A 745 -12.83 24.93 7.72
C GLY A 745 -13.61 23.74 8.27
N SER A 746 -14.11 22.90 7.37
CA SER A 746 -14.70 21.60 7.69
C SER A 746 -13.72 20.50 7.35
N LEU A 747 -13.32 19.71 8.36
CA LEU A 747 -12.51 18.52 8.15
C LEU A 747 -13.41 17.38 7.70
N ILE A 748 -13.11 16.78 6.55
CA ILE A 748 -13.94 15.76 5.89
C ILE A 748 -13.15 14.45 5.85
N SER A 749 -13.76 13.39 6.39
CA SER A 749 -13.28 12.00 6.28
C SER A 749 -14.17 11.22 5.32
N GLY A 750 -13.56 10.33 4.54
CA GLY A 750 -14.24 9.46 3.60
C GLY A 750 -13.31 8.35 3.11
N ALA A 751 -13.80 7.43 2.29
CA ALA A 751 -13.01 6.26 1.89
C ALA A 751 -13.04 6.00 0.38
N GLU A 752 -11.87 5.78 -0.23
CA GLU A 752 -11.76 5.35 -1.63
C GLU A 752 -11.36 3.89 -1.75
N MET A 753 -11.74 3.24 -2.85
CA MET A 753 -11.34 1.87 -3.16
C MET A 753 -9.95 1.86 -3.84
N TYR A 754 -8.98 1.19 -3.23
CA TYR A 754 -7.61 1.11 -3.73
C TYR A 754 -7.21 -0.29 -4.15
N THR A 755 -6.40 -0.40 -5.21
CA THR A 755 -5.78 -1.65 -5.69
C THR A 755 -4.31 -1.73 -5.27
N PRO A 756 -3.75 -2.96 -5.15
CA PRO A 756 -2.33 -3.18 -4.82
C PRO A 756 -1.30 -2.51 -5.73
N ASP A 757 -1.68 -2.09 -6.94
CA ASP A 757 -0.80 -1.54 -7.98
C ASP A 757 -1.17 -0.11 -8.42
N ILE A 758 -2.09 0.55 -7.71
CA ILE A 758 -2.59 1.92 -8.00
C ILE A 758 -3.19 2.04 -9.43
N ARG A 759 -3.62 0.94 -10.03
CA ARG A 759 -4.32 0.92 -11.32
C ARG A 759 -5.78 0.49 -11.17
N PRO A 760 -6.75 1.07 -11.91
CA PRO A 760 -8.13 0.60 -11.93
C PRO A 760 -8.29 -0.91 -12.16
N LEU A 761 -9.43 -1.44 -11.73
CA LEU A 761 -9.79 -2.85 -11.81
C LEU A 761 -11.07 -2.99 -12.65
N ILE A 762 -10.93 -3.47 -13.88
CA ILE A 762 -11.99 -3.58 -14.90
C ILE A 762 -11.99 -4.98 -15.52
N GLY A 763 -13.14 -5.54 -15.91
CA GLY A 763 -13.20 -6.77 -16.73
C GLY A 763 -14.15 -7.85 -16.19
N GLU A 764 -14.20 -8.99 -16.87
CA GLU A 764 -15.05 -10.15 -16.52
C GLU A 764 -14.35 -11.06 -15.50
N SER A 765 -15.08 -11.52 -14.48
CA SER A 765 -14.58 -12.36 -13.39
C SER A 765 -14.16 -13.76 -13.85
N ASP A 766 -12.96 -14.20 -13.46
CA ASP A 766 -12.48 -15.57 -13.63
C ASP A 766 -13.33 -16.60 -12.87
N GLN A 767 -14.06 -16.15 -11.84
CA GLN A 767 -14.94 -17.00 -11.03
C GLN A 767 -16.36 -17.13 -11.58
N ALA A 768 -16.85 -16.15 -12.36
CA ALA A 768 -18.25 -16.03 -12.73
C ALA A 768 -18.42 -15.35 -14.10
N ARG A 769 -18.86 -16.11 -15.12
CA ARG A 769 -19.13 -15.56 -16.47
C ARG A 769 -20.35 -14.64 -16.44
N GLY A 770 -20.29 -13.56 -17.21
CA GLY A 770 -21.27 -12.47 -17.19
C GLY A 770 -21.20 -11.56 -15.95
N TYR A 771 -20.27 -11.78 -15.02
CA TYR A 771 -20.03 -10.89 -13.88
C TYR A 771 -18.84 -9.98 -14.19
N PHE A 772 -19.11 -8.72 -14.48
CA PHE A 772 -18.14 -7.69 -14.79
C PHE A 772 -17.86 -6.81 -13.57
N ILE A 773 -16.64 -6.28 -13.49
CA ILE A 773 -16.15 -5.41 -12.41
C ILE A 773 -15.71 -4.08 -13.03
N ILE A 774 -15.97 -2.96 -12.34
CA ILE A 774 -15.31 -1.67 -12.61
C ILE A 774 -15.15 -0.88 -11.32
N ASN A 775 -13.96 -0.97 -10.71
CA ASN A 775 -13.69 -0.42 -9.39
C ASN A 775 -12.20 -0.13 -9.17
N GLY A 776 -11.80 0.16 -7.93
CA GLY A 776 -10.39 0.33 -7.57
C GLY A 776 -9.80 1.60 -8.18
N MET A 777 -10.56 2.69 -8.21
CA MET A 777 -10.20 3.92 -8.93
C MET A 777 -9.09 4.75 -8.27
N ASN A 778 -8.58 4.34 -7.10
CA ASN A 778 -7.40 4.94 -6.44
C ASN A 778 -7.48 6.47 -6.27
N ALA A 779 -8.63 6.98 -5.81
CA ALA A 779 -8.98 8.40 -5.73
C ALA A 779 -8.95 9.21 -7.06
N GLN A 780 -8.74 8.56 -8.20
CA GLN A 780 -8.64 9.17 -9.54
C GLN A 780 -9.89 8.90 -10.41
N GLY A 781 -11.05 8.71 -9.77
CA GLY A 781 -12.30 8.32 -10.43
C GLY A 781 -12.72 9.24 -11.58
N LEU A 782 -12.55 10.56 -11.44
CA LEU A 782 -12.84 11.52 -12.51
C LEU A 782 -11.92 11.33 -13.74
N SER A 783 -10.63 11.08 -13.53
CA SER A 783 -9.69 10.85 -14.63
C SER A 783 -10.10 9.62 -15.47
N PHE A 784 -10.60 8.56 -14.83
CA PHE A 784 -10.83 7.27 -15.48
C PHE A 784 -12.29 6.94 -15.86
N ALA A 785 -13.30 7.50 -15.18
CA ALA A 785 -14.68 7.01 -15.29
C ALA A 785 -15.27 7.10 -16.71
N GLY A 786 -15.01 8.19 -17.43
CA GLY A 786 -15.46 8.37 -18.81
C GLY A 786 -14.90 7.30 -19.74
N GLY A 787 -13.57 7.25 -19.86
CA GLY A 787 -12.88 6.30 -20.75
C GLY A 787 -13.05 4.82 -20.38
N LEU A 788 -13.11 4.47 -19.08
CA LEU A 788 -13.31 3.08 -18.64
C LEU A 788 -14.78 2.65 -18.68
N GLY A 789 -15.73 3.56 -18.42
CA GLY A 789 -17.15 3.27 -18.59
C GLY A 789 -17.51 2.99 -20.05
N ASP A 790 -16.96 3.78 -20.97
CA ASP A 790 -17.06 3.58 -22.41
C ASP A 790 -16.45 2.24 -22.87
N LEU A 791 -15.27 1.89 -22.34
CA LEU A 791 -14.58 0.63 -22.61
C LEU A 791 -15.37 -0.59 -22.10
N LEU A 792 -15.81 -0.58 -20.84
CA LEU A 792 -16.54 -1.72 -20.28
C LEU A 792 -17.90 -1.89 -20.95
N ALA A 793 -18.62 -0.80 -21.25
CA ALA A 793 -19.87 -0.87 -21.99
C ALA A 793 -19.72 -1.56 -23.35
N GLN A 794 -18.60 -1.34 -24.05
CA GLN A 794 -18.32 -2.05 -25.29
C GLN A 794 -18.01 -3.53 -25.06
N TRP A 795 -17.20 -3.86 -24.05
CA TRP A 795 -16.85 -5.24 -23.69
C TRP A 795 -18.11 -6.05 -23.31
N VAL A 796 -18.99 -5.51 -22.47
CA VAL A 796 -20.24 -6.16 -22.05
C VAL A 796 -21.16 -6.48 -23.25
N LEU A 797 -21.15 -5.66 -24.31
CA LEU A 797 -21.96 -5.87 -25.52
C LEU A 797 -21.29 -6.77 -26.56
N GLU A 798 -19.96 -6.74 -26.68
CA GLU A 798 -19.21 -7.59 -27.62
C GLU A 798 -18.81 -8.95 -27.02
N GLY A 799 -18.96 -9.15 -25.71
CA GLY A 799 -18.52 -10.35 -24.99
C GLY A 799 -17.01 -10.48 -24.81
N ARG A 800 -16.22 -9.50 -25.27
CA ARG A 800 -14.75 -9.49 -25.26
C ARG A 800 -14.24 -8.05 -25.29
N PRO A 801 -13.01 -7.77 -24.83
CA PRO A 801 -12.42 -6.45 -24.96
C PRO A 801 -12.23 -6.05 -26.45
N PRO A 802 -12.44 -4.78 -26.82
CA PRO A 802 -12.14 -4.31 -28.17
C PRO A 802 -10.63 -4.35 -28.44
N VAL A 803 -10.21 -5.01 -29.52
CA VAL A 803 -8.78 -5.26 -29.81
C VAL A 803 -7.96 -3.96 -29.92
N THR A 804 -8.55 -2.86 -30.40
CA THR A 804 -7.94 -1.52 -30.45
C THR A 804 -7.63 -0.91 -29.08
N THR A 805 -8.18 -1.49 -28.01
CA THR A 805 -7.96 -1.09 -26.61
C THR A 805 -7.23 -2.15 -25.79
N GLN A 806 -6.71 -3.21 -26.41
CA GLN A 806 -6.17 -4.36 -25.69
C GLN A 806 -4.99 -3.98 -24.77
N ALA A 807 -4.11 -3.04 -25.14
CA ALA A 807 -3.04 -2.58 -24.25
C ALA A 807 -3.52 -1.79 -23.01
N VAL A 808 -4.78 -1.35 -22.96
CA VAL A 808 -5.42 -0.83 -21.73
C VAL A 808 -5.83 -2.02 -20.85
N VAL A 809 -6.46 -3.02 -21.45
CA VAL A 809 -6.97 -4.22 -20.78
C VAL A 809 -5.81 -5.06 -20.21
N ASP A 810 -4.72 -5.21 -20.96
CA ASP A 810 -3.46 -5.84 -20.53
C ASP A 810 -2.84 -5.16 -19.28
N LYS A 811 -3.31 -3.97 -18.88
CA LYS A 811 -2.79 -3.23 -17.71
C LYS A 811 -3.82 -3.06 -16.59
N LEU A 812 -5.12 -3.08 -16.91
CA LEU A 812 -6.22 -2.81 -15.98
C LEU A 812 -7.16 -4.00 -15.72
N ASP A 813 -7.02 -5.10 -16.48
CA ASP A 813 -7.88 -6.27 -16.35
C ASP A 813 -7.81 -6.93 -14.95
N VAL A 814 -8.91 -7.57 -14.54
CA VAL A 814 -9.04 -8.31 -13.27
C VAL A 814 -8.10 -9.51 -13.17
N SER A 815 -7.89 -10.26 -14.26
CA SER A 815 -7.03 -11.45 -14.27
C SER A 815 -5.53 -11.12 -14.23
N ARG A 816 -5.15 -9.85 -14.13
CA ARG A 816 -3.78 -9.48 -13.74
C ARG A 816 -3.43 -9.90 -12.32
N PHE A 817 -4.43 -10.09 -11.45
CA PHE A 817 -4.22 -10.46 -10.06
C PHE A 817 -4.51 -11.93 -9.79
N LEU A 818 -3.62 -12.57 -9.02
CA LEU A 818 -3.85 -13.87 -8.40
C LEU A 818 -4.85 -13.78 -7.23
N PRO A 819 -5.56 -14.88 -6.88
CA PRO A 819 -6.44 -14.93 -5.71
C PRO A 819 -5.80 -14.50 -4.38
N LEU A 820 -4.48 -14.60 -4.25
CA LEU A 820 -3.74 -14.15 -3.06
C LEU A 820 -3.78 -12.62 -2.87
N HIS A 821 -3.86 -11.84 -3.95
CA HIS A 821 -3.96 -10.37 -3.88
C HIS A 821 -5.36 -9.88 -3.51
N ALA A 822 -6.37 -10.77 -3.57
CA ALA A 822 -7.72 -10.54 -3.05
C ALA A 822 -7.87 -10.96 -1.58
N ASN A 823 -6.78 -11.36 -0.91
CA ASN A 823 -6.81 -11.69 0.51
C ASN A 823 -7.04 -10.41 1.36
N PRO A 824 -8.05 -10.37 2.24
CA PRO A 824 -8.35 -9.16 3.02
C PRO A 824 -7.22 -8.67 3.93
N GLN A 825 -6.38 -9.57 4.46
CA GLN A 825 -5.24 -9.18 5.31
C GLN A 825 -4.06 -8.66 4.49
N TYR A 826 -3.83 -9.21 3.29
CA TYR A 826 -2.88 -8.63 2.33
C TYR A 826 -3.31 -7.21 1.96
N LEU A 827 -4.57 -7.04 1.57
CA LEU A 827 -5.12 -5.75 1.16
C LEU A 827 -5.13 -4.73 2.32
N PHE A 828 -5.56 -5.11 3.52
CA PHE A 828 -5.58 -4.24 4.69
C PHE A 828 -4.19 -3.68 5.04
N GLN A 829 -3.12 -4.45 4.82
CA GLN A 829 -1.74 -3.99 5.00
C GLN A 829 -1.22 -3.18 3.81
N ARG A 830 -1.49 -3.62 2.57
CA ARG A 830 -0.96 -3.01 1.34
C ARG A 830 -1.61 -1.66 1.01
N VAL A 831 -2.91 -1.50 1.29
CA VAL A 831 -3.71 -0.36 0.81
C VAL A 831 -3.30 1.01 1.37
N PRO A 832 -3.01 1.18 2.68
CA PRO A 832 -2.56 2.47 3.23
C PRO A 832 -1.25 2.96 2.59
N GLU A 833 -0.29 2.05 2.42
CA GLU A 833 0.99 2.31 1.78
C GLU A 833 0.80 2.83 0.35
N VAL A 834 0.05 2.10 -0.50
CA VAL A 834 -0.10 2.49 -1.91
C VAL A 834 -1.00 3.70 -2.09
N ALA A 835 -1.99 3.91 -1.22
CA ALA A 835 -2.73 5.16 -1.14
C ALA A 835 -1.83 6.36 -0.78
N SER A 836 -0.77 6.15 -0.01
CA SER A 836 0.20 7.21 0.31
C SER A 836 1.01 7.69 -0.91
N ASN A 837 1.06 6.89 -1.98
CA ASN A 837 1.97 7.09 -3.10
C ASN A 837 1.33 7.84 -4.29
N ILE A 838 0.10 8.35 -4.17
CA ILE A 838 -0.68 8.95 -5.29
C ILE A 838 0.04 10.13 -5.99
N TYR A 839 0.82 10.93 -5.25
CA TYR A 839 1.65 12.00 -5.83
C TYR A 839 3.17 11.74 -5.72
N LYS A 840 3.59 10.60 -5.13
CA LYS A 840 5.00 10.21 -5.10
C LYS A 840 5.40 9.61 -6.45
N ASN A 841 6.24 10.31 -7.20
CA ASN A 841 6.79 9.77 -8.45
C ASN A 841 7.87 8.72 -8.15
N PHE A 842 7.50 7.45 -8.28
CA PHE A 842 8.41 6.31 -8.11
C PHE A 842 9.57 6.32 -9.13
N THR A 843 10.69 5.73 -8.70
CA THR A 843 11.73 5.20 -9.59
C THR A 843 11.40 3.77 -10.03
N ALA A 844 12.16 3.24 -10.98
CA ALA A 844 11.96 1.86 -11.45
C ALA A 844 12.34 0.81 -10.39
N SER A 845 13.18 1.15 -9.40
CA SER A 845 13.55 0.26 -8.29
C SER A 845 12.57 0.26 -7.11
N HIS A 846 11.63 1.21 -6.98
CA HIS A 846 10.81 1.29 -5.76
C HIS A 846 10.03 -0.01 -5.52
N GLN A 847 10.06 -0.48 -4.27
CA GLN A 847 9.34 -1.67 -3.84
C GLN A 847 8.55 -1.41 -2.56
N CYS A 848 7.28 -1.80 -2.59
CA CYS A 848 6.41 -1.68 -1.43
C CYS A 848 6.90 -2.56 -0.26
N HIS A 849 6.72 -2.05 0.96
CA HIS A 849 7.31 -2.56 2.20
C HIS A 849 6.36 -3.38 3.07
N THR A 850 5.07 -3.07 3.04
CA THR A 850 4.05 -3.87 3.74
C THR A 850 3.82 -5.21 3.01
N ALA A 851 3.13 -6.17 3.65
CA ALA A 851 2.53 -7.32 2.96
C ALA A 851 3.47 -8.17 2.05
N ARG A 852 4.77 -8.25 2.39
CA ARG A 852 5.83 -9.01 1.67
C ARG A 852 5.92 -10.47 2.10
N ASN A 853 6.78 -11.25 1.44
CA ASN A 853 7.09 -12.67 1.70
C ASN A 853 5.91 -13.64 1.49
N LEU A 854 4.99 -13.34 0.56
CA LEU A 854 3.79 -14.15 0.30
C LEU A 854 4.08 -15.46 -0.43
N ARG A 855 4.98 -15.41 -1.42
CA ARG A 855 5.54 -16.57 -2.13
C ARG A 855 7.05 -16.44 -2.06
N THR A 856 7.72 -17.46 -1.54
CA THR A 856 9.18 -17.51 -1.48
C THR A 856 9.62 -18.84 -2.05
N SER A 857 10.65 -18.86 -2.92
CA SER A 857 11.27 -20.11 -3.34
C SER A 857 11.81 -20.86 -2.11
N PRO A 858 11.78 -22.21 -2.04
CA PRO A 858 12.38 -22.96 -0.93
C PRO A 858 13.80 -22.54 -0.53
N ILE A 859 14.62 -22.12 -1.50
CA ILE A 859 16.00 -21.61 -1.31
C ILE A 859 16.08 -20.14 -0.87
N HIS A 860 14.97 -19.42 -0.71
CA HIS A 860 14.92 -17.99 -0.36
C HIS A 860 15.76 -17.62 0.88
N ARG A 861 15.92 -18.54 1.85
CA ARG A 861 16.82 -18.33 3.00
C ARG A 861 18.29 -18.36 2.57
N HIS A 862 18.72 -19.38 1.83
CA HIS A 862 20.07 -19.47 1.29
C HIS A 862 20.40 -18.28 0.39
N LEU A 863 19.48 -17.85 -0.48
CA LEU A 863 19.67 -16.67 -1.34
C LEU A 863 19.85 -15.39 -0.51
N ARG A 864 19.02 -15.17 0.51
CA ARG A 864 19.18 -14.07 1.48
C ARG A 864 20.54 -14.14 2.18
N ASP A 865 20.95 -15.32 2.60
CA ASP A 865 22.19 -15.54 3.36
C ASP A 865 23.44 -15.45 2.46
N ALA A 866 23.27 -15.59 1.14
CA ALA A 866 24.23 -15.23 0.10
C ALA A 866 24.22 -13.74 -0.30
N GLY A 867 23.41 -12.90 0.37
CA GLY A 867 23.37 -11.44 0.18
C GLY A 867 22.25 -10.90 -0.72
N ALA A 868 21.26 -11.72 -1.13
CA ALA A 868 20.20 -11.28 -2.05
C ALA A 868 19.38 -10.10 -1.52
N VAL A 869 19.24 -9.07 -2.36
CA VAL A 869 18.27 -7.97 -2.20
C VAL A 869 17.03 -8.28 -3.04
N PHE A 870 15.86 -8.30 -2.40
CA PHE A 870 14.63 -8.83 -2.99
C PHE A 870 13.63 -7.74 -3.43
N ALA A 871 13.11 -7.91 -4.64
CA ALA A 871 11.89 -7.26 -5.12
C ALA A 871 10.71 -8.25 -5.15
N GLU A 872 9.48 -7.75 -5.20
CA GLU A 872 8.24 -8.53 -5.30
C GLU A 872 7.68 -8.50 -6.74
N ASN A 873 7.13 -9.62 -7.21
CA ASN A 873 6.24 -9.65 -8.37
C ASN A 873 5.29 -10.84 -8.32
N MET A 874 3.98 -10.61 -8.44
CA MET A 874 2.92 -11.63 -8.30
C MET A 874 3.03 -12.43 -6.99
N GLY A 875 3.41 -11.75 -5.91
CA GLY A 875 3.66 -12.29 -4.58
C GLY A 875 5.03 -12.94 -4.39
N TYR A 876 5.84 -13.12 -5.44
CA TYR A 876 7.17 -13.73 -5.35
C TYR A 876 8.25 -12.75 -4.91
N GLU A 877 8.97 -13.08 -3.83
CA GLU A 877 10.28 -12.51 -3.52
C GLU A 877 11.31 -12.99 -4.56
N ARG A 878 11.98 -12.05 -5.24
CA ARG A 878 12.92 -12.29 -6.36
C ARG A 878 14.23 -11.53 -6.14
N PRO A 879 15.40 -12.19 -6.17
CA PRO A 879 16.69 -11.49 -6.11
C PRO A 879 16.86 -10.55 -7.31
N ILE A 880 17.06 -9.25 -7.06
CA ILE A 880 17.37 -8.30 -8.13
C ILE A 880 18.88 -8.07 -8.29
N TRP A 881 19.62 -8.11 -7.19
CA TRP A 881 21.08 -8.04 -7.09
C TRP A 881 21.53 -8.55 -5.70
N TYR A 882 22.83 -8.70 -5.46
CA TYR A 882 23.40 -9.27 -4.23
C TYR A 882 24.41 -8.31 -3.57
N ASP A 883 24.19 -7.94 -2.30
CA ASP A 883 25.16 -7.14 -1.52
C ASP A 883 26.23 -8.05 -0.91
N PHE A 884 27.26 -8.33 -1.71
CA PHE A 884 28.48 -9.00 -1.24
C PHE A 884 29.30 -8.04 -0.35
N PRO A 885 29.43 -8.26 0.98
CA PRO A 885 30.34 -7.46 1.79
C PRO A 885 31.77 -7.64 1.25
N ALA A 886 32.37 -6.56 0.77
CA ALA A 886 33.60 -6.61 -0.02
C ALA A 886 34.79 -7.24 0.74
N HIS A 887 34.78 -7.11 2.06
CA HIS A 887 35.68 -7.79 3.01
C HIS A 887 34.87 -8.15 4.28
N PRO A 888 35.35 -9.07 5.14
CA PRO A 888 34.95 -9.05 6.55
C PRO A 888 35.22 -7.64 7.11
N PRO A 889 34.36 -7.10 7.99
CA PRO A 889 34.44 -5.70 8.39
C PRO A 889 35.72 -5.42 9.19
N ASP A 890 36.63 -4.63 8.61
CA ASP A 890 37.74 -4.03 9.34
C ASP A 890 37.18 -3.13 10.44
N SER A 891 37.62 -3.34 11.68
CA SER A 891 37.03 -2.77 12.90
C SER A 891 37.33 -1.27 13.13
N SER A 892 37.63 -0.55 12.05
CA SER A 892 38.01 0.88 12.05
C SER A 892 37.23 1.73 11.03
N ALA A 893 36.20 1.18 10.37
CA ALA A 893 35.25 1.98 9.61
C ALA A 893 34.34 2.80 10.56
N SER A 894 33.93 4.00 10.13
CA SER A 894 33.20 4.97 10.95
C SER A 894 31.84 4.45 11.44
N SER A 895 31.44 4.91 12.65
CA SER A 895 30.26 4.47 13.42
C SER A 895 28.94 4.44 12.66
N ASP A 896 28.78 5.30 11.66
CA ASP A 896 27.47 5.61 11.07
C ASP A 896 26.98 4.55 10.07
N PHE A 897 27.82 3.54 9.80
CA PHE A 897 27.49 2.35 8.98
C PHE A 897 27.55 1.04 9.75
N ASN A 898 27.61 1.07 11.09
CA ASN A 898 27.98 -0.08 11.92
C ASN A 898 26.79 -0.92 12.45
N GLU A 899 25.55 -0.66 11.99
CA GLU A 899 24.52 -1.71 12.05
C GLU A 899 24.82 -2.78 10.97
N PRO A 900 24.72 -4.08 11.28
CA PRO A 900 24.90 -5.11 10.27
C PRO A 900 23.85 -4.92 9.17
N ARG A 901 24.27 -4.96 7.90
CA ARG A 901 23.41 -4.74 6.70
C ARG A 901 22.38 -5.87 6.49
N THR A 902 21.46 -5.99 7.43
CA THR A 902 20.36 -6.97 7.47
C THR A 902 19.01 -6.33 7.15
N HIS A 903 19.01 -5.11 6.60
CA HIS A 903 17.86 -4.51 5.92
C HIS A 903 17.54 -5.32 4.66
N ARG A 904 16.80 -6.41 4.87
CA ARG A 904 16.24 -7.42 3.93
C ARG A 904 15.20 -6.83 2.96
N GLN A 905 15.33 -5.54 2.68
CA GLN A 905 14.26 -4.55 2.62
C GLN A 905 14.73 -3.23 1.98
N ALA A 906 15.95 -3.17 1.43
CA ALA A 906 16.65 -1.93 1.11
C ALA A 906 16.09 -1.10 -0.07
N LEU A 907 14.96 -1.52 -0.69
CA LEU A 907 14.32 -0.91 -1.87
C LEU A 907 13.07 -0.06 -1.55
N PHE A 908 12.77 0.13 -0.27
CA PHE A 908 11.56 0.82 0.18
C PHE A 908 11.63 2.33 -0.11
N ALA A 909 12.77 2.95 0.24
CA ALA A 909 13.23 4.15 -0.44
C ALA A 909 13.91 3.75 -1.76
N SER A 910 13.91 4.63 -2.76
CA SER A 910 14.58 4.38 -4.04
C SER A 910 16.07 4.08 -3.83
N GLN A 911 16.60 3.09 -4.57
CA GLN A 911 18.05 2.88 -4.71
C GLN A 911 18.61 3.46 -6.02
N ASP A 912 17.73 3.85 -6.94
CA ASP A 912 18.04 4.67 -8.09
C ASP A 912 18.05 6.15 -7.62
N PRO A 913 19.19 6.84 -7.51
CA PRO A 913 19.20 8.29 -7.49
C PRO A 913 18.77 8.77 -8.88
N LEU A 914 18.05 9.88 -8.98
CA LEU A 914 17.55 10.32 -10.29
C LEU A 914 18.63 10.94 -11.19
N VAL A 915 19.81 11.20 -10.61
CA VAL A 915 21.05 11.67 -11.25
C VAL A 915 22.20 10.77 -10.80
N GLY A 916 23.09 10.40 -11.72
CA GLY A 916 24.27 9.60 -11.42
C GLY A 916 24.03 8.09 -11.35
N LYS A 917 25.06 7.31 -10.98
CA LYS A 917 25.00 5.84 -10.96
C LYS A 917 24.13 5.33 -9.80
N PRO A 918 23.24 4.34 -10.04
CA PRO A 918 22.53 3.66 -8.96
C PRO A 918 23.44 2.95 -7.97
N ASN A 919 23.03 2.91 -6.69
CA ASN A 919 23.83 2.35 -5.60
C ASN A 919 24.18 0.85 -5.81
N TRP A 920 23.32 0.13 -6.53
CA TRP A 920 23.49 -1.28 -6.90
C TRP A 920 24.44 -1.50 -8.09
N PHE A 921 24.80 -0.46 -8.84
CA PHE A 921 25.57 -0.55 -10.09
C PHE A 921 26.87 -1.37 -10.00
N PRO A 922 27.80 -1.15 -9.03
CA PRO A 922 29.05 -1.92 -8.96
C PRO A 922 28.85 -3.39 -8.55
N MET A 923 27.69 -3.75 -8.00
CA MET A 923 27.37 -5.12 -7.62
C MET A 923 26.78 -5.87 -8.83
N VAL A 924 25.84 -5.24 -9.54
CA VAL A 924 25.30 -5.73 -10.81
C VAL A 924 26.37 -5.86 -11.90
N ALA A 925 27.41 -5.00 -11.89
CA ALA A 925 28.58 -5.15 -12.75
C ALA A 925 29.27 -6.52 -12.55
N ARG A 926 29.54 -6.91 -11.29
CA ARG A 926 30.20 -8.18 -10.94
C ARG A 926 29.34 -9.40 -11.25
N GLU A 927 28.02 -9.28 -11.10
CA GLU A 927 27.06 -10.31 -11.49
C GLU A 927 27.01 -10.49 -13.02
N TYR A 928 27.01 -9.38 -13.75
CA TYR A 928 27.09 -9.35 -15.21
C TYR A 928 28.41 -9.97 -15.71
N GLU A 929 29.54 -9.58 -15.13
CA GLU A 929 30.88 -10.13 -15.41
C GLU A 929 30.88 -11.65 -15.21
N ALA A 930 30.34 -12.14 -14.10
CA ALA A 930 30.27 -13.58 -13.83
C ALA A 930 29.48 -14.36 -14.89
N CYS A 931 28.35 -13.82 -15.35
CA CYS A 931 27.55 -14.39 -16.44
C CYS A 931 28.24 -14.33 -17.81
N ARG A 932 29.19 -13.41 -18.04
CA ARG A 932 29.95 -13.31 -19.31
C ARG A 932 31.23 -14.13 -19.32
N GLU A 933 31.91 -14.25 -18.18
CA GLU A 933 33.28 -14.79 -18.09
C GLU A 933 33.41 -16.11 -17.32
N SER A 934 32.41 -16.49 -16.52
CA SER A 934 32.45 -17.67 -15.64
C SER A 934 31.11 -18.42 -15.62
N VAL A 935 30.41 -18.49 -14.48
CA VAL A 935 29.02 -18.95 -14.40
C VAL A 935 28.24 -18.17 -13.33
N GLY A 936 27.05 -17.69 -13.70
CA GLY A 936 26.05 -17.16 -12.80
C GLY A 936 24.91 -18.17 -12.55
N ILE A 937 24.32 -18.12 -11.36
CA ILE A 937 23.02 -18.74 -11.06
C ILE A 937 21.98 -17.64 -10.78
N ILE A 938 20.82 -17.72 -11.44
CA ILE A 938 19.70 -16.79 -11.29
C ILE A 938 18.44 -17.55 -10.85
N ASP A 939 17.78 -17.12 -9.77
CA ASP A 939 16.47 -17.65 -9.37
C ASP A 939 15.37 -17.06 -10.26
N MET A 940 14.90 -17.88 -11.21
CA MET A 940 13.86 -17.57 -12.18
C MET A 940 12.50 -18.16 -11.78
N THR A 941 12.34 -18.61 -10.52
CA THR A 941 11.15 -19.32 -10.03
C THR A 941 9.85 -18.55 -10.22
N SER A 942 9.88 -17.22 -10.35
CA SER A 942 8.65 -16.43 -10.52
C SER A 942 7.98 -16.58 -11.90
N PHE A 943 8.60 -17.18 -12.92
CA PHE A 943 7.93 -17.38 -14.21
C PHE A 943 6.68 -18.25 -14.07
N ALA A 944 5.64 -17.95 -14.86
CA ALA A 944 4.45 -18.77 -14.97
C ALA A 944 4.77 -20.07 -15.72
N LYS A 945 4.26 -21.20 -15.25
CA LYS A 945 4.59 -22.54 -15.75
C LYS A 945 3.33 -23.38 -15.84
N PHE A 946 3.11 -24.02 -16.99
CA PHE A 946 1.92 -24.85 -17.22
C PHE A 946 2.30 -26.19 -17.84
N ASP A 947 1.70 -27.26 -17.32
CA ASP A 947 1.65 -28.54 -18.02
C ASP A 947 0.34 -28.57 -18.82
N ILE A 948 0.42 -28.88 -20.12
CA ILE A 948 -0.75 -29.07 -20.98
C ILE A 948 -0.67 -30.41 -21.71
N SER A 949 -1.79 -31.14 -21.72
CA SER A 949 -1.87 -32.49 -22.26
C SER A 949 -3.27 -32.82 -22.76
N GLY A 950 -3.39 -33.74 -23.72
CA GLY A 950 -4.68 -34.17 -24.29
C GLY A 950 -4.56 -34.38 -25.80
N PRO A 951 -5.48 -35.15 -26.42
CA PRO A 951 -5.38 -35.50 -27.83
C PRO A 951 -5.35 -34.27 -28.76
N ASP A 952 -6.06 -33.20 -28.40
CA ASP A 952 -6.14 -31.98 -29.22
C ASP A 952 -5.06 -30.94 -28.91
N VAL A 953 -4.06 -31.25 -28.05
CA VAL A 953 -3.04 -30.28 -27.64
C VAL A 953 -2.18 -29.78 -28.79
N VAL A 954 -1.89 -30.63 -29.79
CA VAL A 954 -1.13 -30.23 -30.98
C VAL A 954 -1.97 -29.35 -31.91
N PRO A 955 -3.22 -29.72 -32.31
CA PRO A 955 -4.15 -28.82 -32.99
C PRO A 955 -4.35 -27.45 -32.29
N LEU A 956 -4.52 -27.44 -30.96
CA LEU A 956 -4.72 -26.22 -30.18
C LEU A 956 -3.49 -25.31 -30.23
N LEU A 957 -2.32 -25.82 -29.82
CA LEU A 957 -1.11 -25.00 -29.76
C LEU A 957 -0.61 -24.60 -31.15
N GLN A 958 -0.89 -25.38 -32.21
CA GLN A 958 -0.62 -24.96 -33.59
C GLN A 958 -1.43 -23.74 -34.03
N LYS A 959 -2.67 -23.57 -33.54
CA LYS A 959 -3.48 -22.38 -33.83
C LYS A 959 -3.14 -21.18 -32.93
N LEU A 960 -2.76 -21.42 -31.66
CA LEU A 960 -2.46 -20.36 -30.69
C LEU A 960 -1.08 -19.75 -30.87
N CYS A 961 -0.06 -20.57 -31.11
CA CYS A 961 1.32 -20.13 -31.31
C CYS A 961 1.53 -19.61 -32.74
N SER A 962 2.48 -18.70 -32.99
CA SER A 962 2.90 -18.34 -34.34
C SER A 962 4.00 -19.23 -34.93
N ALA A 963 4.83 -19.86 -34.11
CA ALA A 963 5.79 -20.86 -34.58
C ALA A 963 5.13 -22.24 -34.73
N ASN A 964 5.66 -23.09 -35.64
CA ASN A 964 5.23 -24.48 -35.75
C ASN A 964 5.77 -25.33 -34.59
N ILE A 965 4.88 -25.70 -33.66
CA ILE A 965 5.19 -26.46 -32.43
C ILE A 965 5.19 -27.97 -32.62
N ASP A 966 4.73 -28.48 -33.78
CA ASP A 966 4.74 -29.91 -34.09
C ASP A 966 6.14 -30.34 -34.56
N ARG A 967 7.06 -30.41 -33.59
CA ARG A 967 8.45 -30.82 -33.73
C ARG A 967 8.72 -32.10 -32.94
N ALA A 968 9.89 -32.70 -33.12
CA ALA A 968 10.27 -33.92 -32.40
C ALA A 968 10.15 -33.75 -30.87
N VAL A 969 9.75 -34.82 -30.17
CA VAL A 969 9.73 -34.84 -28.70
C VAL A 969 11.12 -34.51 -28.15
N GLY A 970 11.19 -33.68 -27.11
CA GLY A 970 12.45 -33.12 -26.62
C GLY A 970 12.92 -31.86 -27.39
N THR A 971 12.06 -31.23 -28.19
CA THR A 971 12.28 -29.89 -28.77
C THR A 971 11.58 -28.81 -27.95
N THR A 972 12.21 -27.65 -27.81
CA THR A 972 11.64 -26.42 -27.23
C THR A 972 11.59 -25.31 -28.27
N ILE A 973 10.56 -24.47 -28.23
CA ILE A 973 10.38 -23.35 -29.16
C ILE A 973 9.95 -22.10 -28.40
N TYR A 974 10.67 -21.00 -28.62
CA TYR A 974 10.20 -19.67 -28.25
C TYR A 974 9.26 -19.13 -29.34
N THR A 975 8.05 -18.73 -28.95
CA THR A 975 6.96 -18.32 -29.86
C THR A 975 6.10 -17.22 -29.25
N GLY A 976 5.51 -16.38 -30.10
CA GLY A 976 4.37 -15.54 -29.70
C GLY A 976 3.06 -16.30 -29.75
N MET A 977 2.07 -15.85 -28.98
CA MET A 977 0.65 -16.06 -29.20
C MET A 977 0.00 -14.69 -29.43
N HIS A 978 -0.86 -14.57 -30.45
CA HIS A 978 -1.33 -13.26 -30.95
C HIS A 978 -2.84 -13.09 -30.87
N ASN A 979 -3.29 -11.84 -30.86
CA ASN A 979 -4.66 -11.46 -31.12
C ASN A 979 -4.96 -11.37 -32.63
N GLU A 980 -6.21 -11.07 -32.99
CA GLU A 980 -6.69 -11.02 -34.38
C GLU A 980 -6.03 -9.88 -35.20
N GLN A 981 -5.39 -8.91 -34.54
CA GLN A 981 -4.58 -7.86 -35.18
C GLN A 981 -3.08 -8.22 -35.29
N GLY A 982 -2.66 -9.40 -34.81
CA GLY A 982 -1.27 -9.87 -34.88
C GLY A 982 -0.37 -9.34 -33.77
N GLY A 983 -0.93 -8.77 -32.69
CA GLY A 983 -0.17 -8.29 -31.55
C GLY A 983 -0.05 -9.32 -30.42
N TYR A 984 1.07 -9.29 -29.68
CA TYR A 984 1.43 -10.31 -28.68
C TYR A 984 0.51 -10.32 -27.45
N VAL A 985 -0.37 -11.31 -27.35
CA VAL A 985 -1.13 -11.62 -26.11
C VAL A 985 -0.18 -12.17 -25.04
N SER A 986 0.80 -12.98 -25.44
CA SER A 986 1.96 -13.39 -24.64
C SER A 986 3.08 -13.87 -25.57
N ASP A 987 4.33 -13.75 -25.14
CA ASP A 987 5.39 -14.67 -25.56
C ASP A 987 5.39 -15.92 -24.67
N ALA A 988 5.95 -17.03 -25.17
CA ALA A 988 6.08 -18.26 -24.40
C ALA A 988 7.23 -19.14 -24.92
N THR A 989 7.84 -19.89 -24.01
CA THR A 989 8.74 -21.01 -24.28
C THR A 989 7.93 -22.31 -24.16
N VAL A 990 7.79 -23.04 -25.26
CA VAL A 990 6.95 -24.26 -25.37
C VAL A 990 7.83 -25.47 -25.64
N SER A 991 7.91 -26.40 -24.69
CA SER A 991 8.69 -27.64 -24.77
C SER A 991 7.80 -28.85 -24.98
N ARG A 992 8.06 -29.65 -26.02
CA ARG A 992 7.33 -30.91 -26.27
C ARG A 992 7.89 -32.03 -25.40
N MET A 993 7.14 -32.42 -24.36
CA MET A 993 7.52 -33.49 -23.42
C MET A 993 7.16 -34.90 -23.94
N GLY A 994 6.10 -35.01 -24.75
CA GLY A 994 5.65 -36.24 -25.39
C GLY A 994 4.85 -35.94 -26.65
N ASN A 995 4.22 -36.95 -27.25
CA ASN A 995 3.33 -36.73 -28.40
C ASN A 995 2.23 -35.71 -28.07
N ASP A 996 1.55 -35.96 -26.95
CA ASP A 996 0.32 -35.28 -26.52
C ASP A 996 0.52 -34.56 -25.17
N SER A 997 1.74 -34.08 -24.92
CA SER A 997 2.13 -33.40 -23.67
C SER A 997 3.21 -32.33 -23.91
N TYR A 998 2.98 -31.13 -23.39
CA TYR A 998 3.86 -29.98 -23.49
C TYR A 998 4.00 -29.27 -22.14
N PHE A 999 5.16 -28.65 -21.94
CA PHE A 999 5.43 -27.72 -20.86
C PHE A 999 5.54 -26.31 -21.43
N ILE A 1000 4.82 -25.35 -20.85
CA ILE A 1000 4.79 -23.95 -21.29
C ILE A 1000 5.32 -23.07 -20.17
N VAL A 1001 6.28 -22.21 -20.49
CA VAL A 1001 6.84 -21.21 -19.57
C VAL A 1001 6.64 -19.82 -20.16
N ALA A 1002 6.12 -18.90 -19.33
CA ALA A 1002 5.66 -17.59 -19.73
C ALA A 1002 6.02 -16.51 -18.68
N PRO A 1003 5.95 -15.21 -19.01
CA PRO A 1003 6.23 -14.12 -18.08
C PRO A 1003 5.47 -14.24 -16.76
N THR A 1004 6.09 -13.83 -15.64
CA THR A 1004 5.49 -13.90 -14.28
C THR A 1004 4.06 -13.33 -14.22
N VAL A 1005 3.81 -12.25 -14.96
CA VAL A 1005 2.53 -11.52 -14.97
C VAL A 1005 1.42 -12.18 -15.79
N GLN A 1006 1.69 -13.31 -16.45
CA GLN A 1006 0.75 -14.03 -17.32
C GLN A 1006 0.07 -15.23 -16.63
N GLN A 1007 0.33 -15.49 -15.34
CA GLN A 1007 -0.05 -16.74 -14.67
C GLN A 1007 -1.57 -17.08 -14.76
N VAL A 1008 -2.47 -16.10 -14.67
CA VAL A 1008 -3.93 -16.33 -14.85
C VAL A 1008 -4.34 -16.08 -16.30
N ARG A 1009 -3.90 -14.96 -16.89
CA ARG A 1009 -4.26 -14.52 -18.25
C ARG A 1009 -4.01 -15.54 -19.34
N LEU A 1010 -2.81 -16.13 -19.38
CA LEU A 1010 -2.47 -17.12 -20.40
C LEU A 1010 -3.28 -18.42 -20.21
N ALA A 1011 -3.61 -18.78 -18.97
CA ALA A 1011 -4.48 -19.91 -18.69
C ALA A 1011 -5.93 -19.67 -19.14
N LEU A 1012 -6.47 -18.48 -18.88
CA LEU A 1012 -7.80 -18.08 -19.38
C LEU A 1012 -7.82 -18.02 -20.91
N TRP A 1013 -6.77 -17.50 -21.56
CA TRP A 1013 -6.66 -17.46 -23.03
C TRP A 1013 -6.64 -18.87 -23.65
N ILE A 1014 -5.79 -19.77 -23.13
CA ILE A 1014 -5.70 -21.16 -23.62
C ILE A 1014 -7.03 -21.89 -23.38
N GLN A 1015 -7.62 -21.79 -22.19
CA GLN A 1015 -8.89 -22.44 -21.86
C GLN A 1015 -10.05 -21.90 -22.70
N ARG A 1016 -10.12 -20.58 -22.93
CA ARG A 1016 -11.14 -19.95 -23.78
C ARG A 1016 -11.12 -20.53 -25.20
N TRP A 1017 -9.95 -20.65 -25.82
CA TRP A 1017 -9.87 -21.19 -27.18
C TRP A 1017 -10.04 -22.72 -27.24
N ALA A 1018 -9.71 -23.44 -26.17
CA ALA A 1018 -10.09 -24.85 -26.03
C ALA A 1018 -11.62 -25.03 -25.95
N ASP A 1019 -12.31 -24.21 -25.13
CA ASP A 1019 -13.77 -24.16 -25.04
C ASP A 1019 -14.41 -23.79 -26.40
N GLU A 1020 -13.94 -22.72 -27.05
CA GLU A 1020 -14.50 -22.20 -28.31
C GLU A 1020 -14.27 -23.12 -29.52
N TRP A 1021 -13.19 -23.93 -29.52
CA TRP A 1021 -12.93 -24.93 -30.56
C TRP A 1021 -13.34 -26.35 -30.17
N ALA A 1022 -13.97 -26.53 -29.01
CA ALA A 1022 -14.43 -27.81 -28.46
C ALA A 1022 -13.33 -28.91 -28.43
N MET A 1023 -12.12 -28.52 -28.01
CA MET A 1023 -10.92 -29.37 -27.99
C MET A 1023 -10.71 -30.05 -26.63
N ASP A 1024 -10.41 -31.35 -26.62
CA ASP A 1024 -10.07 -32.09 -25.41
C ASP A 1024 -8.61 -31.84 -25.01
N VAL A 1025 -8.42 -30.86 -24.13
CA VAL A 1025 -7.15 -30.58 -23.46
C VAL A 1025 -7.36 -30.37 -21.96
N ARG A 1026 -6.36 -30.82 -21.19
CA ARG A 1026 -6.18 -30.50 -19.79
C ARG A 1026 -4.98 -29.56 -19.66
N LEU A 1027 -5.26 -28.33 -19.23
CA LEU A 1027 -4.26 -27.38 -18.75
C LEU A 1027 -4.12 -27.48 -17.23
N GLN A 1028 -2.90 -27.38 -16.72
CA GLN A 1028 -2.61 -27.32 -15.29
C GLN A 1028 -1.53 -26.28 -15.00
N ASP A 1029 -1.84 -25.28 -14.16
CA ASP A 1029 -0.84 -24.40 -13.57
C ASP A 1029 0.07 -25.21 -12.63
N VAL A 1030 1.36 -25.23 -12.95
CA VAL A 1030 2.43 -25.87 -12.16
C VAL A 1030 3.49 -24.85 -11.71
N THR A 1031 3.16 -23.55 -11.77
CA THR A 1031 4.03 -22.42 -11.39
C THR A 1031 4.61 -22.59 -9.99
N ASN A 1032 3.79 -23.11 -9.06
CA ASN A 1032 4.16 -23.34 -7.66
C ASN A 1032 4.89 -24.67 -7.42
N ASN A 1033 4.99 -25.59 -8.38
CA ASN A 1033 5.50 -26.95 -8.16
C ASN A 1033 7.03 -27.05 -8.34
N PHE A 1034 7.60 -26.13 -9.12
CA PHE A 1034 9.00 -26.12 -9.51
C PHE A 1034 9.67 -24.78 -9.17
N ILE A 1035 10.83 -24.84 -8.53
CA ILE A 1035 11.86 -23.81 -8.68
C ILE A 1035 12.33 -23.81 -10.14
N ALA A 1036 12.73 -22.66 -10.65
CA ALA A 1036 13.45 -22.53 -11.91
C ALA A 1036 14.78 -21.79 -11.69
N LEU A 1037 15.90 -22.38 -12.11
CA LEU A 1037 17.24 -21.77 -12.04
C LEU A 1037 17.81 -21.61 -13.45
N ASP A 1038 18.27 -20.42 -13.83
CA ASP A 1038 19.10 -20.22 -15.03
C ASP A 1038 20.57 -20.37 -14.62
N ILE A 1039 21.26 -21.37 -15.18
CA ILE A 1039 22.68 -21.65 -14.94
C ILE A 1039 23.44 -21.23 -16.18
N VAL A 1040 24.15 -20.10 -16.12
CA VAL A 1040 24.45 -19.30 -17.32
C VAL A 1040 25.85 -18.69 -17.32
N GLY A 1041 26.50 -18.69 -18.49
CA GLY A 1041 27.89 -18.27 -18.69
C GLY A 1041 28.76 -19.40 -19.27
N PRO A 1042 29.98 -19.10 -19.72
CA PRO A 1042 30.81 -20.06 -20.45
C PRO A 1042 31.20 -21.31 -19.65
N ALA A 1043 31.39 -21.21 -18.33
CA ALA A 1043 31.73 -22.36 -17.46
C ALA A 1043 30.52 -23.23 -17.09
N SER A 1044 29.29 -22.83 -17.44
CA SER A 1044 28.05 -23.56 -17.09
C SER A 1044 28.06 -25.01 -17.56
N ARG A 1045 28.64 -25.32 -18.73
CA ARG A 1045 28.72 -26.70 -19.24
C ARG A 1045 29.63 -27.59 -18.38
N ASP A 1046 30.73 -27.05 -17.89
CA ASP A 1046 31.70 -27.83 -17.14
C ASP A 1046 31.18 -28.13 -15.72
N LEU A 1047 30.53 -27.14 -15.08
CA LEU A 1047 29.73 -27.33 -13.87
C LEU A 1047 28.61 -28.36 -14.08
N MET A 1048 27.83 -28.25 -15.15
CA MET A 1048 26.78 -29.24 -15.45
C MET A 1048 27.35 -30.64 -15.67
N ARG A 1049 28.51 -30.78 -16.35
CA ARG A 1049 29.17 -32.09 -16.56
C ARG A 1049 29.73 -32.69 -15.26
N ALA A 1050 30.07 -31.87 -14.27
CA ALA A 1050 30.44 -32.36 -12.93
C ALA A 1050 29.22 -32.84 -12.13
N LEU A 1051 28.03 -32.30 -12.42
CA LEU A 1051 26.78 -32.60 -11.69
C LEU A 1051 25.87 -33.64 -12.36
N THR A 1052 25.98 -33.91 -13.67
CA THR A 1052 25.15 -34.92 -14.34
C THR A 1052 25.97 -36.02 -15.03
N SER A 1053 25.47 -37.25 -14.97
CA SER A 1053 25.95 -38.37 -15.78
C SER A 1053 25.45 -38.35 -17.23
N GLU A 1054 24.53 -37.45 -17.57
CA GLU A 1054 23.96 -37.33 -18.91
C GLU A 1054 24.78 -36.35 -19.77
N SER A 1055 24.82 -36.60 -21.08
CA SER A 1055 25.70 -35.85 -21.98
C SER A 1055 25.20 -34.44 -22.24
N VAL A 1056 25.94 -33.44 -21.74
CA VAL A 1056 25.70 -31.99 -21.95
C VAL A 1056 26.52 -31.42 -23.12
N THR A 1057 26.93 -32.26 -24.07
CA THR A 1057 27.64 -31.81 -25.28
C THR A 1057 26.72 -30.99 -26.20
N PRO A 1058 27.26 -30.13 -27.08
CA PRO A 1058 26.48 -29.45 -28.12
C PRO A 1058 25.72 -30.38 -29.08
N HIS A 1059 26.10 -31.66 -29.17
CA HIS A 1059 25.46 -32.67 -30.03
C HIS A 1059 24.26 -33.34 -29.34
N ASP A 1060 24.43 -33.74 -28.07
CA ASP A 1060 23.45 -34.57 -27.36
C ASP A 1060 22.38 -33.72 -26.63
N PHE A 1061 22.81 -32.53 -26.17
CA PHE A 1061 21.96 -31.51 -25.55
C PHE A 1061 22.10 -30.15 -26.29
N PRO A 1062 21.73 -30.08 -27.58
CA PRO A 1062 21.83 -28.85 -28.38
C PRO A 1062 20.91 -27.75 -27.84
N SER A 1063 21.19 -26.50 -28.23
CA SER A 1063 20.36 -25.34 -27.91
C SER A 1063 18.89 -25.59 -28.29
N PHE A 1064 17.96 -25.13 -27.46
CA PHE A 1064 16.52 -25.37 -27.57
C PHE A 1064 16.09 -26.85 -27.46
N ALA A 1065 16.95 -27.78 -27.03
CA ALA A 1065 16.48 -29.10 -26.59
C ALA A 1065 15.81 -29.04 -25.20
N PHE A 1066 14.86 -29.94 -24.98
CA PHE A 1066 14.31 -30.33 -23.68
C PHE A 1066 14.80 -31.74 -23.34
N ARG A 1067 15.21 -31.96 -22.08
CA ARG A 1067 15.55 -33.28 -21.52
C ARG A 1067 14.99 -33.38 -20.10
N THR A 1068 14.81 -34.60 -19.61
CA THR A 1068 14.60 -34.86 -18.18
C THR A 1068 15.84 -35.57 -17.67
N ILE A 1069 16.61 -34.91 -16.81
CA ILE A 1069 17.97 -35.31 -16.42
C ILE A 1069 18.10 -35.58 -14.92
N HIS A 1070 19.19 -36.22 -14.51
CA HIS A 1070 19.60 -36.30 -13.11
C HIS A 1070 20.68 -35.25 -12.80
N LEU A 1071 20.59 -34.56 -11.66
CA LEU A 1071 21.49 -33.49 -11.23
C LEU A 1071 21.94 -33.75 -9.79
N GLY A 1072 23.20 -34.13 -9.60
CA GLY A 1072 23.72 -34.61 -8.33
C GLY A 1072 22.94 -35.83 -7.84
N LEU A 1073 22.47 -35.78 -6.60
CA LEU A 1073 21.59 -36.79 -6.01
C LEU A 1073 20.08 -36.60 -6.34
N VAL A 1074 19.72 -35.61 -7.16
CA VAL A 1074 18.33 -35.20 -7.41
C VAL A 1074 17.91 -35.49 -8.86
N GLY A 1075 16.82 -36.24 -9.05
CA GLY A 1075 16.26 -36.48 -10.37
C GLY A 1075 15.03 -37.39 -10.37
N PRO A 1076 14.32 -37.47 -11.51
CA PRO A 1076 14.61 -36.78 -12.76
C PRO A 1076 14.00 -35.35 -12.78
N ILE A 1077 14.81 -34.32 -13.07
CA ILE A 1077 14.43 -32.91 -13.18
C ILE A 1077 14.25 -32.50 -14.65
N ARG A 1078 13.45 -31.47 -14.95
CA ARG A 1078 13.30 -30.98 -16.34
C ARG A 1078 14.39 -29.94 -16.63
N ALA A 1079 15.11 -30.10 -17.75
CA ALA A 1079 16.16 -29.18 -18.17
C ALA A 1079 15.95 -28.72 -19.61
N ILE A 1080 16.19 -27.43 -19.87
CA ILE A 1080 16.06 -26.79 -21.18
C ILE A 1080 17.36 -26.07 -21.52
N SER A 1081 17.95 -26.34 -22.69
CA SER A 1081 19.18 -25.68 -23.19
C SER A 1081 18.87 -24.31 -23.80
N VAL A 1082 18.42 -23.39 -22.95
CA VAL A 1082 18.05 -21.99 -23.25
C VAL A 1082 18.42 -21.15 -22.03
N SER A 1083 19.00 -19.97 -22.25
CA SER A 1083 19.15 -18.90 -21.26
C SER A 1083 18.30 -17.68 -21.64
N HIS A 1084 17.88 -16.88 -20.66
CA HIS A 1084 17.12 -15.65 -20.93
C HIS A 1084 18.00 -14.44 -21.30
N CYS A 1085 19.32 -14.63 -21.38
CA CYS A 1085 20.30 -13.57 -21.64
C CYS A 1085 21.20 -13.82 -22.86
N GLY A 1086 21.01 -14.93 -23.59
CA GLY A 1086 21.75 -15.22 -24.82
C GLY A 1086 23.22 -15.58 -24.63
N GLU A 1087 23.62 -16.01 -23.43
CA GLU A 1087 24.86 -16.74 -23.18
C GLU A 1087 24.60 -18.25 -23.14
N LEU A 1088 25.65 -19.07 -23.10
CA LEU A 1088 25.52 -20.51 -22.88
C LEU A 1088 24.90 -20.78 -21.51
N GLY A 1089 23.89 -21.66 -21.43
CA GLY A 1089 23.29 -22.02 -20.16
C GLY A 1089 22.09 -22.97 -20.26
N TRP A 1090 21.56 -23.35 -19.10
CA TRP A 1090 20.38 -24.21 -18.96
C TRP A 1090 19.40 -23.65 -17.93
N MET A 1091 18.12 -23.64 -18.30
CA MET A 1091 17.00 -23.47 -17.38
C MET A 1091 16.63 -24.82 -16.76
N LEU A 1092 16.83 -24.95 -15.45
CA LEU A 1092 16.60 -26.16 -14.66
C LEU A 1092 15.33 -26.01 -13.81
N TYR A 1093 14.36 -26.90 -14.01
CA TYR A 1093 13.09 -26.91 -13.27
C TYR A 1093 13.07 -28.07 -12.29
N ILE A 1094 13.21 -27.75 -11.00
CA ILE A 1094 13.48 -28.71 -9.93
C ILE A 1094 12.27 -28.77 -9.00
N PRO A 1095 11.71 -29.96 -8.69
CA PRO A 1095 10.62 -30.11 -7.74
C PRO A 1095 10.97 -29.51 -6.37
N ASN A 1096 10.05 -28.72 -5.79
CA ASN A 1096 10.31 -27.97 -4.55
C ASN A 1096 10.77 -28.82 -3.36
N GLU A 1097 10.38 -30.11 -3.31
CA GLU A 1097 10.74 -31.02 -2.22
C GLU A 1097 12.21 -31.48 -2.26
N LEU A 1098 12.85 -31.45 -3.45
CA LEU A 1098 14.23 -31.91 -3.66
C LEU A 1098 15.24 -30.75 -3.80
N VAL A 1099 14.74 -29.54 -4.04
CA VAL A 1099 15.59 -28.46 -4.57
C VAL A 1099 16.68 -27.94 -3.63
N LEU A 1100 16.50 -28.03 -2.30
CA LEU A 1100 17.55 -27.62 -1.35
C LEU A 1100 18.85 -28.39 -1.62
N ASN A 1101 18.75 -29.72 -1.72
CA ASN A 1101 19.91 -30.59 -1.93
C ASN A 1101 20.55 -30.41 -3.33
N ALA A 1102 19.73 -30.13 -4.35
CA ALA A 1102 20.23 -29.83 -5.71
C ALA A 1102 20.93 -28.47 -5.79
N TYR A 1103 20.38 -27.44 -5.14
CA TYR A 1103 20.95 -26.10 -5.07
C TYR A 1103 22.25 -26.08 -4.26
N GLU A 1104 22.29 -26.74 -3.09
CA GLU A 1104 23.49 -26.86 -2.25
C GLU A 1104 24.64 -27.53 -3.03
N GLN A 1105 24.41 -28.70 -3.66
CA GLN A 1105 25.42 -29.34 -4.51
C GLN A 1105 25.88 -28.47 -5.69
N LEU A 1106 24.96 -27.72 -6.31
CA LEU A 1106 25.30 -26.87 -7.44
C LEU A 1106 26.15 -25.66 -7.03
N VAL A 1107 25.87 -25.06 -5.86
CA VAL A 1107 26.70 -23.99 -5.29
C VAL A 1107 28.07 -24.53 -4.85
N ASP A 1108 28.10 -25.66 -4.12
CA ASP A 1108 29.33 -26.27 -3.61
C ASP A 1108 30.30 -26.65 -4.73
N VAL A 1109 29.81 -27.36 -5.76
CA VAL A 1109 30.62 -27.69 -6.96
C VAL A 1109 30.90 -26.44 -7.80
N GLY A 1110 29.98 -25.48 -7.80
CA GLY A 1110 30.12 -24.18 -8.47
C GLY A 1110 31.34 -23.37 -8.01
N VAL A 1111 31.84 -23.57 -6.79
CA VAL A 1111 33.03 -22.89 -6.27
C VAL A 1111 34.26 -23.10 -7.16
N GLU A 1112 34.46 -24.31 -7.70
CA GLU A 1112 35.58 -24.61 -8.61
C GLU A 1112 35.48 -23.81 -9.92
N TYR A 1113 34.26 -23.53 -10.37
CA TYR A 1113 33.95 -22.80 -11.60
C TYR A 1113 33.75 -21.29 -11.37
N SER A 1114 34.12 -20.77 -10.19
CA SER A 1114 33.92 -19.38 -9.77
C SER A 1114 32.46 -18.89 -9.83
N LEU A 1115 31.52 -19.79 -9.53
CA LEU A 1115 30.08 -19.50 -9.57
C LEU A 1115 29.71 -18.30 -8.69
N ARG A 1116 28.87 -17.40 -9.25
CA ARG A 1116 28.22 -16.32 -8.49
C ARG A 1116 26.72 -16.41 -8.54
N HIS A 1117 26.08 -15.93 -7.47
CA HIS A 1117 24.66 -15.62 -7.50
C HIS A 1117 24.45 -14.30 -8.24
N CYS A 1118 23.52 -14.29 -9.19
CA CYS A 1118 23.20 -13.14 -10.04
C CYS A 1118 21.70 -12.88 -10.02
N GLY A 1119 21.30 -11.61 -10.09
CA GLY A 1119 19.92 -11.17 -9.94
C GLY A 1119 19.27 -10.68 -11.23
N TYR A 1120 17.98 -10.34 -11.13
CA TYR A 1120 17.20 -9.84 -12.27
C TYR A 1120 17.75 -8.54 -12.90
N TYR A 1121 18.57 -7.75 -12.19
CA TYR A 1121 19.23 -6.59 -12.80
C TYR A 1121 20.39 -6.99 -13.72
N ALA A 1122 21.23 -7.96 -13.35
CA ALA A 1122 22.24 -8.51 -14.26
C ALA A 1122 21.59 -9.07 -15.54
N LEU A 1123 20.49 -9.83 -15.38
CA LEU A 1123 19.67 -10.30 -16.50
C LEU A 1123 19.12 -9.15 -17.38
N ARG A 1124 18.61 -8.07 -16.78
CA ARG A 1124 18.14 -6.87 -17.51
C ARG A 1124 19.24 -6.25 -18.38
N HIS A 1125 20.47 -6.15 -17.87
CA HIS A 1125 21.59 -5.55 -18.60
C HIS A 1125 22.04 -6.47 -19.76
N LEU A 1126 22.25 -7.76 -19.50
CA LEU A 1126 22.62 -8.75 -20.53
C LEU A 1126 21.59 -8.83 -21.67
N ARG A 1127 20.29 -8.92 -21.35
CA ARG A 1127 19.22 -9.08 -22.36
C ARG A 1127 19.05 -7.83 -23.23
N ILE A 1128 19.32 -6.63 -22.69
CA ILE A 1128 19.22 -5.36 -23.43
C ILE A 1128 20.36 -5.20 -24.44
N GLU A 1129 21.60 -5.60 -24.09
CA GLU A 1129 22.70 -5.63 -25.07
C GLU A 1129 22.40 -6.58 -26.24
N LYS A 1130 21.90 -7.78 -25.92
CA LYS A 1130 21.53 -8.83 -26.89
C LYS A 1130 20.24 -8.51 -27.67
N PHE A 1131 19.63 -7.35 -27.40
CA PHE A 1131 18.41 -6.83 -28.05
C PHE A 1131 17.17 -7.74 -27.90
N TYR A 1132 17.09 -8.46 -26.78
CA TYR A 1132 15.95 -9.29 -26.42
C TYR A 1132 14.85 -8.41 -25.84
N VAL A 1133 13.60 -8.69 -26.22
CA VAL A 1133 12.40 -8.01 -25.68
C VAL A 1133 11.90 -8.67 -24.40
N TYR A 1134 11.13 -7.93 -23.62
CA TYR A 1134 10.38 -8.46 -22.48
C TYR A 1134 8.90 -8.09 -22.60
N TRP A 1135 7.98 -9.06 -22.47
CA TRP A 1135 6.54 -8.79 -22.57
C TRP A 1135 6.01 -7.97 -21.38
N GLY A 1136 5.14 -7.02 -21.67
CA GLY A 1136 4.67 -6.01 -20.72
C GLY A 1136 5.68 -4.87 -20.47
N GLN A 1137 6.75 -4.80 -21.27
CA GLN A 1137 7.71 -3.70 -21.29
C GLN A 1137 8.03 -3.27 -22.73
N ASP A 1138 8.61 -4.16 -23.52
CA ASP A 1138 9.00 -3.89 -24.91
C ASP A 1138 8.00 -4.46 -25.93
N ILE A 1139 7.25 -5.50 -25.58
CA ILE A 1139 6.15 -6.03 -26.40
C ILE A 1139 4.85 -6.16 -25.60
N ASP A 1140 3.73 -5.85 -26.25
CA ASP A 1140 2.36 -5.98 -25.75
C ASP A 1140 1.40 -6.36 -26.90
N SER A 1141 0.10 -6.45 -26.59
CA SER A 1141 -0.96 -6.75 -27.55
C SER A 1141 -1.10 -5.80 -28.74
N MET A 1142 -0.42 -4.65 -28.72
CA MET A 1142 -0.43 -3.63 -29.77
C MET A 1142 0.92 -3.56 -30.52
N THR A 1143 1.85 -4.49 -30.25
CA THR A 1143 3.11 -4.65 -30.97
C THR A 1143 3.13 -5.97 -31.73
N THR A 1144 3.59 -5.97 -33.00
CA THR A 1144 3.60 -7.20 -33.83
C THR A 1144 5.02 -7.77 -34.01
N PRO A 1145 5.16 -9.06 -34.34
CA PRO A 1145 6.44 -9.64 -34.78
C PRO A 1145 7.12 -8.89 -35.94
N VAL A 1146 6.36 -8.22 -36.81
CA VAL A 1146 6.91 -7.48 -37.96
C VAL A 1146 7.58 -6.17 -37.51
N GLU A 1147 6.91 -5.42 -36.63
CA GLU A 1147 7.43 -4.18 -36.03
C GLU A 1147 8.65 -4.45 -35.13
N CYS A 1148 8.63 -5.58 -34.42
CA CYS A 1148 9.68 -6.03 -33.52
C CYS A 1148 10.88 -6.69 -34.23
N GLY A 1149 10.83 -6.85 -35.56
CA GLY A 1149 11.88 -7.52 -36.33
C GLY A 1149 11.95 -9.05 -36.17
N ARG A 1150 10.98 -9.67 -35.48
CA ARG A 1150 10.90 -11.11 -35.15
C ARG A 1150 10.08 -11.94 -36.13
N VAL A 1151 10.00 -11.51 -37.39
CA VAL A 1151 9.31 -12.24 -38.48
C VAL A 1151 9.82 -13.68 -38.61
N PHE A 1152 11.11 -13.93 -38.35
CA PHE A 1152 11.73 -15.27 -38.34
C PHE A 1152 11.26 -16.20 -37.21
N ARG A 1153 10.40 -15.72 -36.30
CA ARG A 1153 9.71 -16.52 -35.26
C ARG A 1153 8.25 -16.84 -35.60
N VAL A 1154 7.81 -16.50 -36.80
CA VAL A 1154 6.47 -16.78 -37.31
C VAL A 1154 6.56 -17.76 -38.46
N ASP A 1155 5.78 -18.84 -38.39
CA ASP A 1155 5.62 -19.80 -39.48
C ASP A 1155 4.34 -19.43 -40.24
N PHE A 1156 4.51 -18.81 -41.41
CA PHE A 1156 3.41 -18.29 -42.23
C PHE A 1156 2.73 -19.35 -43.11
N GLU A 1157 3.28 -20.57 -43.21
CA GLU A 1157 2.69 -21.64 -44.01
C GLU A 1157 1.47 -22.26 -43.30
N LYS A 1158 1.50 -22.34 -41.96
CA LYS A 1158 0.39 -22.85 -41.14
C LYS A 1158 -0.67 -21.78 -40.81
N GLU A 1159 -1.83 -22.19 -40.31
CA GLU A 1159 -2.88 -21.30 -39.81
C GLU A 1159 -2.76 -21.04 -38.30
N PHE A 1160 -2.87 -19.77 -37.89
CA PHE A 1160 -2.81 -19.33 -36.49
C PHE A 1160 -3.50 -17.96 -36.30
N ILE A 1161 -3.88 -17.62 -35.05
CA ILE A 1161 -4.56 -16.35 -34.75
C ILE A 1161 -3.67 -15.15 -35.14
N GLY A 1162 -4.23 -14.19 -35.86
CA GLY A 1162 -3.53 -12.98 -36.30
C GLY A 1162 -2.73 -13.10 -37.60
N LYS A 1163 -2.61 -14.31 -38.19
CA LYS A 1163 -1.87 -14.55 -39.46
C LYS A 1163 -2.19 -13.53 -40.55
N GLU A 1164 -3.48 -13.32 -40.83
CA GLU A 1164 -3.91 -12.39 -41.88
C GLU A 1164 -3.45 -10.94 -41.63
N ALA A 1165 -3.46 -10.48 -40.38
CA ALA A 1165 -3.05 -9.13 -40.04
C ALA A 1165 -1.54 -8.96 -40.25
N LEU A 1166 -0.75 -9.97 -39.88
CA LEU A 1166 0.69 -10.00 -40.15
C LEU A 1166 1.01 -10.04 -41.65
N ASN A 1167 0.28 -10.83 -42.44
CA ASN A 1167 0.42 -10.83 -43.91
C ASN A 1167 0.12 -9.44 -44.50
N ARG A 1168 -1.01 -8.83 -44.13
CA ARG A 1168 -1.37 -7.47 -44.55
C ARG A 1168 -0.34 -6.41 -44.11
N GLN A 1169 0.37 -6.63 -42.99
CA GLN A 1169 1.43 -5.74 -42.52
C GLN A 1169 2.76 -5.96 -43.23
N LEU A 1170 3.08 -7.20 -43.65
CA LEU A 1170 4.23 -7.49 -44.51
C LEU A 1170 4.08 -6.83 -45.89
N GLU A 1171 2.87 -6.84 -46.45
CA GLU A 1171 2.56 -6.17 -47.74
C GLU A 1171 2.62 -4.64 -47.65
N ARG A 1172 2.12 -4.06 -46.56
CA ARG A 1172 2.00 -2.59 -46.39
C ARG A 1172 3.23 -1.92 -45.78
N GLY A 1173 4.11 -2.70 -45.13
CA GLY A 1173 5.14 -2.17 -44.24
C GLY A 1173 4.59 -1.79 -42.86
N VAL A 1174 5.45 -1.19 -42.04
CA VAL A 1174 5.15 -0.85 -40.63
C VAL A 1174 5.20 0.67 -40.40
N SER A 1175 4.30 1.18 -39.55
CA SER A 1175 4.31 2.57 -39.07
C SER A 1175 5.24 2.78 -37.86
N LYS A 1176 5.71 1.70 -37.22
CA LYS A 1176 6.69 1.73 -36.13
C LYS A 1176 7.70 0.59 -36.22
N ARG A 1177 8.90 0.78 -35.67
CA ARG A 1177 9.96 -0.24 -35.62
C ARG A 1177 10.67 -0.23 -34.27
N PHE A 1178 10.88 -1.42 -33.71
CA PHE A 1178 11.70 -1.59 -32.52
C PHE A 1178 13.19 -1.40 -32.87
N VAL A 1179 13.91 -0.63 -32.05
CA VAL A 1179 15.32 -0.26 -32.26
C VAL A 1179 16.10 -0.25 -30.94
N GLN A 1180 17.41 -0.43 -31.02
CA GLN A 1180 18.35 -0.19 -29.92
C GLN A 1180 19.07 1.15 -30.16
N LEU A 1181 19.18 1.97 -29.12
CA LEU A 1181 19.81 3.28 -29.14
C LEU A 1181 20.98 3.28 -28.14
N LEU A 1182 22.20 3.43 -28.65
CA LEU A 1182 23.40 3.61 -27.84
C LEU A 1182 23.57 5.11 -27.57
N VAL A 1183 23.49 5.52 -26.31
CA VAL A 1183 23.53 6.94 -25.93
C VAL A 1183 24.97 7.41 -25.81
N ASP A 1184 25.33 8.43 -26.58
CA ASP A 1184 26.67 9.01 -26.60
C ASP A 1184 26.72 10.28 -25.71
N GLY A 1185 27.81 10.43 -24.95
CA GLY A 1185 28.03 11.62 -24.11
C GLY A 1185 27.20 11.71 -22.82
N HIS A 1186 26.66 10.58 -22.33
CA HIS A 1186 26.05 10.49 -20.99
C HIS A 1186 27.13 10.47 -19.90
N ASP A 1187 27.14 11.47 -19.01
CA ASP A 1187 27.97 11.46 -17.80
C ASP A 1187 27.28 10.61 -16.73
N MET A 1188 27.76 9.38 -16.56
CA MET A 1188 27.18 8.40 -15.63
C MET A 1188 27.11 8.87 -14.18
N ASP A 1189 27.85 9.91 -13.77
CA ASP A 1189 27.89 10.43 -12.39
C ASP A 1189 27.17 11.77 -12.23
N ARG A 1190 26.76 12.43 -13.32
CA ARG A 1190 26.18 13.78 -13.31
C ARG A 1190 24.90 13.95 -14.11
N ASP A 1191 24.56 13.01 -14.99
CA ASP A 1191 23.37 13.09 -15.82
C ASP A 1191 22.20 12.24 -15.28
N PRO A 1192 20.95 12.57 -15.67
CA PRO A 1192 19.78 11.79 -15.25
C PRO A 1192 19.86 10.35 -15.74
N TRP A 1193 19.49 9.39 -14.89
CA TRP A 1193 19.56 7.96 -15.26
C TRP A 1193 18.36 7.52 -16.14
N PRO A 1194 18.57 6.82 -17.27
CA PRO A 1194 17.48 6.40 -18.14
C PRO A 1194 16.70 5.21 -17.56
N HIS A 1195 15.38 5.26 -17.62
CA HIS A 1195 14.48 4.26 -17.01
C HIS A 1195 13.65 3.48 -18.07
N GLY A 1196 13.19 4.19 -19.12
CA GLY A 1196 12.07 3.83 -19.99
C GLY A 1196 11.04 4.97 -20.08
N ASP A 1197 10.18 4.94 -21.11
CA ASP A 1197 9.17 5.97 -21.44
C ASP A 1197 9.72 7.39 -21.68
N GLU A 1198 11.00 7.53 -22.04
CA GLU A 1198 11.62 8.79 -22.46
C GLU A 1198 11.36 9.09 -23.96
N PRO A 1199 11.23 10.37 -24.38
CA PRO A 1199 11.02 10.71 -25.77
C PRO A 1199 12.26 10.42 -26.64
N ILE A 1200 12.04 9.85 -27.82
CA ILE A 1200 13.04 9.71 -28.89
C ILE A 1200 12.78 10.80 -29.92
N TYR A 1201 13.79 11.62 -30.21
CA TYR A 1201 13.79 12.59 -31.29
C TYR A 1201 14.59 12.07 -32.49
N ARG A 1202 14.14 12.42 -33.70
CA ARG A 1202 14.83 12.21 -34.98
C ARG A 1202 14.87 13.54 -35.72
N ASP A 1203 16.06 13.98 -36.15
CA ASP A 1203 16.30 15.26 -36.83
C ASP A 1203 15.62 16.46 -36.11
N GLY A 1204 15.66 16.46 -34.76
CA GLY A 1204 15.03 17.45 -33.88
C GLY A 1204 13.52 17.27 -33.63
N THR A 1205 12.83 16.46 -34.44
CA THR A 1205 11.38 16.18 -34.33
C THR A 1205 11.07 14.95 -33.46
N LEU A 1206 9.94 14.96 -32.73
CA LEU A 1206 9.53 13.79 -31.94
C LEU A 1206 9.23 12.62 -32.87
N ALA A 1207 9.89 11.49 -32.62
CA ALA A 1207 9.85 10.33 -33.51
C ALA A 1207 9.62 9.00 -32.80
N GLY A 1208 9.50 8.96 -31.47
CA GLY A 1208 9.31 7.72 -30.75
C GLY A 1208 9.37 7.84 -29.23
N TRP A 1209 9.40 6.69 -28.57
CA TRP A 1209 9.50 6.53 -27.11
C TRP A 1209 10.39 5.33 -26.77
N THR A 1210 11.20 5.46 -25.72
CA THR A 1210 11.94 4.32 -25.14
C THR A 1210 10.98 3.40 -24.39
N THR A 1211 11.23 2.10 -24.40
CA THR A 1211 10.47 1.09 -23.65
C THR A 1211 11.22 0.64 -22.40
N THR A 1212 12.52 0.35 -22.55
CA THR A 1212 13.41 -0.01 -21.43
C THR A 1212 14.82 0.50 -21.65
N ALA A 1213 15.51 0.81 -20.55
CA ALA A 1213 16.92 1.20 -20.57
C ALA A 1213 17.78 0.37 -19.59
N ALA A 1214 19.07 0.24 -19.88
CA ALA A 1214 20.10 -0.27 -18.98
C ALA A 1214 21.49 0.17 -19.47
N TYR A 1215 22.51 0.02 -18.62
CA TYR A 1215 23.88 0.20 -19.08
C TYR A 1215 24.37 -1.03 -19.85
N GLY A 1216 25.02 -0.83 -21.00
CA GLY A 1216 25.69 -1.90 -21.73
C GLY A 1216 27.11 -2.05 -21.23
N PHE A 1217 27.36 -2.94 -20.27
CA PHE A 1217 28.69 -3.14 -19.67
C PHE A 1217 29.77 -3.54 -20.69
N THR A 1218 29.45 -4.34 -21.72
CA THR A 1218 30.37 -4.64 -22.84
C THR A 1218 30.42 -3.49 -23.86
N LEU A 1219 29.37 -2.68 -23.95
CA LEU A 1219 29.26 -1.59 -24.93
C LEU A 1219 29.82 -0.24 -24.42
N GLY A 1220 30.06 -0.10 -23.11
CA GLY A 1220 30.64 1.08 -22.47
C GLY A 1220 29.72 2.30 -22.38
N CYS A 1221 28.41 2.16 -22.63
CA CYS A 1221 27.46 3.27 -22.70
C CYS A 1221 26.06 2.90 -22.20
N GLN A 1222 25.19 3.90 -21.99
CA GLN A 1222 23.77 3.64 -21.76
C GLN A 1222 23.11 3.10 -23.04
N VAL A 1223 22.20 2.14 -22.88
CA VAL A 1223 21.46 1.50 -23.96
C VAL A 1223 19.97 1.65 -23.67
N CYS A 1224 19.27 2.37 -24.55
CA CYS A 1224 17.82 2.45 -24.54
C CYS A 1224 17.25 1.58 -25.67
N LEU A 1225 16.22 0.81 -25.39
CA LEU A 1225 15.38 0.16 -26.40
C LEU A 1225 14.11 0.99 -26.58
N GLY A 1226 13.48 0.93 -27.75
CA GLY A 1226 12.24 1.67 -27.98
C GLY A 1226 11.67 1.53 -29.38
N TYR A 1227 10.60 2.28 -29.66
CA TYR A 1227 9.96 2.32 -30.98
C TYR A 1227 10.13 3.68 -31.64
N VAL A 1228 10.77 3.70 -32.81
CA VAL A 1228 10.71 4.83 -33.74
C VAL A 1228 9.49 4.65 -34.64
N GLN A 1229 8.76 5.75 -34.88
CA GLN A 1229 7.43 5.77 -35.47
C GLN A 1229 7.37 6.82 -36.60
N ASN A 1230 6.59 6.54 -37.65
CA ASN A 1230 6.24 7.46 -38.72
C ASN A 1230 4.95 6.98 -39.40
N GLU A 1231 3.82 7.61 -39.08
CA GLU A 1231 2.50 7.22 -39.63
C GLU A 1231 2.27 7.73 -41.07
N GLN A 1232 3.03 8.71 -41.54
CA GLN A 1232 2.83 9.35 -42.85
C GLN A 1232 3.52 8.59 -43.99
N PHE A 1233 4.72 8.06 -43.74
CA PHE A 1233 5.58 7.43 -44.76
C PHE A 1233 5.99 6.00 -44.42
N GLY A 1234 5.66 5.51 -43.21
CA GLY A 1234 6.15 4.24 -42.69
C GLY A 1234 7.61 4.31 -42.24
N VAL A 1235 8.08 3.23 -41.61
CA VAL A 1235 9.42 3.12 -41.01
C VAL A 1235 10.20 1.99 -41.69
N SER A 1236 11.02 2.38 -42.68
CA SER A 1236 11.94 1.48 -43.40
C SER A 1236 13.34 1.49 -42.76
N SER A 1237 14.15 0.46 -43.04
CA SER A 1237 15.55 0.42 -42.58
C SER A 1237 16.37 1.60 -43.09
N ASP A 1238 16.08 2.10 -44.29
CA ASP A 1238 16.77 3.26 -44.89
C ASP A 1238 16.37 4.58 -44.21
N TYR A 1239 15.09 4.76 -43.88
CA TYR A 1239 14.60 5.88 -43.06
C TYR A 1239 15.27 5.90 -41.68
N LEU A 1240 15.45 4.70 -41.08
CA LEU A 1240 16.11 4.55 -39.79
C LEU A 1240 17.60 4.91 -39.86
N LEU A 1241 18.35 4.30 -40.79
CA LEU A 1241 19.82 4.44 -40.88
C LEU A 1241 20.31 5.82 -41.37
N ARG A 1242 19.42 6.68 -41.90
CA ARG A 1242 19.78 8.04 -42.36
C ARG A 1242 19.44 9.18 -41.39
N GLY A 1243 18.71 8.90 -40.31
CA GLY A 1243 18.32 9.93 -39.33
C GLY A 1243 19.41 10.20 -38.30
N SER A 1244 19.48 11.43 -37.79
CA SER A 1244 20.17 11.75 -36.53
C SER A 1244 19.18 11.55 -35.38
N TYR A 1245 19.58 10.84 -34.32
CA TYR A 1245 18.71 10.52 -33.19
C TYR A 1245 19.19 11.16 -31.90
N GLU A 1246 18.23 11.55 -31.06
CA GLU A 1246 18.46 11.97 -29.68
C GLU A 1246 17.48 11.26 -28.75
N VAL A 1247 17.87 11.02 -27.49
CA VAL A 1247 16.95 10.68 -26.41
C VAL A 1247 16.96 11.81 -25.38
N GLU A 1248 15.77 12.21 -24.91
CA GLU A 1248 15.63 13.30 -23.93
C GLU A 1248 15.45 12.75 -22.51
N LEU A 1249 16.50 12.82 -21.70
CA LEU A 1249 16.48 12.42 -20.29
C LEU A 1249 16.26 13.65 -19.41
N ALA A 1250 15.03 13.79 -18.89
CA ALA A 1250 14.64 14.89 -17.99
C ALA A 1250 15.01 16.29 -18.52
N GLY A 1251 14.67 16.58 -19.78
CA GLY A 1251 14.94 17.85 -20.44
C GLY A 1251 16.36 18.05 -21.00
N LYS A 1252 17.31 17.14 -20.76
CA LYS A 1252 18.61 17.12 -21.46
C LYS A 1252 18.58 16.10 -22.59
N ARG A 1253 18.95 16.52 -23.80
CA ARG A 1253 19.09 15.63 -24.96
C ARG A 1253 20.49 15.06 -25.10
N PHE A 1254 20.54 13.81 -25.51
CA PHE A 1254 21.77 13.07 -25.76
C PHE A 1254 21.72 12.47 -27.17
N PRO A 1255 22.77 12.63 -28.00
CA PRO A 1255 22.82 11.99 -29.30
C PRO A 1255 22.87 10.46 -29.15
N CYS A 1256 22.29 9.74 -30.12
CA CYS A 1256 22.25 8.28 -30.10
C CYS A 1256 22.64 7.65 -31.44
N ARG A 1257 23.43 6.57 -31.36
CA ARG A 1257 23.67 5.65 -32.49
C ARG A 1257 22.60 4.56 -32.50
N ILE A 1258 21.96 4.37 -33.66
CA ILE A 1258 20.82 3.46 -33.82
C ILE A 1258 21.23 2.10 -34.40
N ASN A 1259 20.77 1.03 -33.74
CA ASN A 1259 20.99 -0.37 -34.11
C ASN A 1259 19.66 -1.04 -34.44
N LEU A 1260 19.60 -1.75 -35.56
CA LEU A 1260 18.42 -2.54 -36.00
C LEU A 1260 18.48 -4.01 -35.57
N HIS A 1261 19.65 -4.45 -35.09
CA HIS A 1261 19.97 -5.80 -34.64
C HIS A 1261 20.95 -5.69 -33.46
N SER A 1262 21.08 -6.74 -32.64
CA SER A 1262 22.14 -6.81 -31.63
C SER A 1262 23.51 -6.60 -32.28
N PRO A 1263 24.40 -5.76 -31.71
CA PRO A 1263 25.79 -5.68 -32.15
C PRO A 1263 26.50 -7.03 -31.95
N SER A 1264 27.63 -7.23 -32.64
CA SER A 1264 28.49 -8.41 -32.43
C SER A 1264 29.26 -8.25 -31.12
N LEU A 1265 28.64 -8.67 -30.02
CA LEU A 1265 29.26 -8.68 -28.70
C LEU A 1265 30.34 -9.78 -28.65
N PRO A 1266 31.54 -9.52 -28.08
CA PRO A 1266 32.45 -10.61 -27.72
C PRO A 1266 31.77 -11.57 -26.74
N MET A 1267 32.16 -12.84 -26.82
CA MET A 1267 31.77 -13.90 -25.88
C MET A 1267 32.99 -14.79 -25.65
N ILE A 1268 33.27 -15.15 -24.39
CA ILE A 1268 34.38 -16.03 -24.03
C ILE A 1268 33.95 -17.50 -24.24
N SER A 1269 33.67 -17.87 -25.49
CA SER A 1269 33.31 -19.24 -25.84
C SER A 1269 34.57 -20.12 -25.80
N SER A 1270 34.54 -21.16 -24.96
CA SER A 1270 35.56 -22.22 -24.89
C SER A 1270 35.62 -23.09 -26.16
N GLU A 1271 34.64 -23.00 -27.06
CA GLU A 1271 34.53 -23.85 -28.25
C GLU A 1271 34.54 -23.05 -29.56
N HIS A 1272 33.69 -22.03 -29.75
CA HIS A 1272 33.54 -21.33 -31.04
C HIS A 1272 33.21 -19.81 -30.93
N PRO A 1273 34.19 -18.90 -31.14
CA PRO A 1273 33.96 -17.45 -31.05
C PRO A 1273 33.23 -16.81 -32.25
N GLN A 1274 32.85 -17.57 -33.29
CA GLN A 1274 32.32 -17.01 -34.55
C GLN A 1274 30.84 -17.33 -34.85
N HIS A 1275 30.15 -18.15 -34.05
CA HIS A 1275 28.88 -18.77 -34.46
C HIS A 1275 27.71 -18.63 -33.45
N TYR A 1276 27.69 -17.57 -32.66
CA TYR A 1276 26.43 -17.14 -32.00
C TYR A 1276 25.67 -16.15 -32.87
N ARG A 1277 24.63 -16.63 -33.56
CA ARG A 1277 23.55 -15.75 -34.05
C ARG A 1277 22.51 -15.60 -32.93
N PRO A 1278 22.03 -14.38 -32.60
CA PRO A 1278 20.98 -14.20 -31.61
C PRO A 1278 19.76 -15.06 -31.92
N THR A 1279 19.35 -15.89 -30.94
CA THR A 1279 18.27 -16.87 -31.10
C THR A 1279 17.03 -16.49 -30.28
N GLN A 1280 16.55 -15.24 -30.40
CA GLN A 1280 15.22 -14.81 -29.92
C GLN A 1280 14.50 -13.88 -30.90
#